data_AF-A0A661SMH2-F1
#
_entry.id   AF-A0A661SMH2-F1
#
_cell.length_a   1.000
_cell.length_b   1.000
_cell.length_c   1.000
_cell.angle_alpha   90.00
_cell.angle_beta   90.00
_cell.angle_gamma   90.00
#
_symmetry.space_group_name_H-M   'P 1'
#
loop_
_entity.id
_entity.type
_entity.pdbx_description
1 polymer ?
#
loop_
_entity_poly.entity_id
_entity_poly.type
_entity_poly.pdbx_seq_one_letter_code
_entity_poly.pdbx_strand_id
1 'polypeptide(L)'
;MKKIIVALLWGIFMCGPLWAEEVGKEDSKHEKIELHHLTNKALLEQAQTFFDKASADSMGELRALSKSEIFLNQGRQKSESSEIPAEELPPSSEELSSLELAKVTSEHAKIRFDAMKKRLELIEAEKTLLEKLIAQTETARTAVNTFSKKLEELNLFSIEISLRVDDGTLSINEVPELFQPENMENREQEIHIQQDELEKKTEVAQKELENVVSRIKEAKNALNKAEFRHSSAKKNHSRQLRSHELEKEYSRQKPERLSAQFSELQEEQVWLRATFDMALKRLTDTQTDSARIQKELEALLPPETERLQAVSSEEPQESFKTLNELIVYNDKRTEKLGELRSSLKNLVKRGESLEGDATILAEHLFTMQVIAKILEDFADSGKTDLTLIPEASRSESLATGAAVVSKQTSESLAATQKAREQLAQIDEEVKKSGTARKKAQDLLANLKKTSESVLETRQWESAIKDLTARKLVQNFQELTEKLKGKKPVLQKYREESEGVYQAVKDEKLKLASLKDPLLRSSRKGFLEDKENILKKLCEFAGVDLSAKSREKSPGPTDVSAKTDEPEADTEQPSEKSKKSEESKKSEKSKKKEAPLPDSGIEIYQNRLSTRVRIIQEQQKHRAELVKALKSLNQHLGQYVIVLEETRKLAIQRYVSAVEMKKRLGQGQLNSSDIPEGITEVLKRDMISWLESEAAEAVNFQIRAREESEIFDGHDENIKEISKLSTEIQTLAGRRLDILYKLKEREQGFEQKREALSETELQSLDQKALRRLEAEDRISEFLLGFIPLKRVKNLTGLMKAYYTELTELEKKQENLNGQRALTELLIRLSEEEKPLISELLPFLHRQRQQLEIEKEEYRVRIRARLIPEKAEKILSSFELKTGRRLSTLGPIQEEHREKEIRRAAEFLFEKHTEIVAADKWIALFEQRLTPSGINKEIGKYQYGIGMLDTRDSGIQRRIEYISGHSPDELAKLSPDEAPETENDRRSFLKGRIGMLRAERYQVQTRQAGVVVAKVTVIFLIAILITWLVGRLFHRIMTHSQKTDGKKSLGKIAVFRLLRTLCIFLIWFLAIVSILNALGFNVGAIIAGLGIGGIAFALASKDTIADMIGGVNLFLSKAFKVGDRILFKGEDADVESIGLQYTRLRMDATKFLVTVPNSQLSQTELFNVTSAPGYFVNINLALSVRNTKAQAELAIKLIREIIEQNSETKLDNIRLASFDNCSFVISLRYCVTDFSLRHPVRTQIHGEIVRRIQENDIELSFTPVFLVK
;
A
#
# COMPACT_ATOMS: atom_id res chain seq x y z
N MET A 1 8.34 -28.63 48.59
CA MET A 1 8.42 -29.62 47.50
C MET A 1 9.18 -28.97 46.36
N LYS A 2 10.51 -29.13 46.35
CA LYS A 2 11.25 -30.28 45.81
C LYS A 2 11.50 -30.04 44.30
N LYS A 3 12.67 -29.57 43.85
CA LYS A 3 14.04 -30.10 44.10
C LYS A 3 14.01 -31.63 44.13
N ILE A 4 14.76 -32.26 43.23
CA ILE A 4 15.18 -33.68 43.30
C ILE A 4 14.13 -34.67 42.80
N ILE A 5 14.18 -34.96 41.48
CA ILE A 5 14.30 -36.31 40.89
C ILE A 5 15.12 -36.10 39.59
N VAL A 6 16.46 -36.17 39.59
CA VAL A 6 17.30 -37.39 39.69
C VAL A 6 17.01 -38.31 38.51
N ALA A 7 17.76 -38.17 37.43
CA ALA A 7 18.99 -38.93 37.19
C ALA A 7 18.69 -40.38 36.81
N LEU A 8 18.92 -40.67 35.53
CA LEU A 8 19.55 -41.89 35.04
C LEU A 8 19.88 -41.65 33.57
N LEU A 9 21.12 -41.22 33.31
CA LEU A 9 22.03 -41.78 32.30
C LEU A 9 23.35 -40.97 32.31
N TRP A 10 24.11 -41.18 33.40
CA TRP A 10 25.58 -41.30 33.37
C TRP A 10 25.95 -42.52 32.48
N GLY A 11 27.08 -42.61 31.79
CA GLY A 11 28.26 -41.77 31.75
C GLY A 11 29.48 -42.51 31.14
N ILE A 12 30.64 -41.96 31.52
CA ILE A 12 32.02 -42.51 31.59
C ILE A 12 32.81 -42.55 30.27
N PHE A 13 33.97 -41.90 30.08
CA PHE A 13 35.26 -41.90 30.81
C PHE A 13 36.08 -40.69 30.25
N MET A 14 36.68 -39.76 31.00
CA MET A 14 37.69 -39.82 32.08
C MET A 14 39.04 -39.28 31.58
N CYS A 15 39.51 -38.18 32.18
CA CYS A 15 40.66 -38.14 33.09
C CYS A 15 41.20 -36.71 33.20
N GLY A 16 41.24 -36.19 34.44
CA GLY A 16 41.99 -34.97 34.81
C GLY A 16 43.50 -35.27 35.00
N PRO A 17 44.25 -34.56 35.88
CA PRO A 17 43.77 -33.62 36.90
C PRO A 17 44.69 -32.39 37.22
N LEU A 18 44.15 -31.46 38.04
CA LEU A 18 44.73 -30.82 39.25
C LEU A 18 46.15 -30.18 39.22
N TRP A 19 46.24 -28.84 39.37
CA TRP A 19 46.72 -28.06 40.55
C TRP A 19 47.31 -26.67 40.23
N ALA A 20 47.28 -25.84 41.28
CA ALA A 20 48.16 -24.71 41.62
C ALA A 20 47.72 -23.27 41.25
N GLU A 21 47.21 -22.61 42.30
CA GLU A 21 47.72 -21.37 42.90
C GLU A 21 47.62 -20.02 42.17
N GLU A 22 46.89 -19.12 42.84
CA GLU A 22 47.14 -17.69 42.85
C GLU A 22 48.60 -17.39 43.20
N VAL A 23 49.34 -16.79 42.26
CA VAL A 23 50.53 -15.98 42.54
C VAL A 23 50.41 -14.71 41.70
N GLY A 24 50.36 -13.56 42.38
CA GLY A 24 50.37 -12.25 41.74
C GLY A 24 51.77 -11.85 41.25
N LYS A 25 51.82 -10.59 40.75
CA LYS A 25 52.99 -9.80 40.33
C LYS A 25 53.46 -10.06 38.89
N GLU A 26 53.91 -9.10 38.10
CA GLU A 26 54.23 -7.67 38.32
C GLU A 26 54.36 -7.03 36.93
N ASP A 27 54.08 -5.73 36.85
CA ASP A 27 54.52 -4.88 35.74
C ASP A 27 56.04 -5.01 35.53
N SER A 28 56.50 -5.17 34.29
CA SER A 28 57.87 -4.79 33.94
C SER A 28 57.91 -4.07 32.60
N LYS A 29 58.10 -2.75 32.71
CA LYS A 29 58.75 -1.95 31.67
C LYS A 29 60.08 -2.61 31.33
N HIS A 30 60.36 -2.83 30.05
CA HIS A 30 61.73 -3.08 29.61
C HIS A 30 62.55 -1.79 29.76
N GLU A 31 63.12 -1.63 30.95
CA GLU A 31 64.38 -0.93 31.16
C GLU A 31 65.48 -1.82 30.57
N LYS A 32 66.45 -1.25 29.83
CA LYS A 32 67.64 -2.01 29.40
C LYS A 32 68.39 -2.43 30.66
N ILE A 33 68.23 -3.67 31.09
CA ILE A 33 68.95 -4.23 32.23
C ILE A 33 70.37 -4.51 31.74
N GLU A 34 71.34 -3.85 32.34
CA GLU A 34 72.75 -4.15 32.15
C GLU A 34 73.07 -5.45 32.91
N LEU A 35 73.34 -6.53 32.17
CA LEU A 35 73.46 -7.91 32.68
C LEU A 35 74.50 -8.06 33.81
N HIS A 36 75.55 -7.24 33.80
CA HIS A 36 76.62 -7.24 34.79
C HIS A 36 76.20 -6.78 36.20
N HIS A 37 75.02 -6.15 36.34
CA HIS A 37 74.49 -5.72 37.64
C HIS A 37 73.57 -6.74 38.33
N LEU A 38 73.23 -7.85 37.66
CA LEU A 38 72.39 -8.90 38.23
C LEU A 38 73.19 -9.78 39.21
N THR A 39 72.55 -10.26 40.28
CA THR A 39 73.15 -11.27 41.17
C THR A 39 73.19 -12.62 40.46
N ASN A 40 74.16 -13.48 40.81
CA ASN A 40 74.35 -14.79 40.16
C ASN A 40 73.07 -15.63 40.09
N LYS A 41 72.30 -15.67 41.19
CA LYS A 41 71.02 -16.39 41.23
C LYS A 41 69.96 -15.75 40.33
N ALA A 42 69.85 -14.42 40.31
CA ALA A 42 68.88 -13.71 39.47
C ALA A 42 69.24 -13.80 37.97
N LEU A 43 70.52 -13.82 37.63
CA LEU A 43 71.01 -14.01 36.27
C LEU A 43 70.62 -15.39 35.72
N LEU A 44 70.84 -16.46 36.50
CA LEU A 44 70.48 -17.83 36.11
C LEU A 44 68.95 -18.03 36.05
N GLU A 45 68.19 -17.50 37.02
CA GLU A 45 66.72 -17.57 36.99
C GLU A 45 66.11 -16.78 35.81
N GLN A 46 66.67 -15.61 35.48
CA GLN A 46 66.21 -14.84 34.31
C GLN A 46 66.58 -15.51 32.98
N ALA A 47 67.78 -16.07 32.86
CA ALA A 47 68.16 -16.84 31.68
C ALA A 47 67.26 -18.07 31.48
N GLN A 48 66.96 -18.79 32.56
CA GLN A 48 66.12 -19.98 32.51
C GLN A 48 64.65 -19.66 32.19
N THR A 49 64.09 -18.63 32.82
CA THR A 49 62.72 -18.19 32.51
C THR A 49 62.59 -17.64 31.08
N PHE A 50 63.63 -16.98 30.56
CA PHE A 50 63.65 -16.52 29.17
C PHE A 50 63.65 -17.71 28.19
N PHE A 51 64.51 -18.71 28.44
CA PHE A 51 64.56 -19.93 27.63
C PHE A 51 63.23 -20.71 27.69
N ASP A 52 62.69 -20.96 28.88
CA ASP A 52 61.45 -21.72 29.05
C ASP A 52 60.26 -21.05 28.36
N LYS A 53 60.16 -19.73 28.45
CA LYS A 53 59.12 -18.94 27.78
C LYS A 53 59.28 -18.97 26.25
N ALA A 54 60.52 -18.87 25.76
CA ALA A 54 60.79 -18.91 24.31
C ALA A 54 60.58 -20.33 23.72
N SER A 55 60.91 -21.37 24.49
CA SER A 55 60.80 -22.79 24.09
C SER A 55 59.35 -23.29 24.10
N ALA A 56 58.54 -22.85 25.08
CA ALA A 56 57.15 -23.27 25.23
C ALA A 56 56.28 -22.91 24.00
N ASP A 57 56.47 -21.72 23.43
CA ASP A 57 55.73 -21.24 22.26
C ASP A 57 56.04 -22.09 21.01
N SER A 58 57.32 -22.40 20.77
CA SER A 58 57.75 -23.25 19.66
C SER A 58 57.23 -24.69 19.79
N MET A 59 57.34 -25.28 20.99
CA MET A 59 56.85 -26.64 21.26
C MET A 59 55.33 -26.75 21.19
N GLY A 60 54.59 -25.68 21.51
CA GLY A 60 53.14 -25.61 21.35
C GLY A 60 52.72 -25.76 19.90
N GLU A 61 53.36 -25.02 19.00
CA GLU A 61 53.07 -25.07 17.55
C GLU A 61 53.49 -26.40 16.92
N LEU A 62 54.62 -26.99 17.35
CA LEU A 62 55.04 -28.33 16.89
C LEU A 62 54.05 -29.44 17.31
N ARG A 63 53.41 -29.33 18.48
CA ARG A 63 52.32 -30.25 18.89
C ARG A 63 51.03 -30.02 18.10
N ALA A 64 50.74 -28.78 17.73
CA ALA A 64 49.59 -28.46 16.89
C ALA A 64 49.77 -29.01 15.45
N LEU A 65 51.00 -28.98 14.95
CA LEU A 65 51.41 -29.59 13.70
C LEU A 65 51.20 -31.11 13.72
N SER A 66 51.72 -31.83 14.72
CA SER A 66 51.57 -33.29 14.80
C SER A 66 50.10 -33.72 14.91
N LYS A 67 49.27 -32.95 15.62
CA LYS A 67 47.82 -33.17 15.67
C LYS A 67 47.17 -33.03 14.28
N SER A 68 47.62 -32.06 13.48
CA SER A 68 47.11 -31.84 12.12
C SER A 68 47.52 -32.96 11.16
N GLU A 69 48.73 -33.51 11.32
CA GLU A 69 49.19 -34.71 10.59
C GLU A 69 48.31 -35.93 10.88
N ILE A 70 47.93 -36.15 12.15
CA ILE A 70 47.04 -37.26 12.55
C ILE A 70 45.66 -37.11 11.88
N PHE A 71 45.09 -35.90 11.88
CA PHE A 71 43.80 -35.68 11.25
C PHE A 71 43.85 -35.86 9.73
N LEU A 72 44.94 -35.44 9.08
CA LEU A 72 45.13 -35.69 7.65
C LEU A 72 45.16 -37.20 7.34
N ASN A 73 45.92 -37.98 8.12
CA ASN A 73 45.99 -39.44 7.94
C ASN A 73 44.63 -40.13 8.14
N GLN A 74 43.84 -39.70 9.12
CA GLN A 74 42.47 -40.18 9.31
C GLN A 74 41.54 -39.79 8.17
N GLY A 75 41.69 -38.58 7.63
CA GLY A 75 40.95 -38.09 6.46
C GLY A 75 41.28 -38.91 5.21
N ARG A 76 42.56 -39.17 4.97
CA ARG A 76 43.06 -39.99 3.86
C ARG A 76 42.49 -41.40 3.92
N GLN A 77 42.59 -42.07 5.06
CA GLN A 77 42.05 -43.42 5.27
C GLN A 77 40.54 -43.51 4.97
N LYS A 78 39.77 -42.48 5.34
CA LYS A 78 38.33 -42.40 5.02
C LYS A 78 38.06 -42.19 3.53
N SER A 79 38.87 -41.37 2.86
CA SER A 79 38.74 -41.14 1.42
C SER A 79 39.08 -42.38 0.59
N GLU A 80 40.06 -43.18 1.03
CA GLU A 80 40.54 -44.38 0.34
C GLU A 80 39.66 -45.61 0.59
N SER A 81 39.05 -45.73 1.78
CA SER A 81 38.15 -46.83 2.14
C SER A 81 36.71 -46.67 1.65
N SER A 82 36.39 -45.61 0.89
CA SER A 82 35.04 -45.38 0.35
C SER A 82 34.72 -46.35 -0.80
N GLU A 83 33.96 -47.41 -0.51
CA GLU A 83 33.47 -48.36 -1.50
C GLU A 83 32.48 -47.72 -2.49
N ILE A 84 32.65 -47.98 -3.78
CA ILE A 84 31.73 -47.58 -4.85
C ILE A 84 31.07 -48.86 -5.39
N PRO A 85 29.73 -48.94 -5.44
CA PRO A 85 29.02 -50.06 -6.05
C PRO A 85 29.46 -50.33 -7.50
N ALA A 86 29.47 -51.61 -7.88
CA ALA A 86 29.86 -52.06 -9.22
C ALA A 86 29.01 -51.41 -10.33
N GLU A 87 29.61 -51.24 -11.50
CA GLU A 87 28.99 -50.57 -12.65
C GLU A 87 27.83 -51.37 -13.26
N GLU A 88 27.90 -52.69 -13.19
CA GLU A 88 26.91 -53.62 -13.70
C GLU A 88 25.98 -54.10 -12.57
N LEU A 89 24.71 -54.34 -12.91
CA LEU A 89 23.75 -54.95 -11.99
C LEU A 89 24.15 -56.40 -11.68
N PRO A 90 23.95 -56.88 -10.44
CA PRO A 90 24.10 -58.30 -10.16
C PRO A 90 23.14 -59.10 -11.06
N PRO A 91 23.57 -60.24 -11.65
CA PRO A 91 22.70 -61.04 -12.51
C PRO A 91 21.51 -61.56 -11.69
N SER A 92 20.33 -60.97 -11.88
CA SER A 92 19.09 -61.47 -11.30
C SER A 92 18.62 -62.68 -12.11
N SER A 93 18.45 -63.82 -11.43
CA SER A 93 18.02 -65.10 -12.00
C SER A 93 16.51 -65.17 -12.31
N GLU A 94 15.83 -64.04 -12.48
CA GLU A 94 14.40 -63.95 -12.76
C GLU A 94 14.15 -63.00 -13.93
N GLU A 95 13.30 -63.42 -14.87
CA GLU A 95 12.83 -62.61 -16.01
C GLU A 95 11.97 -61.43 -15.49
N LEU A 96 12.62 -60.35 -15.06
CA LEU A 96 11.98 -59.10 -14.62
C LEU A 96 11.28 -58.42 -15.80
N SER A 97 10.08 -57.86 -15.55
CA SER A 97 9.38 -57.05 -16.55
C SER A 97 10.19 -55.80 -16.94
N SER A 98 9.98 -55.27 -18.15
CA SER A 98 10.71 -54.09 -18.66
C SER A 98 10.61 -52.87 -17.74
N LEU A 99 9.49 -52.72 -17.02
CA LEU A 99 9.27 -51.66 -16.03
C LEU A 99 10.06 -51.91 -14.74
N GLU A 100 10.07 -53.14 -14.23
CA GLU A 100 10.81 -53.51 -13.02
C GLU A 100 12.32 -53.40 -13.24
N LEU A 101 12.81 -53.81 -14.42
CA LEU A 101 14.21 -53.65 -14.80
C LEU A 101 14.61 -52.16 -14.89
N ALA A 102 13.74 -51.31 -15.47
CA ALA A 102 13.98 -49.87 -15.54
C ALA A 102 13.99 -49.19 -14.16
N LYS A 103 13.17 -49.68 -13.22
CA LYS A 103 13.16 -49.21 -11.83
C LYS A 103 14.46 -49.60 -11.10
N VAL A 104 14.85 -50.86 -11.16
CA VAL A 104 16.05 -51.38 -10.49
C VAL A 104 17.33 -50.72 -11.05
N THR A 105 17.41 -50.53 -12.36
CA THR A 105 18.53 -49.79 -13.00
C THR A 105 18.60 -48.33 -12.55
N SER A 106 17.46 -47.64 -12.40
CA SER A 106 17.40 -46.27 -11.88
C SER A 106 17.83 -46.18 -10.42
N GLU A 107 17.40 -47.13 -9.59
CA GLU A 107 17.76 -47.19 -8.17
C GLU A 107 19.25 -47.49 -7.99
N HIS A 108 19.80 -48.45 -8.74
CA HIS A 108 21.23 -48.76 -8.72
C HIS A 108 22.10 -47.58 -9.18
N ALA A 109 21.70 -46.90 -10.26
CA ALA A 109 22.39 -45.71 -10.75
C ALA A 109 22.39 -44.55 -9.72
N LYS A 110 21.31 -44.42 -8.95
CA LYS A 110 21.20 -43.44 -7.86
C LYS A 110 22.16 -43.76 -6.72
N ILE A 111 22.18 -45.01 -6.24
CA ILE A 111 23.07 -45.44 -5.14
C ILE A 111 24.53 -45.16 -5.52
N ARG A 112 24.90 -45.42 -6.78
CA ARG A 112 26.25 -45.16 -7.28
C ARG A 112 26.56 -43.67 -7.40
N PHE A 113 25.62 -42.85 -7.85
CA PHE A 113 25.76 -41.38 -7.86
C PHE A 113 25.98 -40.83 -6.44
N ASP A 114 25.18 -41.28 -5.47
CA ASP A 114 25.30 -40.86 -4.07
C ASP A 114 26.66 -41.29 -3.47
N ALA A 115 27.15 -42.50 -3.80
CA ALA A 115 28.47 -42.97 -3.39
C ALA A 115 29.62 -42.14 -4.01
N MET A 116 29.53 -41.79 -5.29
CA MET A 116 30.52 -40.94 -5.98
C MET A 116 30.54 -39.52 -5.39
N LYS A 117 29.38 -38.97 -5.06
CA LYS A 117 29.25 -37.66 -4.41
C LYS A 117 29.93 -37.65 -3.05
N LYS A 118 29.65 -38.67 -2.23
CA LYS A 118 30.28 -38.84 -0.91
C LYS A 118 31.80 -38.99 -1.01
N ARG A 119 32.31 -39.71 -2.02
CA ARG A 119 33.75 -39.83 -2.27
C ARG A 119 34.37 -38.47 -2.62
N LEU A 120 33.72 -37.67 -3.46
CA LEU A 120 34.19 -36.32 -3.79
C LEU A 120 34.28 -35.44 -2.53
N GLU A 121 33.26 -35.47 -1.67
CA GLU A 121 33.25 -34.73 -0.41
C GLU A 121 34.39 -35.15 0.52
N LEU A 122 34.72 -36.45 0.59
CA LEU A 122 35.85 -36.95 1.39
C LEU A 122 37.22 -36.51 0.83
N ILE A 123 37.38 -36.45 -0.49
CA ILE A 123 38.62 -35.96 -1.13
C ILE A 123 38.75 -34.44 -0.97
N GLU A 124 37.64 -33.70 -1.06
CA GLU A 124 37.64 -32.25 -0.77
C GLU A 124 37.96 -31.98 0.71
N ALA A 125 37.49 -32.83 1.64
CA ALA A 125 37.89 -32.77 3.04
C ALA A 125 39.39 -33.06 3.24
N GLU A 126 39.95 -34.05 2.52
CA GLU A 126 41.40 -34.31 2.50
C GLU A 126 42.19 -33.05 2.08
N LYS A 127 41.75 -32.37 1.02
CA LYS A 127 42.36 -31.09 0.56
C LYS A 127 42.41 -30.04 1.68
N THR A 128 41.29 -29.85 2.37
CA THR A 128 41.21 -28.84 3.45
C THR A 128 42.11 -29.18 4.64
N LEU A 129 42.24 -30.47 4.98
CA LEU A 129 43.16 -30.92 6.03
C LEU A 129 44.62 -30.69 5.63
N LEU A 130 44.92 -30.83 4.34
CA LEU A 130 46.24 -30.63 3.77
C LEU A 130 46.62 -29.15 3.70
N GLU A 131 45.70 -28.28 3.29
CA GLU A 131 45.87 -26.81 3.38
C GLU A 131 46.08 -26.35 4.82
N LYS A 132 45.34 -26.94 5.77
CA LYS A 132 45.52 -26.68 7.20
C LYS A 132 46.89 -27.16 7.70
N LEU A 133 47.36 -28.32 7.22
CA LEU A 133 48.69 -28.82 7.56
C LEU A 133 49.78 -27.86 7.07
N ILE A 134 49.71 -27.38 5.83
CA ILE A 134 50.65 -26.40 5.26
C ILE A 134 50.64 -25.09 6.08
N ALA A 135 49.47 -24.60 6.45
CA ALA A 135 49.38 -23.41 7.30
C ALA A 135 50.03 -23.64 8.68
N GLN A 136 49.87 -24.83 9.26
CA GLN A 136 50.46 -25.19 10.56
C GLN A 136 51.97 -25.47 10.48
N THR A 137 52.48 -25.98 9.35
CA THR A 137 53.93 -26.11 9.14
C THR A 137 54.58 -24.73 9.01
N GLU A 138 53.93 -23.78 8.34
CA GLU A 138 54.38 -22.40 8.26
C GLU A 138 54.36 -21.70 9.63
N THR A 139 53.30 -21.88 10.45
CA THR A 139 53.29 -21.31 11.81
C THR A 139 54.37 -21.93 12.68
N ALA A 140 54.52 -23.26 12.67
CA ALA A 140 55.59 -23.95 13.36
C ALA A 140 56.98 -23.45 12.91
N ARG A 141 57.20 -23.26 11.60
CA ARG A 141 58.45 -22.71 11.06
C ARG A 141 58.71 -21.30 11.59
N THR A 142 57.69 -20.44 11.60
CA THR A 142 57.84 -19.09 12.16
C THR A 142 58.12 -19.09 13.67
N ALA A 143 57.52 -20.01 14.42
CA ALA A 143 57.73 -20.14 15.86
C ALA A 143 59.15 -20.65 16.15
N VAL A 144 59.62 -21.66 15.41
CA VAL A 144 61.00 -22.18 15.49
C VAL A 144 62.03 -21.11 15.08
N ASN A 145 61.76 -20.31 14.04
CA ASN A 145 62.63 -19.18 13.65
C ASN A 145 62.66 -18.07 14.71
N THR A 146 61.51 -17.82 15.37
CA THR A 146 61.44 -16.84 16.46
C THR A 146 62.18 -17.36 17.70
N PHE A 147 62.09 -18.66 17.97
CA PHE A 147 62.85 -19.32 19.04
C PHE A 147 64.35 -19.26 18.77
N SER A 148 64.80 -19.55 17.55
CA SER A 148 66.19 -19.41 17.10
C SER A 148 66.73 -17.99 17.36
N LYS A 149 66.00 -16.95 16.93
CA LYS A 149 66.40 -15.55 17.21
C LYS A 149 66.45 -15.20 18.69
N LYS A 150 65.51 -15.72 19.49
CA LYS A 150 65.53 -15.54 20.94
C LYS A 150 66.69 -16.29 21.59
N LEU A 151 67.11 -17.41 21.03
CA LEU A 151 68.27 -18.16 21.50
C LEU A 151 69.57 -17.39 21.22
N GLU A 152 69.67 -16.70 20.08
CA GLU A 152 70.76 -15.75 19.79
C GLU A 152 70.82 -14.60 20.81
N GLU A 153 69.66 -14.06 21.23
CA GLU A 153 69.58 -13.05 22.32
C GLU A 153 70.04 -13.63 23.67
N LEU A 154 69.79 -14.93 23.91
CA LEU A 154 70.22 -15.63 25.12
C LEU A 154 71.75 -15.82 25.17
N ASN A 155 72.43 -15.72 24.03
CA ASN A 155 73.88 -15.80 23.94
C ASN A 155 74.57 -14.65 24.72
N LEU A 156 73.88 -13.52 24.93
CA LEU A 156 74.38 -12.45 25.80
C LEU A 156 74.39 -12.87 27.28
N PHE A 157 73.44 -13.70 27.71
CA PHE A 157 73.41 -14.26 29.07
C PHE A 157 74.46 -15.35 29.25
N SER A 158 74.68 -16.21 28.26
CA SER A 158 75.72 -17.25 28.32
C SER A 158 77.13 -16.65 28.40
N ILE A 159 77.40 -15.57 27.66
CA ILE A 159 78.69 -14.85 27.70
C ILE A 159 78.92 -14.23 29.08
N GLU A 160 77.91 -13.63 29.70
CA GLU A 160 78.02 -13.08 31.06
C GLU A 160 78.19 -14.19 32.12
N ILE A 161 77.51 -15.33 31.94
CA ILE A 161 77.66 -16.50 32.83
C ILE A 161 79.07 -17.09 32.71
N SER A 162 79.63 -17.22 31.50
CA SER A 162 80.98 -17.76 31.30
C SER A 162 82.05 -16.83 31.88
N LEU A 163 81.93 -15.51 31.69
CA LEU A 163 82.83 -14.53 32.30
C LEU A 163 82.85 -14.62 33.83
N ARG A 164 81.69 -14.85 34.48
CA ARG A 164 81.60 -15.00 35.94
C ARG A 164 82.15 -16.31 36.47
N VAL A 165 82.12 -17.36 35.66
CA VAL A 165 82.77 -18.66 35.96
C VAL A 165 84.29 -18.53 35.84
N ASP A 166 84.78 -17.87 34.80
CA ASP A 166 86.22 -17.65 34.56
C ASP A 166 86.87 -16.75 35.63
N ASP A 167 86.16 -15.71 36.09
CA ASP A 167 86.61 -14.82 37.17
C ASP A 167 86.38 -15.42 38.58
N GLY A 168 85.86 -16.66 38.68
CA GLY A 168 85.73 -17.43 39.91
C GLY A 168 84.59 -16.99 40.85
N THR A 169 83.72 -16.10 40.39
CA THR A 169 82.58 -15.59 41.17
C THR A 169 81.33 -16.49 41.12
N LEU A 170 81.25 -17.39 40.14
CA LEU A 170 80.19 -18.40 39.98
C LEU A 170 80.82 -19.79 39.81
N SER A 171 80.34 -20.78 40.56
CA SER A 171 80.85 -22.16 40.42
C SER A 171 80.24 -22.85 39.20
N ILE A 172 81.05 -23.56 38.42
CA ILE A 172 80.57 -24.26 37.21
C ILE A 172 79.52 -25.33 37.51
N ASN A 173 79.53 -25.89 38.73
CA ASN A 173 78.53 -26.87 39.19
C ASN A 173 77.16 -26.24 39.52
N GLU A 174 77.08 -24.90 39.60
CA GLU A 174 75.84 -24.16 39.86
C GLU A 174 75.17 -23.65 38.58
N VAL A 175 75.84 -23.75 37.43
CA VAL A 175 75.28 -23.39 36.12
C VAL A 175 74.47 -24.56 35.58
N PRO A 176 73.16 -24.38 35.25
CA PRO A 176 72.36 -25.41 34.60
C PRO A 176 73.03 -25.89 33.30
N GLU A 177 73.06 -27.21 33.08
CA GLU A 177 73.75 -27.86 31.94
C GLU A 177 73.40 -27.22 30.59
N LEU A 178 72.16 -26.77 30.41
CA LEU A 178 71.67 -26.12 29.20
C LEU A 178 72.46 -24.87 28.79
N PHE A 179 72.98 -24.10 29.75
CA PHE A 179 73.68 -22.82 29.50
C PHE A 179 75.20 -22.98 29.40
N GLN A 180 75.71 -24.21 29.43
CA GLN A 180 77.11 -24.46 29.09
C GLN A 180 77.31 -24.22 27.58
N PRO A 181 78.46 -23.63 27.15
CA PRO A 181 78.66 -23.23 25.76
C PRO A 181 78.45 -24.36 24.75
N GLU A 182 78.94 -25.57 25.06
CA GLU A 182 78.81 -26.75 24.20
C GLU A 182 77.35 -27.19 24.03
N ASN A 183 76.51 -27.06 25.06
CA ASN A 183 75.10 -27.44 25.00
C ASN A 183 74.22 -26.40 24.31
N MET A 184 74.57 -25.10 24.40
CA MET A 184 73.91 -24.04 23.65
C MET A 184 74.17 -24.18 22.15
N GLU A 185 75.42 -24.47 21.75
CA GLU A 185 75.79 -24.70 20.35
C GLU A 185 75.11 -25.96 19.77
N ASN A 186 75.07 -27.05 20.54
CA ASN A 186 74.31 -28.25 20.17
C ASN A 186 72.81 -27.94 19.98
N ARG A 187 72.24 -27.07 20.82
CA ARG A 187 70.82 -26.70 20.73
C ARG A 187 70.49 -25.82 19.53
N GLU A 188 71.39 -24.90 19.15
CA GLU A 188 71.28 -24.13 17.91
C GLU A 188 71.30 -25.04 16.67
N GLN A 189 72.19 -26.04 16.66
CA GLN A 189 72.25 -27.04 15.58
C GLN A 189 70.96 -27.88 15.48
N GLU A 190 70.40 -28.33 16.61
CA GLU A 190 69.12 -29.04 16.63
C GLU A 190 67.96 -28.20 16.06
N ILE A 191 67.93 -26.90 16.35
CA ILE A 191 66.90 -25.99 15.84
C ILE A 191 67.04 -25.78 14.33
N HIS A 192 68.27 -25.67 13.81
CA HIS A 192 68.50 -25.61 12.37
C HIS A 192 68.02 -26.88 11.65
N ILE A 193 68.30 -28.06 12.22
CA ILE A 193 67.78 -29.34 11.68
C ILE A 193 66.24 -29.32 11.66
N GLN A 194 65.59 -28.82 12.72
CA GLN A 194 64.12 -28.70 12.76
C GLN A 194 63.57 -27.71 11.73
N GLN A 195 64.27 -26.61 11.45
CA GLN A 195 63.87 -25.64 10.41
C GLN A 195 63.89 -26.31 9.02
N ASP A 196 64.95 -27.07 8.71
CA ASP A 196 65.09 -27.81 7.45
C ASP A 196 64.03 -28.91 7.31
N GLU A 197 63.70 -29.62 8.40
CA GLU A 197 62.63 -30.62 8.40
C GLU A 197 61.25 -30.02 8.12
N LEU A 198 60.94 -28.86 8.71
CA LEU A 198 59.68 -28.15 8.49
C LEU A 198 59.56 -27.60 7.06
N GLU A 199 60.67 -27.17 6.47
CA GLU A 199 60.72 -26.75 5.07
C GLU A 199 60.43 -27.93 4.13
N LYS A 200 61.13 -29.06 4.31
CA LYS A 200 60.86 -30.29 3.54
C LYS A 200 59.41 -30.77 3.70
N LYS A 201 58.85 -30.74 4.92
CA LYS A 201 57.45 -31.11 5.16
C LYS A 201 56.47 -30.20 4.42
N THR A 202 56.78 -28.92 4.31
CA THR A 202 55.94 -27.95 3.59
C THR A 202 55.94 -28.22 2.08
N GLU A 203 57.10 -28.51 1.51
CA GLU A 203 57.23 -28.90 0.09
C GLU A 203 56.47 -30.20 -0.23
N VAL A 204 56.61 -31.21 0.63
CA VAL A 204 55.89 -32.49 0.48
C VAL A 204 54.38 -32.28 0.54
N ALA A 205 53.89 -31.49 1.51
CA ALA A 205 52.46 -31.20 1.62
C ALA A 205 51.94 -30.41 0.41
N GLN A 206 52.69 -29.45 -0.12
CA GLN A 206 52.29 -28.72 -1.35
C GLN A 206 52.15 -29.67 -2.55
N LYS A 207 53.08 -30.61 -2.72
CA LYS A 207 53.00 -31.62 -3.79
C LYS A 207 51.82 -32.58 -3.62
N GLU A 208 51.50 -32.97 -2.38
CA GLU A 208 50.32 -33.77 -2.10
C GLU A 208 49.01 -33.00 -2.36
N LEU A 209 48.99 -31.69 -2.09
CA LEU A 209 47.83 -30.83 -2.39
C LEU A 209 47.51 -30.82 -3.88
N GLU A 210 48.52 -30.71 -4.74
CA GLU A 210 48.36 -30.77 -6.21
C GLU A 210 47.76 -32.12 -6.65
N ASN A 211 48.23 -33.22 -6.06
CA ASN A 211 47.70 -34.55 -6.34
C ASN A 211 46.23 -34.69 -5.92
N VAL A 212 45.86 -34.19 -4.73
CA VAL A 212 44.47 -34.18 -4.26
C VAL A 212 43.59 -33.32 -5.17
N VAL A 213 44.07 -32.17 -5.66
CA VAL A 213 43.36 -31.34 -6.63
C VAL A 213 43.10 -32.08 -7.95
N SER A 214 44.06 -32.88 -8.42
CA SER A 214 43.85 -33.77 -9.58
C SER A 214 42.77 -34.83 -9.30
N ARG A 215 42.83 -35.48 -8.14
CA ARG A 215 41.81 -36.48 -7.71
C ARG A 215 40.42 -35.86 -7.60
N ILE A 216 40.29 -34.61 -7.17
CA ILE A 216 39.02 -33.86 -7.15
C ILE A 216 38.49 -33.68 -8.58
N LYS A 217 39.34 -33.32 -9.53
CA LYS A 217 38.97 -33.17 -10.94
C LYS A 217 38.47 -34.50 -11.52
N GLU A 218 39.16 -35.59 -11.25
CA GLU A 218 38.76 -36.94 -11.67
C GLU A 218 37.44 -37.37 -11.01
N ALA A 219 37.28 -37.15 -9.71
CA ALA A 219 36.05 -37.46 -8.98
C ALA A 219 34.86 -36.62 -9.46
N LYS A 220 35.05 -35.34 -9.81
CA LYS A 220 34.01 -34.49 -10.43
C LYS A 220 33.58 -35.02 -11.80
N ASN A 221 34.53 -35.42 -12.64
CA ASN A 221 34.22 -36.04 -13.93
C ASN A 221 33.45 -37.36 -13.76
N ALA A 222 33.85 -38.20 -12.80
CA ALA A 222 33.17 -39.45 -12.50
C ALA A 222 31.75 -39.23 -11.95
N LEU A 223 31.57 -38.22 -11.09
CA LEU A 223 30.27 -37.81 -10.56
C LEU A 223 29.34 -37.33 -11.68
N ASN A 224 29.82 -36.48 -12.58
CA ASN A 224 29.03 -36.00 -13.73
C ASN A 224 28.59 -37.16 -14.63
N LYS A 225 29.48 -38.15 -14.85
CA LYS A 225 29.14 -39.37 -15.60
C LYS A 225 28.08 -40.21 -14.88
N ALA A 226 28.16 -40.33 -13.56
CA ALA A 226 27.16 -41.03 -12.75
C ALA A 226 25.81 -40.28 -12.72
N GLU A 227 25.83 -38.95 -12.65
CA GLU A 227 24.64 -38.09 -12.69
C GLU A 227 23.90 -38.22 -14.02
N PHE A 228 24.63 -38.16 -15.14
CA PHE A 228 24.07 -38.35 -16.46
C PHE A 228 23.39 -39.71 -16.59
N ARG A 229 24.00 -40.77 -16.05
CA ARG A 229 23.42 -42.12 -16.06
C ARG A 229 22.21 -42.25 -15.14
N HIS A 230 22.24 -41.68 -13.95
CA HIS A 230 21.07 -41.63 -13.06
C HIS A 230 19.92 -40.86 -13.70
N SER A 231 20.19 -39.70 -14.30
CA SER A 231 19.20 -38.91 -15.04
C SER A 231 18.62 -39.69 -16.22
N SER A 232 19.46 -40.37 -16.99
CA SER A 232 19.04 -41.22 -18.12
C SER A 232 18.21 -42.42 -17.67
N ALA A 233 18.62 -43.12 -16.60
CA ALA A 233 17.90 -44.27 -16.04
C ALA A 233 16.55 -43.84 -15.43
N LYS A 234 16.50 -42.68 -14.75
CA LYS A 234 15.27 -42.07 -14.24
C LYS A 234 14.32 -41.70 -15.37
N LYS A 235 14.83 -41.09 -16.44
CA LYS A 235 14.04 -40.79 -17.65
C LYS A 235 13.49 -42.07 -18.28
N ASN A 236 14.31 -43.13 -18.40
CA ASN A 236 13.86 -44.42 -18.91
C ASN A 236 12.79 -45.08 -18.04
N HIS A 237 12.93 -45.05 -16.72
CA HIS A 237 11.89 -45.53 -15.80
C HIS A 237 10.58 -44.74 -15.95
N SER A 238 10.66 -43.40 -16.02
CA SER A 238 9.48 -42.56 -16.26
C SER A 238 8.82 -42.83 -17.62
N ARG A 239 9.62 -43.12 -18.66
CA ARG A 239 9.13 -43.52 -19.98
C ARG A 239 8.41 -44.87 -19.93
N GLN A 240 8.97 -45.87 -19.25
CA GLN A 240 8.34 -47.19 -19.10
C GLN A 240 7.03 -47.11 -18.30
N LEU A 241 6.97 -46.31 -17.23
CA LEU A 241 5.74 -46.05 -16.48
C LEU A 241 4.66 -45.45 -17.37
N ARG A 242 5.01 -44.40 -18.12
CA ARG A 242 4.07 -43.71 -19.01
C ARG A 242 3.65 -44.59 -20.18
N SER A 243 4.52 -45.45 -20.70
CA SER A 243 4.18 -46.44 -21.73
C SER A 243 3.08 -47.35 -21.23
N HIS A 244 3.25 -47.88 -20.02
CA HIS A 244 2.29 -48.80 -19.41
C HIS A 244 0.94 -48.10 -19.10
N GLU A 245 0.96 -46.83 -18.70
CA GLU A 245 -0.25 -46.02 -18.52
C GLU A 245 -0.99 -45.74 -19.84
N LEU A 246 -0.27 -45.31 -20.87
CA LEU A 246 -0.84 -45.04 -22.20
C LEU A 246 -1.33 -46.32 -22.87
N GLU A 247 -0.62 -47.44 -22.75
CA GLU A 247 -1.07 -48.75 -23.23
C GLU A 247 -2.41 -49.15 -22.58
N LYS A 248 -2.59 -48.89 -21.28
CA LYS A 248 -3.85 -49.13 -20.56
C LYS A 248 -4.99 -48.18 -20.96
N GLU A 249 -4.65 -46.95 -21.31
CA GLU A 249 -5.61 -45.93 -21.74
C GLU A 249 -6.10 -46.16 -23.17
N TYR A 250 -5.19 -46.39 -24.10
CA TYR A 250 -5.49 -46.56 -25.52
C TYR A 250 -6.03 -47.96 -25.86
N SER A 251 -5.64 -49.02 -25.14
CA SER A 251 -6.21 -50.38 -25.32
C SER A 251 -7.73 -50.47 -25.08
N ARG A 252 -8.33 -49.46 -24.43
CA ARG A 252 -9.78 -49.35 -24.20
C ARG A 252 -10.54 -48.68 -25.35
N GLN A 253 -9.85 -48.11 -26.33
CA GLN A 253 -10.46 -47.38 -27.43
C GLN A 253 -10.72 -48.29 -28.64
N LYS A 254 -11.71 -47.92 -29.48
CA LYS A 254 -12.01 -48.66 -30.70
C LYS A 254 -10.91 -48.47 -31.75
N PRO A 255 -10.55 -49.50 -32.54
CA PRO A 255 -9.45 -49.42 -33.49
C PRO A 255 -9.61 -48.33 -34.56
N GLU A 256 -10.84 -48.09 -35.04
CA GLU A 256 -11.16 -47.03 -36.01
C GLU A 256 -10.79 -45.64 -35.50
N ARG A 257 -11.06 -45.36 -34.21
CA ARG A 257 -10.76 -44.07 -33.58
C ARG A 257 -9.25 -43.90 -33.34
N LEU A 258 -8.57 -44.98 -32.97
CA LEU A 258 -7.10 -44.98 -32.81
C LEU A 258 -6.39 -44.77 -34.15
N SER A 259 -6.89 -45.34 -35.24
CA SER A 259 -6.32 -45.14 -36.59
C SER A 259 -6.46 -43.70 -37.09
N ALA A 260 -7.60 -43.04 -36.81
CA ALA A 260 -7.81 -41.64 -37.13
C ALA A 260 -6.88 -40.72 -36.30
N GLN A 261 -6.75 -40.99 -35.00
CA GLN A 261 -5.81 -40.26 -34.13
C GLN A 261 -4.35 -40.48 -34.55
N PHE A 262 -3.99 -41.69 -34.96
CA PHE A 262 -2.64 -41.99 -35.44
C PHE A 262 -2.31 -41.22 -36.74
N SER A 263 -3.28 -41.07 -37.65
CA SER A 263 -3.12 -40.31 -38.89
C SER A 263 -2.92 -38.81 -38.61
N GLU A 264 -3.65 -38.25 -37.65
CA GLU A 264 -3.47 -36.85 -37.19
C GLU A 264 -2.08 -36.63 -36.59
N LEU A 265 -1.61 -37.56 -35.75
CA LEU A 265 -0.26 -37.52 -35.18
C LEU A 265 0.83 -37.66 -36.26
N GLN A 266 0.59 -38.40 -37.34
CA GLN A 266 1.54 -38.48 -38.47
C GLN A 266 1.70 -37.14 -39.19
N GLU A 267 0.62 -36.39 -39.40
CA GLU A 267 0.70 -35.05 -40.00
C GLU A 267 1.48 -34.08 -39.10
N GLU A 268 1.23 -34.14 -37.78
CA GLU A 268 1.95 -33.32 -36.79
C GLU A 268 3.45 -33.69 -36.68
N GLN A 269 3.80 -34.97 -36.83
CA GLN A 269 5.19 -35.44 -36.78
C GLN A 269 6.06 -34.78 -37.85
N VAL A 270 5.53 -34.59 -39.06
CA VAL A 270 6.27 -33.96 -40.18
C VAL A 270 6.70 -32.55 -39.81
N TRP A 271 5.80 -31.78 -39.20
CA TRP A 271 6.09 -30.42 -38.76
C TRP A 271 7.07 -30.40 -37.58
N LEU A 272 6.87 -31.24 -36.56
CA LEU A 272 7.74 -31.34 -35.39
C LEU A 272 9.16 -31.81 -35.74
N ARG A 273 9.30 -32.68 -36.74
CA ARG A 273 10.61 -33.12 -37.23
C ARG A 273 11.32 -31.98 -37.97
N ALA A 274 10.59 -31.23 -38.80
CA ALA A 274 11.14 -30.09 -39.53
C ALA A 274 11.61 -28.97 -38.59
N THR A 275 10.88 -28.70 -37.50
CA THR A 275 11.29 -27.71 -36.49
C THR A 275 12.55 -28.14 -35.76
N PHE A 276 12.62 -29.39 -35.30
CA PHE A 276 13.81 -29.96 -34.66
C PHE A 276 15.05 -29.92 -35.57
N ASP A 277 14.93 -30.39 -36.82
CA ASP A 277 16.05 -30.40 -37.76
C ASP A 277 16.52 -28.97 -38.10
N MET A 278 15.60 -28.00 -38.17
CA MET A 278 15.95 -26.58 -38.34
C MET A 278 16.65 -25.98 -37.11
N ALA A 279 16.22 -26.35 -35.90
CA ALA A 279 16.88 -25.96 -34.66
C ALA A 279 18.29 -26.55 -34.55
N LEU A 280 18.45 -27.83 -34.92
CA LEU A 280 19.73 -28.55 -34.91
C LEU A 280 20.73 -27.92 -35.90
N LYS A 281 20.25 -27.56 -37.09
CA LYS A 281 21.05 -26.85 -38.10
C LYS A 281 21.52 -25.48 -37.59
N ARG A 282 20.62 -24.69 -37.00
CA ARG A 282 20.97 -23.37 -36.44
C ARG A 282 21.99 -23.47 -35.31
N LEU A 283 21.93 -24.52 -34.50
CA LEU A 283 22.86 -24.75 -33.40
C LEU A 283 24.25 -25.11 -33.94
N THR A 284 24.31 -26.05 -34.88
CA THR A 284 25.56 -26.47 -35.52
C THR A 284 26.23 -25.31 -36.27
N ASP A 285 25.47 -24.48 -36.97
CA ASP A 285 25.99 -23.24 -37.58
C ASP A 285 26.67 -22.34 -36.53
N THR A 286 26.00 -22.05 -35.40
CA THR A 286 26.60 -21.25 -34.31
C THR A 286 27.79 -21.91 -33.64
N GLN A 287 27.83 -23.23 -33.58
CA GLN A 287 28.98 -23.97 -33.06
C GLN A 287 30.20 -23.78 -33.98
N THR A 288 30.01 -23.86 -35.29
CA THR A 288 31.10 -23.59 -36.25
C THR A 288 31.58 -22.14 -36.22
N ASP A 289 30.66 -21.18 -36.09
CA ASP A 289 31.01 -19.77 -35.93
C ASP A 289 31.80 -19.51 -34.64
N SER A 290 31.38 -20.10 -33.51
CA SER A 290 32.10 -19.95 -32.23
C SER A 290 33.53 -20.52 -32.30
N ALA A 291 33.72 -21.67 -32.96
CA ALA A 291 35.03 -22.27 -33.15
C ALA A 291 35.94 -21.43 -34.07
N ARG A 292 35.36 -20.78 -35.11
CA ARG A 292 36.09 -19.84 -35.97
C ARG A 292 36.59 -18.65 -35.17
N ILE A 293 35.70 -18.00 -34.39
CA ILE A 293 36.06 -16.81 -33.60
C ILE A 293 37.10 -17.17 -32.53
N GLN A 294 37.00 -18.34 -31.92
CA GLN A 294 37.99 -18.79 -30.93
C GLN A 294 39.39 -18.94 -31.57
N LYS A 295 39.48 -19.49 -32.78
CA LYS A 295 40.75 -19.59 -33.52
C LYS A 295 41.31 -18.22 -33.92
N GLU A 296 40.46 -17.27 -34.26
CA GLU A 296 40.86 -15.88 -34.54
C GLU A 296 41.40 -15.17 -33.29
N LEU A 297 40.83 -15.45 -32.11
CA LEU A 297 41.29 -14.91 -30.84
C LEU A 297 42.67 -15.49 -30.42
N GLU A 298 42.88 -16.79 -30.62
CA GLU A 298 44.15 -17.47 -30.33
C GLU A 298 45.30 -17.01 -31.25
N ALA A 299 44.97 -16.50 -32.45
CA ALA A 299 45.95 -15.96 -33.39
C ALA A 299 46.47 -14.54 -33.03
N LEU A 300 45.88 -13.86 -32.04
CA LEU A 300 46.34 -12.54 -31.59
C LEU A 300 47.61 -12.67 -30.71
N LEU A 301 48.76 -12.35 -31.27
CA LEU A 301 50.05 -12.34 -30.55
C LEU A 301 50.13 -11.15 -29.58
N PRO A 302 50.52 -11.35 -28.30
CA PRO A 302 50.78 -10.24 -27.38
C PRO A 302 52.01 -9.43 -27.82
N PRO A 303 51.99 -8.08 -27.72
CA PRO A 303 53.19 -7.27 -27.97
C PRO A 303 54.28 -7.62 -26.95
N GLU A 304 55.57 -7.62 -27.35
CA GLU A 304 56.72 -7.99 -26.50
C GLU A 304 56.66 -7.31 -25.11
N THR A 305 56.21 -8.06 -24.11
CA THR A 305 55.92 -7.56 -22.75
C THR A 305 57.18 -7.25 -21.94
N GLU A 306 58.37 -7.62 -22.42
CA GLU A 306 59.65 -7.34 -21.74
C GLU A 306 60.03 -5.85 -21.75
N ARG A 307 59.42 -5.01 -22.60
CA ARG A 307 59.73 -3.57 -22.64
C ARG A 307 59.00 -2.73 -21.58
N LEU A 308 57.95 -3.24 -20.94
CA LEU A 308 57.13 -2.43 -20.00
C LEU A 308 57.77 -2.24 -18.61
N GLN A 309 58.77 -3.04 -18.25
CA GLN A 309 59.59 -2.82 -17.04
C GLN A 309 60.86 -2.01 -17.32
N ALA A 310 61.21 -1.81 -18.60
CA ALA A 310 62.42 -1.13 -19.04
C ALA A 310 62.22 0.32 -19.50
N VAL A 311 61.03 0.92 -19.30
CA VAL A 311 60.81 2.34 -19.63
C VAL A 311 61.24 3.21 -18.46
N SER A 312 62.56 3.25 -18.26
CA SER A 312 63.24 4.24 -17.45
C SER A 312 63.59 5.44 -18.33
N SER A 313 62.89 6.55 -18.07
CA SER A 313 63.38 7.93 -18.02
C SER A 313 64.11 8.63 -19.19
N GLU A 314 64.45 8.04 -20.34
CA GLU A 314 65.27 8.79 -21.33
C GLU A 314 64.62 9.16 -22.69
N GLU A 315 63.61 8.44 -23.22
CA GLU A 315 62.99 8.81 -24.51
C GLU A 315 61.43 8.71 -24.54
N PRO A 316 60.69 9.84 -24.55
CA PRO A 316 59.21 9.85 -24.56
C PRO A 316 58.57 9.24 -25.82
N GLN A 317 59.24 9.26 -26.97
CA GLN A 317 58.64 8.84 -28.25
C GLN A 317 58.46 7.33 -28.38
N GLU A 318 59.39 6.52 -27.87
CA GLU A 318 59.26 5.05 -27.88
C GLU A 318 58.17 4.56 -26.92
N SER A 319 57.97 5.29 -25.82
CA SER A 319 56.93 5.03 -24.84
C SER A 319 55.52 5.23 -25.43
N PHE A 320 55.32 6.28 -26.26
CA PHE A 320 54.06 6.50 -26.97
C PHE A 320 53.74 5.41 -27.98
N LYS A 321 54.75 4.94 -28.72
CA LYS A 321 54.57 3.88 -29.71
C LYS A 321 54.12 2.57 -29.05
N THR A 322 54.84 2.16 -28.00
CA THR A 322 54.58 0.92 -27.26
C THR A 322 53.20 0.93 -26.58
N LEU A 323 52.79 2.06 -25.97
CA LEU A 323 51.48 2.20 -25.34
C LEU A 323 50.33 2.22 -26.36
N ASN A 324 50.50 2.84 -27.52
CA ASN A 324 49.49 2.80 -28.59
C ASN A 324 49.33 1.39 -29.17
N GLU A 325 50.43 0.67 -29.39
CA GLU A 325 50.41 -0.72 -29.84
C GLU A 325 49.67 -1.63 -28.84
N LEU A 326 49.88 -1.41 -27.54
CA LEU A 326 49.17 -2.13 -26.47
C LEU A 326 47.67 -1.81 -26.41
N ILE A 327 47.26 -0.56 -26.65
CA ILE A 327 45.85 -0.16 -26.74
C ILE A 327 45.19 -0.83 -27.94
N VAL A 328 45.82 -0.78 -29.12
CA VAL A 328 45.29 -1.40 -30.35
C VAL A 328 45.16 -2.92 -30.19
N TYR A 329 46.13 -3.57 -29.54
CA TYR A 329 46.07 -5.00 -29.22
C TYR A 329 44.88 -5.33 -28.30
N ASN A 330 44.73 -4.60 -27.18
CA ASN A 330 43.63 -4.84 -26.26
C ASN A 330 42.26 -4.52 -26.89
N ASP A 331 42.17 -3.55 -27.78
CA ASP A 331 40.94 -3.22 -28.51
C ASP A 331 40.49 -4.38 -29.40
N LYS A 332 41.40 -4.90 -30.23
CA LYS A 332 41.14 -6.08 -31.08
C LYS A 332 40.81 -7.32 -30.24
N ARG A 333 41.52 -7.54 -29.13
CA ARG A 333 41.26 -8.67 -28.23
C ARG A 333 39.90 -8.56 -27.57
N THR A 334 39.50 -7.37 -27.11
CA THR A 334 38.21 -7.15 -26.44
C THR A 334 37.05 -7.31 -27.43
N GLU A 335 37.21 -6.86 -28.67
CA GLU A 335 36.25 -7.05 -29.77
C GLU A 335 36.04 -8.54 -30.05
N LYS A 336 37.13 -9.30 -30.25
CA LYS A 336 37.06 -10.75 -30.52
C LYS A 336 36.52 -11.56 -29.34
N LEU A 337 36.88 -11.20 -28.11
CA LEU A 337 36.27 -11.78 -26.90
C LEU A 337 34.76 -11.47 -26.83
N GLY A 338 34.34 -10.28 -27.25
CA GLY A 338 32.93 -9.88 -27.33
C GLY A 338 32.15 -10.67 -28.38
N GLU A 339 32.72 -10.85 -29.58
CA GLU A 339 32.17 -11.71 -30.63
C GLU A 339 32.02 -13.14 -30.14
N LEU A 340 33.06 -13.72 -29.53
CA LEU A 340 33.06 -15.08 -29.00
C LEU A 340 32.01 -15.25 -27.89
N ARG A 341 31.95 -14.30 -26.96
CA ARG A 341 30.94 -14.26 -25.89
C ARG A 341 29.53 -14.25 -26.46
N SER A 342 29.27 -13.42 -27.47
CA SER A 342 27.95 -13.34 -28.11
C SER A 342 27.59 -14.63 -28.83
N SER A 343 28.55 -15.24 -29.53
CA SER A 343 28.38 -16.51 -30.23
C SER A 343 28.10 -17.66 -29.27
N LEU A 344 28.85 -17.75 -28.16
CA LEU A 344 28.65 -18.78 -27.12
C LEU A 344 27.31 -18.59 -26.38
N LYS A 345 26.91 -17.35 -26.09
CA LYS A 345 25.58 -17.07 -25.51
C LYS A 345 24.46 -17.47 -26.45
N ASN A 346 24.60 -17.20 -27.75
CA ASN A 346 23.65 -17.64 -28.76
C ASN A 346 23.63 -19.17 -28.90
N LEU A 347 24.78 -19.83 -28.79
CA LEU A 347 24.90 -21.29 -28.81
C LEU A 347 24.16 -21.92 -27.63
N VAL A 348 24.34 -21.38 -26.41
CA VAL A 348 23.59 -21.81 -25.21
C VAL A 348 22.09 -21.64 -25.40
N LYS A 349 21.64 -20.45 -25.83
CA LYS A 349 20.22 -20.17 -26.06
C LYS A 349 19.60 -21.09 -27.13
N ARG A 350 20.34 -21.38 -28.19
CA ARG A 350 19.89 -22.28 -29.27
C ARG A 350 19.86 -23.74 -28.81
N GLY A 351 20.77 -24.17 -27.92
CA GLY A 351 20.72 -25.52 -27.36
C GLY A 351 19.59 -25.73 -26.37
N GLU A 352 19.22 -24.71 -25.61
CA GLU A 352 18.01 -24.75 -24.77
C GLU A 352 16.74 -24.86 -25.62
N SER A 353 16.66 -24.10 -26.73
CA SER A 353 15.56 -24.21 -27.70
C SER A 353 15.50 -25.62 -28.32
N LEU A 354 16.65 -26.15 -28.74
CA LEU A 354 16.74 -27.48 -29.32
C LEU A 354 16.33 -28.57 -28.31
N GLU A 355 16.71 -28.43 -27.03
CA GLU A 355 16.30 -29.37 -25.98
C GLU A 355 14.78 -29.37 -25.79
N GLY A 356 14.14 -28.19 -25.87
CA GLY A 356 12.68 -28.06 -25.89
C GLY A 356 12.05 -28.78 -27.08
N ASP A 357 12.52 -28.47 -28.29
CA ASP A 357 12.01 -29.06 -29.55
C ASP A 357 12.24 -30.59 -29.59
N ALA A 358 13.38 -31.05 -29.08
CA ALA A 358 13.72 -32.47 -28.96
C ALA A 358 12.80 -33.21 -27.98
N THR A 359 12.43 -32.56 -26.88
CA THR A 359 11.57 -33.16 -25.86
C THR A 359 10.15 -33.33 -26.40
N ILE A 360 9.62 -32.30 -27.07
CA ILE A 360 8.31 -32.35 -27.72
C ILE A 360 8.29 -33.42 -28.80
N LEU A 361 9.30 -33.44 -29.68
CA LEU A 361 9.40 -34.46 -30.73
C LEU A 361 9.56 -35.88 -30.15
N ALA A 362 10.36 -36.05 -29.10
CA ALA A 362 10.54 -37.35 -28.46
C ALA A 362 9.27 -37.86 -27.77
N GLU A 363 8.50 -36.97 -27.15
CA GLU A 363 7.20 -37.29 -26.55
C GLU A 363 6.17 -37.66 -27.62
N HIS A 364 6.13 -36.91 -28.72
CA HIS A 364 5.27 -37.18 -29.87
C HIS A 364 5.56 -38.54 -30.52
N LEU A 365 6.83 -38.81 -30.83
CA LEU A 365 7.28 -40.10 -31.39
C LEU A 365 6.96 -41.27 -30.45
N PHE A 366 7.04 -41.05 -29.14
CA PHE A 366 6.72 -42.06 -28.14
C PHE A 366 5.21 -42.37 -28.08
N THR A 367 4.35 -41.36 -28.10
CA THR A 367 2.89 -41.58 -28.17
C THR A 367 2.49 -42.28 -29.46
N MET A 368 3.09 -41.89 -30.59
CA MET A 368 2.90 -42.59 -31.86
C MET A 368 3.38 -44.04 -31.78
N GLN A 369 4.54 -44.30 -31.18
CA GLN A 369 5.08 -45.65 -31.02
C GLN A 369 4.12 -46.56 -30.22
N VAL A 370 3.53 -46.04 -29.14
CA VAL A 370 2.56 -46.79 -28.32
C VAL A 370 1.27 -47.07 -29.10
N ILE A 371 0.73 -46.09 -29.82
CA ILE A 371 -0.48 -46.27 -30.64
C ILE A 371 -0.22 -47.22 -31.81
N ALA A 372 0.92 -47.10 -32.49
CA ALA A 372 1.33 -47.99 -33.57
C ALA A 372 1.43 -49.44 -33.08
N LYS A 373 2.05 -49.66 -31.91
CA LYS A 373 2.17 -50.99 -31.30
C LYS A 373 0.81 -51.61 -30.97
N ILE A 374 -0.13 -50.82 -30.42
CA ILE A 374 -1.49 -51.29 -30.12
C ILE A 374 -2.28 -51.60 -31.41
N LEU A 375 -2.10 -50.80 -32.47
CA LEU A 375 -2.74 -51.05 -33.77
C LEU A 375 -2.13 -52.27 -34.47
N GLU A 376 -0.82 -52.50 -34.32
CA GLU A 376 -0.12 -53.74 -34.74
C GLU A 376 -0.68 -54.95 -33.98
N ASP A 377 -0.82 -54.88 -32.64
CA ASP A 377 -1.43 -55.94 -31.82
C ASP A 377 -2.92 -56.22 -32.21
N PHE A 378 -3.67 -55.18 -32.59
CA PHE A 378 -5.04 -55.34 -33.09
C PHE A 378 -5.09 -55.95 -34.49
N ALA A 379 -4.10 -55.67 -35.35
CA ALA A 379 -3.99 -56.28 -36.66
C ALA A 379 -3.55 -57.76 -36.57
N ASP A 380 -2.63 -58.09 -35.67
CA ASP A 380 -2.21 -59.48 -35.37
C ASP A 380 -3.36 -60.31 -34.79
N SER A 381 -4.30 -59.68 -34.08
CA SER A 381 -5.53 -60.33 -33.58
C SER A 381 -6.71 -60.32 -34.56
N GLY A 382 -6.50 -59.86 -35.80
CA GLY A 382 -7.49 -59.87 -36.89
C GLY A 382 -8.60 -58.82 -36.77
N LYS A 383 -8.44 -57.80 -35.92
CA LYS A 383 -9.44 -56.74 -35.66
C LYS A 383 -9.25 -55.49 -36.52
N THR A 384 -8.12 -55.35 -37.19
CA THR A 384 -7.77 -54.23 -38.09
C THR A 384 -6.84 -54.68 -39.22
N ASP A 385 -6.78 -53.91 -40.30
CA ASP A 385 -5.88 -54.17 -41.44
C ASP A 385 -4.51 -53.49 -41.22
N LEU A 386 -3.43 -54.27 -41.33
CA LEU A 386 -2.05 -53.82 -41.13
C LEU A 386 -1.58 -52.85 -42.24
N THR A 387 -2.32 -52.75 -43.35
CA THR A 387 -2.07 -51.80 -44.44
C THR A 387 -2.38 -50.34 -44.09
N LEU A 388 -3.06 -50.08 -42.97
CA LEU A 388 -3.39 -48.74 -42.48
C LEU A 388 -2.19 -48.01 -41.82
N ILE A 389 -1.08 -48.72 -41.54
CA ILE A 389 0.13 -48.16 -40.95
C ILE A 389 1.28 -48.26 -41.97
N PRO A 390 1.76 -47.14 -42.54
CA PRO A 390 2.95 -47.14 -43.40
C PRO A 390 4.18 -47.72 -42.67
N GLU A 391 5.05 -48.44 -43.39
CA GLU A 391 6.23 -49.09 -42.78
C GLU A 391 7.16 -48.13 -42.01
N ALA A 392 7.25 -46.87 -42.48
CA ALA A 392 8.01 -45.80 -41.85
C ALA A 392 7.45 -45.33 -40.49
N SER A 393 6.20 -45.68 -40.18
CA SER A 393 5.50 -45.30 -38.94
C SER A 393 5.15 -46.51 -38.07
N ARG A 394 5.69 -47.70 -38.38
CA ARG A 394 5.62 -48.86 -37.48
C ARG A 394 6.35 -48.58 -36.18
N SER A 395 5.96 -49.29 -35.13
CA SER A 395 6.47 -49.09 -33.76
C SER A 395 8.01 -49.16 -33.68
N GLU A 396 8.64 -50.09 -34.42
CA GLU A 396 10.09 -50.27 -34.47
C GLU A 396 10.82 -49.12 -35.21
N SER A 397 10.27 -48.66 -36.33
CA SER A 397 10.77 -47.52 -37.10
C SER A 397 10.72 -46.22 -36.28
N LEU A 398 9.63 -45.99 -35.55
CA LEU A 398 9.45 -44.84 -34.66
C LEU A 398 10.42 -44.88 -33.46
N ALA A 399 10.68 -46.06 -32.91
CA ALA A 399 11.69 -46.25 -31.87
C ALA A 399 13.10 -45.88 -32.36
N THR A 400 13.43 -46.30 -33.58
CA THR A 400 14.71 -45.98 -34.22
C THR A 400 14.83 -44.46 -34.47
N GLY A 401 13.77 -43.83 -34.96
CA GLY A 401 13.70 -42.37 -35.14
C GLY A 401 13.89 -41.60 -33.83
N ALA A 402 13.25 -42.04 -32.75
CA ALA A 402 13.40 -41.44 -31.41
C ALA A 402 14.83 -41.60 -30.85
N ALA A 403 15.49 -42.73 -31.10
CA ALA A 403 16.88 -42.96 -30.70
C ALA A 403 17.85 -42.00 -31.42
N VAL A 404 17.63 -41.73 -32.71
CA VAL A 404 18.42 -40.75 -33.48
C VAL A 404 18.26 -39.33 -32.93
N VAL A 405 17.03 -38.89 -32.64
CA VAL A 405 16.75 -37.58 -32.00
C VAL A 405 17.48 -37.49 -30.66
N SER A 406 17.37 -38.53 -29.83
CA SER A 406 18.01 -38.56 -28.52
C SER A 406 19.54 -38.46 -28.61
N LYS A 407 20.16 -39.14 -29.58
CA LYS A 407 21.60 -39.09 -29.82
C LYS A 407 22.04 -37.67 -30.22
N GLN A 408 21.39 -37.09 -31.24
CA GLN A 408 21.69 -35.73 -31.73
C GLN A 408 21.51 -34.66 -30.65
N THR A 409 20.48 -34.82 -29.81
CA THR A 409 20.22 -33.91 -28.67
C THR A 409 21.32 -34.03 -27.62
N SER A 410 21.78 -35.24 -27.29
CA SER A 410 22.83 -35.45 -26.29
C SER A 410 24.19 -34.87 -26.70
N GLU A 411 24.56 -35.01 -27.99
CA GLU A 411 25.79 -34.44 -28.55
C GLU A 411 25.73 -32.90 -28.52
N SER A 412 24.56 -32.34 -28.85
CA SER A 412 24.33 -30.89 -28.82
C SER A 412 24.33 -30.32 -27.40
N LEU A 413 23.76 -31.05 -26.43
CA LEU A 413 23.74 -30.67 -25.01
C LEU A 413 25.15 -30.60 -24.41
N ALA A 414 26.01 -31.56 -24.77
CA ALA A 414 27.42 -31.55 -24.36
C ALA A 414 28.17 -30.32 -24.91
N ALA A 415 27.89 -29.92 -26.16
CA ALA A 415 28.46 -28.72 -26.75
C ALA A 415 27.98 -27.43 -26.04
N THR A 416 26.69 -27.33 -25.69
CA THR A 416 26.18 -26.19 -24.91
C THR A 416 26.74 -26.12 -23.50
N GLN A 417 26.95 -27.25 -22.83
CA GLN A 417 27.53 -27.26 -21.50
C GLN A 417 28.97 -26.75 -21.53
N LYS A 418 29.76 -27.19 -22.51
CA LYS A 418 31.10 -26.67 -22.75
C LYS A 418 31.10 -25.16 -23.01
N ALA A 419 30.12 -24.66 -23.77
CA ALA A 419 29.96 -23.22 -24.01
C ALA A 419 29.63 -22.42 -22.74
N ARG A 420 28.84 -22.99 -21.80
CA ARG A 420 28.56 -22.36 -20.49
C ARG A 420 29.81 -22.23 -19.63
N GLU A 421 30.67 -23.24 -19.63
CA GLU A 421 31.95 -23.20 -18.92
C GLU A 421 32.90 -22.14 -19.51
N GLN A 422 32.97 -22.05 -20.84
CA GLN A 422 33.78 -21.05 -21.54
C GLN A 422 33.30 -19.61 -21.32
N LEU A 423 31.98 -19.38 -21.20
CA LEU A 423 31.41 -18.05 -20.95
C LEU A 423 31.92 -17.43 -19.63
N ALA A 424 32.06 -18.22 -18.57
CA ALA A 424 32.56 -17.72 -17.29
C ALA A 424 34.02 -17.27 -17.37
N GLN A 425 34.84 -18.01 -18.11
CA GLN A 425 36.26 -17.69 -18.35
C GLN A 425 36.41 -16.44 -19.23
N ILE A 426 35.62 -16.34 -20.30
CA ILE A 426 35.64 -15.19 -21.22
C ILE A 426 35.18 -13.90 -20.52
N ASP A 427 34.18 -13.98 -19.64
CA ASP A 427 33.72 -12.81 -18.87
C ASP A 427 34.82 -12.25 -17.95
N GLU A 428 35.70 -13.11 -17.44
CA GLU A 428 36.87 -12.70 -16.68
C GLU A 428 37.96 -12.10 -17.59
N GLU A 429 38.22 -12.71 -18.74
CA GLU A 429 39.20 -12.21 -19.71
C GLU A 429 38.82 -10.85 -20.32
N VAL A 430 37.53 -10.62 -20.61
CA VAL A 430 37.02 -9.32 -21.08
C VAL A 430 37.30 -8.23 -20.04
N LYS A 431 37.09 -8.52 -18.75
CA LYS A 431 37.41 -7.59 -17.65
C LYS A 431 38.90 -7.31 -17.55
N LYS A 432 39.74 -8.35 -17.67
CA LYS A 432 41.21 -8.21 -17.65
C LYS A 432 41.72 -7.35 -18.82
N SER A 433 41.24 -7.60 -20.04
CA SER A 433 41.66 -6.82 -21.22
C SER A 433 41.14 -5.38 -21.19
N GLY A 434 39.90 -5.15 -20.72
CA GLY A 434 39.34 -3.81 -20.54
C GLY A 434 40.07 -2.96 -19.49
N THR A 435 40.48 -3.57 -18.37
CA THR A 435 41.27 -2.86 -17.34
C THR A 435 42.69 -2.56 -17.82
N ALA A 436 43.32 -3.47 -18.57
CA ALA A 436 44.63 -3.24 -19.19
C ALA A 436 44.59 -2.09 -20.21
N ARG A 437 43.53 -2.03 -21.04
CA ARG A 437 43.29 -0.92 -21.99
C ARG A 437 43.19 0.43 -21.28
N LYS A 438 42.35 0.54 -20.24
CA LYS A 438 42.13 1.80 -19.52
C LYS A 438 43.42 2.30 -18.88
N LYS A 439 44.18 1.40 -18.24
CA LYS A 439 45.52 1.72 -17.69
C LYS A 439 46.48 2.24 -18.75
N ALA A 440 46.54 1.59 -19.92
CA ALA A 440 47.41 2.04 -21.01
C ALA A 440 46.99 3.42 -21.57
N GLN A 441 45.68 3.70 -21.67
CA GLN A 441 45.15 5.00 -22.09
C GLN A 441 45.47 6.12 -21.07
N ASP A 442 45.30 5.85 -19.78
CA ASP A 442 45.61 6.81 -18.72
C ASP A 442 47.11 7.12 -18.66
N LEU A 443 47.96 6.10 -18.80
CA LEU A 443 49.41 6.26 -18.86
C LEU A 443 49.85 7.06 -20.10
N LEU A 444 49.26 6.78 -21.26
CA LEU A 444 49.54 7.52 -22.50
C LEU A 444 49.09 8.99 -22.41
N ALA A 445 47.93 9.26 -21.83
CA ALA A 445 47.43 10.62 -21.63
C ALA A 445 48.33 11.43 -20.67
N ASN A 446 48.79 10.80 -19.58
CA ASN A 446 49.69 11.42 -18.63
C ASN A 446 51.07 11.68 -19.25
N LEU A 447 51.63 10.71 -19.99
CA LEU A 447 52.91 10.86 -20.68
C LEU A 447 52.89 11.95 -21.76
N LYS A 448 51.78 12.11 -22.50
CA LYS A 448 51.63 13.19 -23.50
C LYS A 448 51.71 14.57 -22.86
N LYS A 449 51.01 14.77 -21.74
CA LYS A 449 51.03 16.04 -21.00
C LYS A 449 52.42 16.38 -20.42
N THR A 450 53.14 15.38 -19.90
CA THR A 450 54.47 15.61 -19.33
C THR A 450 55.54 15.81 -20.39
N SER A 451 55.48 15.13 -21.54
CA SER A 451 56.46 15.30 -22.61
C SER A 451 56.31 16.64 -23.35
N GLU A 452 55.08 17.08 -23.63
CA GLU A 452 54.79 18.37 -24.28
C GLU A 452 55.28 19.53 -23.41
N SER A 453 55.03 19.51 -22.10
CA SER A 453 55.47 20.56 -21.17
C SER A 453 56.99 20.64 -21.02
N VAL A 454 57.72 19.51 -21.06
CA VAL A 454 59.18 19.49 -21.00
C VAL A 454 59.81 20.01 -22.30
N LEU A 455 59.25 19.63 -23.45
CA LEU A 455 59.74 20.03 -24.76
C LEU A 455 59.50 21.53 -25.01
N GLU A 456 58.33 22.04 -24.62
CA GLU A 456 58.05 23.48 -24.57
C GLU A 456 59.02 24.19 -23.61
N THR A 457 59.24 23.71 -22.39
CA THR A 457 60.15 24.38 -21.43
C THR A 457 61.57 24.54 -22.00
N ARG A 458 62.09 23.53 -22.70
CA ARG A 458 63.41 23.60 -23.38
C ARG A 458 63.43 24.59 -24.55
N GLN A 459 62.38 24.63 -25.38
CA GLN A 459 62.25 25.59 -26.49
C GLN A 459 62.11 27.04 -25.98
N TRP A 460 61.46 27.22 -24.84
CA TRP A 460 61.33 28.52 -24.18
C TRP A 460 62.66 28.96 -23.53
N GLU A 461 63.38 28.05 -22.87
CA GLU A 461 64.71 28.33 -22.30
C GLU A 461 65.74 28.74 -23.37
N SER A 462 65.71 28.14 -24.57
CA SER A 462 66.57 28.57 -25.67
C SER A 462 66.15 29.96 -26.20
N ALA A 463 64.86 30.19 -26.42
CA ALA A 463 64.34 31.48 -26.88
C ALA A 463 64.63 32.65 -25.90
N ILE A 464 64.66 32.38 -24.59
CA ILE A 464 64.98 33.39 -23.56
C ILE A 464 66.45 33.77 -23.56
N LYS A 465 67.36 32.83 -23.89
CA LYS A 465 68.81 33.11 -23.98
C LYS A 465 69.13 34.11 -25.10
N ASP A 466 68.36 34.09 -26.18
CA ASP A 466 68.55 34.97 -27.35
C ASP A 466 67.93 36.37 -27.20
N LEU A 467 67.24 36.67 -26.09
CA LEU A 467 66.61 37.98 -25.85
C LEU A 467 67.63 39.05 -25.42
N THR A 468 67.42 40.30 -25.86
CA THR A 468 68.17 41.47 -25.39
C THR A 468 67.78 41.86 -23.96
N ALA A 469 68.69 42.44 -23.16
CA ALA A 469 68.44 42.77 -21.74
C ALA A 469 67.16 43.60 -21.50
N ARG A 470 66.87 44.59 -22.36
CA ARG A 470 65.65 45.41 -22.29
C ARG A 470 64.37 44.61 -22.57
N LYS A 471 64.40 43.70 -23.55
CA LYS A 471 63.28 42.81 -23.89
C LYS A 471 63.06 41.74 -22.83
N LEU A 472 64.13 41.30 -22.15
CA LEU A 472 64.04 40.36 -21.03
C LEU A 472 63.27 41.00 -19.85
N VAL A 473 63.58 42.26 -19.52
CA VAL A 473 62.86 43.03 -18.48
C VAL A 473 61.40 43.23 -18.84
N GLN A 474 61.11 43.60 -20.10
CA GLN A 474 59.74 43.75 -20.59
C GLN A 474 58.95 42.42 -20.55
N ASN A 475 59.55 41.31 -21.00
CA ASN A 475 58.92 39.99 -20.96
C ASN A 475 58.59 39.56 -19.51
N PHE A 476 59.48 39.83 -18.56
CA PHE A 476 59.21 39.56 -17.14
C PHE A 476 58.05 40.39 -16.59
N GLN A 477 57.96 41.68 -16.96
CA GLN A 477 56.85 42.55 -16.57
C GLN A 477 55.52 42.09 -17.20
N GLU A 478 55.52 41.72 -18.48
CA GLU A 478 54.35 41.18 -19.17
C GLU A 478 53.86 39.85 -18.57
N LEU A 479 54.79 38.94 -18.22
CA LEU A 479 54.46 37.69 -17.52
C LEU A 479 53.92 37.95 -16.10
N THR A 480 54.43 38.98 -15.43
CA THR A 480 53.95 39.39 -14.11
C THR A 480 52.50 39.91 -14.17
N GLU A 481 52.17 40.75 -15.15
CA GLU A 481 50.80 41.21 -15.37
C GLU A 481 49.84 40.10 -15.81
N LYS A 482 50.29 39.19 -16.70
CA LYS A 482 49.50 38.01 -17.10
C LYS A 482 49.19 37.09 -15.91
N LEU A 483 50.16 36.86 -15.02
CA LEU A 483 49.95 36.09 -13.79
C LEU A 483 49.00 36.80 -12.81
N LYS A 484 49.12 38.12 -12.67
CA LYS A 484 48.22 38.93 -11.84
C LYS A 484 46.76 38.85 -12.33
N GLY A 485 46.55 38.84 -13.65
CA GLY A 485 45.24 38.66 -14.28
C GLY A 485 44.66 37.24 -14.18
N LYS A 486 45.51 36.20 -14.15
CA LYS A 486 45.07 34.79 -14.01
C LYS A 486 44.72 34.39 -12.58
N LYS A 487 45.32 35.03 -11.57
CA LYS A 487 45.08 34.75 -10.15
C LYS A 487 43.58 34.81 -9.72
N PRO A 488 42.78 35.83 -10.08
CA PRO A 488 41.35 35.84 -9.74
C PRO A 488 40.53 34.79 -10.51
N VAL A 489 40.94 34.43 -11.73
CA VAL A 489 40.29 33.37 -12.52
C VAL A 489 40.52 32.01 -11.87
N LEU A 490 41.75 31.74 -11.41
CA LEU A 490 42.09 30.54 -10.66
C LEU A 490 41.27 30.44 -9.36
N GLN A 491 41.16 31.54 -8.62
CA GLN A 491 40.37 31.59 -7.38
C GLN A 491 38.88 31.32 -7.62
N LYS A 492 38.29 31.91 -8.68
CA LYS A 492 36.90 31.68 -9.05
C LYS A 492 36.60 30.19 -9.28
N TYR A 493 37.40 29.51 -10.11
CA TYR A 493 37.18 28.08 -10.38
C TYR A 493 37.44 27.19 -9.16
N ARG A 494 38.34 27.60 -8.25
CA ARG A 494 38.53 26.95 -6.96
C ARG A 494 37.27 27.02 -6.11
N GLU A 495 36.69 28.21 -5.94
CA GLU A 495 35.45 28.44 -5.18
C GLU A 495 34.25 27.69 -5.79
N GLU A 496 34.11 27.69 -7.11
CA GLU A 496 33.07 26.92 -7.81
C GLU A 496 33.22 25.41 -7.57
N SER A 497 34.44 24.87 -7.66
CA SER A 497 34.70 23.45 -7.39
C SER A 497 34.44 23.07 -5.93
N GLU A 498 34.72 23.97 -4.98
CA GLU A 498 34.49 23.79 -3.56
C GLU A 498 32.99 23.80 -3.21
N GLY A 499 32.21 24.68 -3.86
CA GLY A 499 30.75 24.69 -3.73
C GLY A 499 30.10 23.39 -4.19
N VAL A 500 30.54 22.83 -5.33
CA VAL A 500 30.03 21.54 -5.82
C VAL A 500 30.50 20.39 -4.92
N TYR A 501 31.70 20.47 -4.35
CA TYR A 501 32.19 19.49 -3.37
C TYR A 501 31.32 19.45 -2.11
N GLN A 502 30.84 20.60 -1.61
CA GLN A 502 29.88 20.62 -0.49
C GLN A 502 28.55 19.96 -0.87
N ALA A 503 28.04 20.19 -2.09
CA ALA A 503 26.83 19.52 -2.56
C ALA A 503 26.97 17.98 -2.61
N VAL A 504 28.14 17.48 -3.04
CA VAL A 504 28.48 16.04 -2.98
C VAL A 504 28.47 15.53 -1.54
N LYS A 505 29.01 16.31 -0.60
CA LYS A 505 29.04 15.96 0.82
C LYS A 505 27.64 15.94 1.45
N ASP A 506 26.79 16.89 1.12
CA ASP A 506 25.41 16.97 1.58
C ASP A 506 24.56 15.79 1.09
N GLU A 507 24.69 15.41 -0.18
CA GLU A 507 24.01 14.23 -0.71
C GLU A 507 24.51 12.93 -0.07
N LYS A 508 25.82 12.81 0.21
CA LYS A 508 26.36 11.69 0.99
C LYS A 508 25.77 11.64 2.40
N LEU A 509 25.59 12.78 3.07
CA LEU A 509 24.98 12.86 4.39
C LEU A 509 23.50 12.45 4.37
N LYS A 510 22.73 12.91 3.38
CA LYS A 510 21.32 12.49 3.20
C LYS A 510 21.22 10.98 2.99
N LEU A 511 22.06 10.43 2.12
CA LEU A 511 22.09 8.99 1.85
C LEU A 511 22.45 8.18 3.10
N ALA A 512 23.40 8.66 3.92
CA ALA A 512 23.75 8.04 5.20
C ALA A 512 22.65 8.12 6.28
N SER A 513 21.75 9.11 6.18
CA SER A 513 20.62 9.27 7.11
C SER A 513 19.46 8.29 6.85
N LEU A 514 19.34 7.81 5.61
CA LEU A 514 18.31 6.87 5.16
C LEU A 514 18.66 5.45 5.58
N LYS A 515 18.29 5.09 6.81
CA LYS A 515 18.56 3.77 7.41
C LYS A 515 17.32 2.86 7.40
N ASP A 516 17.51 1.62 6.96
CA ASP A 516 16.50 0.55 6.93
C ASP A 516 15.84 0.34 8.32
N PRO A 517 14.53 -0.01 8.38
CA PRO A 517 13.82 -0.16 9.65
C PRO A 517 14.42 -1.24 10.56
N LEU A 518 14.86 -2.35 9.98
CA LEU A 518 15.50 -3.44 10.72
C LEU A 518 16.94 -3.06 11.11
N LEU A 519 17.61 -2.22 10.32
CA LEU A 519 18.94 -1.68 10.67
C LEU A 519 18.88 -0.80 11.92
N ARG A 520 17.84 0.04 12.10
CA ARG A 520 17.64 0.81 13.35
C ARG A 520 17.45 -0.10 14.57
N SER A 521 16.68 -1.18 14.43
CA SER A 521 16.49 -2.15 15.50
C SER A 521 17.75 -2.94 15.83
N SER A 522 18.53 -3.32 14.81
CA SER A 522 19.80 -4.04 14.97
C SER A 522 20.86 -3.15 15.61
N ARG A 523 20.98 -1.88 15.20
CA ARG A 523 21.99 -0.96 15.74
C ARG A 523 21.90 -0.76 17.25
N LYS A 524 20.69 -0.73 17.84
CA LYS A 524 20.49 -0.63 19.29
C LYS A 524 20.93 -1.90 20.04
N GLY A 525 20.78 -3.08 19.42
CA GLY A 525 21.12 -4.37 20.04
C GLY A 525 22.60 -4.73 20.00
N PHE A 526 23.39 -4.11 19.10
CA PHE A 526 24.80 -4.45 18.87
C PHE A 526 25.78 -3.33 19.27
N LEU A 527 25.40 -2.40 20.14
CA LEU A 527 26.29 -1.32 20.58
C LEU A 527 27.57 -1.85 21.25
N GLU A 528 27.48 -2.97 21.98
CA GLU A 528 28.64 -3.66 22.57
C GLU A 528 29.62 -4.18 21.50
N ASP A 529 29.13 -4.59 20.32
CA ASP A 529 30.00 -5.03 19.22
C ASP A 529 30.81 -3.89 18.61
N LYS A 530 30.28 -2.64 18.66
CA LYS A 530 31.03 -1.46 18.23
C LYS A 530 32.26 -1.26 19.13
N GLU A 531 32.09 -1.40 20.44
CA GLU A 531 33.18 -1.28 21.41
C GLU A 531 34.19 -2.43 21.23
N ASN A 532 33.72 -3.66 20.98
CA ASN A 532 34.59 -4.81 20.69
C ASN A 532 35.40 -4.65 19.39
N ILE A 533 34.80 -4.09 18.33
CA ILE A 533 35.49 -3.80 17.06
C ILE A 533 36.56 -2.72 17.29
N LEU A 534 36.22 -1.67 18.04
CA LEU A 534 37.13 -0.57 18.35
C LEU A 534 38.31 -1.06 19.20
N LYS A 535 38.04 -1.86 20.23
CA LYS A 535 39.06 -2.49 21.09
C LYS A 535 40.01 -3.36 20.27
N LYS A 536 39.49 -4.24 19.41
CA LYS A 536 40.31 -5.07 18.51
C LYS A 536 41.16 -4.25 17.54
N LEU A 537 40.63 -3.17 16.97
CA LEU A 537 41.42 -2.30 16.08
C LEU A 537 42.53 -1.54 16.83
N CYS A 538 42.30 -1.17 18.08
CA CYS A 538 43.32 -0.53 18.93
C CYS A 538 44.41 -1.51 19.35
N GLU A 539 44.04 -2.73 19.77
CA GLU A 539 44.97 -3.84 20.05
C GLU A 539 45.84 -4.15 18.82
N PHE A 540 45.23 -4.21 17.63
CA PHE A 540 45.94 -4.43 16.37
C PHE A 540 46.87 -3.27 15.97
N ALA A 541 46.55 -2.03 16.34
CA ALA A 541 47.35 -0.85 16.00
C ALA A 541 48.47 -0.54 17.01
N GLY A 542 48.51 -1.24 18.15
CA GLY A 542 49.43 -0.94 19.25
C GLY A 542 49.15 0.42 19.92
N VAL A 543 47.89 0.89 19.88
CA VAL A 543 47.48 2.20 20.40
C VAL A 543 46.64 2.00 21.65
N ASP A 544 47.14 2.49 22.79
CA ASP A 544 46.42 2.47 24.06
C ASP A 544 45.55 3.72 24.21
N LEU A 545 44.23 3.57 24.08
CA LEU A 545 43.26 4.66 24.21
C LEU A 545 42.98 5.08 25.68
N SER A 546 43.87 4.78 26.62
CA SER A 546 43.59 4.96 28.05
C SER A 546 43.91 6.35 28.61
N ALA A 547 44.55 7.27 27.87
CA ALA A 547 45.12 8.47 28.51
C ALA A 547 44.70 9.86 28.02
N LYS A 548 44.03 10.07 26.87
CA LYS A 548 43.74 11.45 26.40
C LYS A 548 42.47 11.59 25.57
N SER A 549 41.31 11.55 26.23
CA SER A 549 40.10 12.33 25.86
C SER A 549 38.94 12.04 26.82
N ARG A 550 39.13 12.39 28.11
CA ARG A 550 38.01 12.92 28.92
C ARG A 550 37.91 14.41 28.61
N GLU A 551 37.43 14.75 27.42
CA GLU A 551 36.81 16.04 27.19
C GLU A 551 35.29 15.85 27.28
N LYS A 552 34.74 16.56 28.26
CA LYS A 552 33.35 16.72 28.68
C LYS A 552 32.29 16.23 27.67
N SER A 553 31.61 15.14 28.03
CA SER A 553 30.17 15.10 27.78
C SER A 553 29.52 16.08 28.76
N PRO A 554 28.68 17.04 28.32
CA PRO A 554 27.95 17.87 29.26
C PRO A 554 26.90 16.99 29.96
N GLY A 555 26.97 16.91 31.29
CA GLY A 555 25.86 16.39 32.07
C GLY A 555 24.65 17.33 31.95
N PRO A 556 23.42 16.80 32.09
CA PRO A 556 22.23 17.63 32.10
C PRO A 556 22.23 18.43 33.40
N THR A 557 22.41 19.74 33.30
CA THR A 557 22.08 20.64 34.41
C THR A 557 21.23 21.77 33.86
N ASP A 558 19.99 21.81 34.34
CA ASP A 558 19.10 22.97 34.33
C ASP A 558 19.86 24.26 34.65
N VAL A 559 19.69 25.31 33.83
CA VAL A 559 19.32 26.66 34.29
C VAL A 559 18.57 27.39 33.18
N SER A 560 17.34 27.75 33.51
CA SER A 560 16.44 28.72 32.86
C SER A 560 17.08 30.09 32.55
N ALA A 561 16.75 30.67 31.40
CA ALA A 561 16.28 32.07 31.29
C ALA A 561 15.55 32.24 29.92
N LYS A 562 14.22 32.43 29.85
CA LYS A 562 13.43 33.68 30.09
C LYS A 562 13.84 34.81 29.13
N THR A 563 12.98 35.51 28.40
CA THR A 563 11.51 35.63 28.29
C THR A 563 11.26 36.43 26.99
N ASP A 564 10.07 36.33 26.39
CA ASP A 564 9.30 37.52 25.97
C ASP A 564 7.90 37.08 25.51
N GLU A 565 6.99 37.07 26.48
CA GLU A 565 5.63 37.56 26.31
C GLU A 565 5.52 38.83 27.18
N PRO A 566 4.83 39.87 26.69
CA PRO A 566 4.00 40.76 27.51
C PRO A 566 2.53 40.65 27.04
N GLU A 567 1.46 40.87 27.81
CA GLU A 567 1.19 41.24 29.20
C GLU A 567 -0.35 41.11 29.35
N ALA A 568 -0.85 40.77 30.55
CA ALA A 568 -1.94 41.49 31.25
C ALA A 568 -2.52 40.69 32.44
N ASP A 569 -2.16 41.18 33.63
CA ASP A 569 -2.98 41.46 34.81
C ASP A 569 -3.58 40.39 35.74
N THR A 570 -2.95 40.40 36.92
CA THR A 570 -3.34 40.15 38.31
C THR A 570 -4.78 40.47 38.74
N GLU A 571 -5.36 39.60 39.59
CA GLU A 571 -5.75 39.92 40.98
C GLU A 571 -6.14 38.63 41.77
N GLN A 572 -5.62 38.48 43.00
CA GLN A 572 -6.07 37.54 44.05
C GLN A 572 -7.23 38.19 44.86
N PRO A 573 -8.00 37.55 45.80
CA PRO A 573 -7.63 36.41 46.65
C PRO A 573 -8.75 35.39 47.07
N SER A 574 -8.28 34.28 47.65
CA SER A 574 -8.90 33.36 48.65
C SER A 574 -10.42 33.32 48.93
N GLU A 575 -11.01 32.12 48.92
CA GLU A 575 -11.94 31.70 49.98
C GLU A 575 -12.10 30.16 50.13
N LYS A 576 -12.52 29.78 51.34
CA LYS A 576 -12.53 28.45 51.98
C LYS A 576 -13.71 27.55 51.58
N SER A 577 -13.49 26.25 51.80
CA SER A 577 -14.43 25.26 52.37
C SER A 577 -15.60 24.72 51.52
N LYS A 578 -15.72 23.38 51.42
CA LYS A 578 -16.54 22.53 52.31
C LYS A 578 -16.50 21.04 51.95
N LYS A 579 -16.59 20.24 53.02
CA LYS A 579 -16.89 18.80 53.13
C LYS A 579 -18.13 18.39 52.32
N SER A 580 -18.21 17.12 51.87
CA SER A 580 -18.83 15.98 52.59
C SER A 580 -19.24 14.85 51.64
N GLU A 581 -18.91 13.63 52.07
CA GLU A 581 -19.70 12.37 52.08
C GLU A 581 -20.82 12.05 51.06
N GLU A 582 -20.84 10.74 50.75
CA GLU A 582 -21.98 9.86 50.44
C GLU A 582 -22.58 9.76 49.01
N SER A 583 -22.17 8.65 48.37
CA SER A 583 -23.05 7.54 47.95
C SER A 583 -23.74 7.53 46.56
N LYS A 584 -23.49 6.38 45.90
CA LYS A 584 -24.38 5.55 45.06
C LYS A 584 -24.78 5.96 43.62
N LYS A 585 -24.44 5.00 42.74
CA LYS A 585 -25.13 4.49 41.53
C LYS A 585 -25.13 5.35 40.27
N SER A 586 -24.40 4.86 39.26
CA SER A 586 -25.05 4.40 38.02
C SER A 586 -24.16 3.42 37.24
N GLU A 587 -24.69 2.22 37.02
CA GLU A 587 -24.26 1.29 35.98
C GLU A 587 -24.30 1.92 34.57
N LYS A 588 -23.57 1.26 33.66
CA LYS A 588 -23.58 1.33 32.18
C LYS A 588 -22.46 2.16 31.55
N SER A 589 -21.42 1.47 31.12
CA SER A 589 -21.37 0.94 29.74
C SER A 589 -19.96 0.41 29.44
N LYS A 590 -19.81 -0.91 29.45
CA LYS A 590 -18.70 -1.59 28.78
C LYS A 590 -18.85 -1.34 27.29
N LYS A 591 -18.05 -0.43 26.73
CA LYS A 591 -17.67 -0.50 25.31
C LYS A 591 -16.83 -1.78 25.17
N LYS A 592 -17.42 -2.81 24.56
CA LYS A 592 -16.66 -3.94 24.01
C LYS A 592 -15.69 -3.36 22.98
N GLU A 593 -14.40 -3.37 23.30
CA GLU A 593 -13.37 -3.25 22.28
C GLU A 593 -13.52 -4.40 21.29
N ALA A 594 -13.58 -4.04 20.01
CA ALA A 594 -13.61 -5.01 18.91
C ALA A 594 -12.29 -5.82 18.92
N PRO A 595 -12.31 -7.14 18.62
CA PRO A 595 -11.08 -7.89 18.46
C PRO A 595 -10.36 -7.37 17.21
N LEU A 596 -9.10 -6.93 17.34
CA LEU A 596 -8.23 -6.52 16.23
C LEU A 596 -7.94 -7.70 15.28
N PRO A 597 -7.69 -7.46 13.96
CA PRO A 597 -7.21 -8.52 13.07
C PRO A 597 -5.80 -8.99 13.49
N ASP A 598 -5.42 -10.19 13.05
CA ASP A 598 -4.14 -10.88 13.33
C ASP A 598 -2.95 -9.90 13.21
N SER A 599 -2.35 -9.51 14.35
CA SER A 599 -1.35 -8.42 14.43
C SER A 599 -0.11 -8.66 13.55
N GLY A 600 0.11 -9.89 13.10
CA GLY A 600 1.25 -10.28 12.26
C GLY A 600 1.25 -9.72 10.83
N ILE A 601 0.09 -9.64 10.15
CA ILE A 601 0.04 -9.20 8.73
C ILE A 601 0.26 -7.69 8.63
N GLU A 602 -0.32 -6.93 9.55
CA GLU A 602 -0.16 -5.47 9.62
C GLU A 602 1.29 -5.08 9.94
N ILE A 603 1.94 -5.80 10.88
CA ILE A 603 3.36 -5.62 11.20
C ILE A 603 4.24 -5.94 9.98
N TYR A 604 3.94 -7.03 9.25
CA TYR A 604 4.64 -7.41 8.03
C TYR A 604 4.54 -6.32 6.95
N GLN A 605 3.32 -5.85 6.66
CA GLN A 605 3.08 -4.80 5.68
C GLN A 605 3.75 -3.48 6.06
N ASN A 606 3.65 -3.05 7.32
CA ASN A 606 4.26 -1.79 7.77
C ASN A 606 5.80 -1.84 7.69
N ARG A 607 6.41 -2.98 8.01
CA ARG A 607 7.86 -3.16 7.83
C ARG A 607 8.24 -3.09 6.36
N LEU A 608 7.50 -3.78 5.50
CA LEU A 608 7.79 -3.91 4.08
C LEU A 608 7.55 -2.58 3.33
N SER A 609 6.49 -1.84 3.65
CA SER A 609 6.21 -0.51 3.09
C SER A 609 7.28 0.51 3.48
N THR A 610 7.71 0.49 4.74
CA THR A 610 8.78 1.38 5.21
C THR A 610 10.11 1.04 4.53
N ARG A 611 10.40 -0.25 4.32
CA ARG A 611 11.59 -0.71 3.58
C ARG A 611 11.59 -0.21 2.13
N VAL A 612 10.48 -0.44 1.41
CA VAL A 612 10.34 -0.04 0.00
C VAL A 612 10.51 1.47 -0.13
N ARG A 613 9.89 2.27 0.74
CA ARG A 613 10.06 3.72 0.76
C ARG A 613 11.53 4.13 0.92
N ILE A 614 12.23 3.53 1.88
CA ILE A 614 13.65 3.84 2.12
C ILE A 614 14.52 3.45 0.93
N ILE A 615 14.28 2.29 0.30
CA ILE A 615 15.02 1.86 -0.89
C ILE A 615 14.80 2.84 -2.05
N GLN A 616 13.57 3.32 -2.25
CA GLN A 616 13.25 4.32 -3.28
C GLN A 616 13.93 5.67 -3.00
N GLU A 617 13.87 6.17 -1.76
CA GLU A 617 14.56 7.39 -1.35
C GLU A 617 16.09 7.25 -1.51
N GLN A 618 16.67 6.09 -1.16
CA GLN A 618 18.09 5.81 -1.37
C GLN A 618 18.47 5.81 -2.85
N GLN A 619 17.67 5.20 -3.73
CA GLN A 619 17.91 5.22 -5.18
C GLN A 619 17.88 6.64 -5.74
N LYS A 620 16.94 7.47 -5.27
CA LYS A 620 16.84 8.88 -5.67
C LYS A 620 18.12 9.66 -5.29
N HIS A 621 18.54 9.59 -4.03
CA HIS A 621 19.74 10.30 -3.57
C HIS A 621 21.04 9.74 -4.18
N ARG A 622 21.11 8.44 -4.50
CA ARG A 622 22.23 7.88 -5.29
C ARG A 622 22.32 8.51 -6.67
N ALA A 623 21.20 8.69 -7.36
CA ALA A 623 21.17 9.34 -8.67
C ALA A 623 21.58 10.82 -8.58
N GLU A 624 21.11 11.55 -7.56
CA GLU A 624 21.50 12.93 -7.29
C GLU A 624 22.99 13.05 -6.95
N LEU A 625 23.55 12.10 -6.18
CA LEU A 625 24.96 12.03 -5.86
C LEU A 625 25.84 11.78 -7.10
N VAL A 626 25.45 10.84 -7.98
CA VAL A 626 26.17 10.61 -9.26
C VAL A 626 26.17 11.87 -10.12
N LYS A 627 25.04 12.59 -10.17
CA LYS A 627 24.95 13.86 -10.89
C LYS A 627 25.88 14.92 -10.30
N ALA A 628 25.93 15.02 -8.96
CA ALA A 628 26.83 15.94 -8.26
C ALA A 628 28.31 15.58 -8.48
N LEU A 629 28.68 14.30 -8.43
CA LEU A 629 30.05 13.82 -8.69
C LEU A 629 30.49 14.06 -10.13
N LYS A 630 29.61 13.85 -11.11
CA LYS A 630 29.88 14.20 -12.53
C LYS A 630 30.10 15.71 -12.70
N SER A 631 29.28 16.53 -12.03
CA SER A 631 29.48 17.99 -12.00
C SER A 631 30.82 18.38 -11.36
N LEU A 632 31.18 17.75 -10.23
CA LEU A 632 32.45 18.00 -9.55
C LEU A 632 33.65 17.67 -10.45
N ASN A 633 33.63 16.53 -11.13
CA ASN A 633 34.67 16.13 -12.08
C ASN A 633 34.83 17.17 -13.22
N GLN A 634 33.72 17.73 -13.71
CA GLN A 634 33.75 18.77 -14.74
C GLN A 634 34.38 20.07 -14.23
N HIS A 635 34.00 20.56 -13.04
CA HIS A 635 34.53 21.79 -12.46
C HIS A 635 36.00 21.65 -12.06
N LEU A 636 36.40 20.50 -11.49
CA LEU A 636 37.80 20.18 -11.21
C LEU A 636 38.62 20.10 -12.50
N GLY A 637 38.06 19.55 -13.58
CA GLY A 637 38.72 19.55 -14.88
C GLY A 637 39.02 20.96 -15.41
N GLN A 638 38.08 21.90 -15.28
CA GLN A 638 38.30 23.31 -15.64
C GLN A 638 39.33 23.98 -14.72
N TYR A 639 39.27 23.70 -13.42
CA TYR A 639 40.24 24.20 -12.44
C TYR A 639 41.67 23.74 -12.77
N VAL A 640 41.87 22.44 -13.05
CA VAL A 640 43.16 21.86 -13.42
C VAL A 640 43.73 22.50 -14.69
N ILE A 641 42.89 22.79 -15.71
CA ILE A 641 43.33 23.47 -16.94
C ILE A 641 43.89 24.86 -16.62
N VAL A 642 43.14 25.68 -15.87
CA VAL A 642 43.55 27.04 -15.51
C VAL A 642 44.79 27.03 -14.62
N LEU A 643 44.91 26.01 -13.77
CA LEU A 643 46.04 25.82 -12.85
C LEU A 643 47.32 25.48 -13.62
N GLU A 644 47.27 24.59 -14.62
CA GLU A 644 48.40 24.29 -15.50
C GLU A 644 48.82 25.50 -16.35
N GLU A 645 47.87 26.28 -16.89
CA GLU A 645 48.18 27.53 -17.58
C GLU A 645 48.90 28.53 -16.67
N THR A 646 48.45 28.66 -15.42
CA THR A 646 49.04 29.57 -14.43
C THR A 646 50.43 29.08 -14.01
N ARG A 647 50.61 27.76 -13.87
CA ARG A 647 51.89 27.11 -13.58
C ARG A 647 52.90 27.35 -14.72
N LYS A 648 52.48 27.20 -15.98
CA LYS A 648 53.33 27.48 -17.15
C LYS A 648 53.84 28.92 -17.15
N LEU A 649 52.96 29.90 -16.89
CA LEU A 649 53.36 31.31 -16.79
C LEU A 649 54.30 31.58 -15.60
N ALA A 650 54.10 30.92 -14.47
CA ALA A 650 54.96 31.04 -13.28
C ALA A 650 56.37 30.50 -13.54
N ILE A 651 56.48 29.34 -14.21
CA ILE A 651 57.77 28.75 -14.61
C ILE A 651 58.49 29.67 -15.61
N GLN A 652 57.80 30.19 -16.62
CA GLN A 652 58.38 31.14 -17.58
C GLN A 652 58.90 32.43 -16.91
N ARG A 653 58.17 32.95 -15.92
CA ARG A 653 58.59 34.11 -15.12
C ARG A 653 59.82 33.79 -14.26
N TYR A 654 59.88 32.60 -13.68
CA TYR A 654 61.04 32.13 -12.90
C TYR A 654 62.31 31.99 -13.74
N VAL A 655 62.23 31.33 -14.89
CA VAL A 655 63.36 31.18 -15.82
C VAL A 655 63.89 32.54 -16.27
N SER A 656 62.99 33.49 -16.57
CA SER A 656 63.37 34.87 -16.90
C SER A 656 64.11 35.57 -15.75
N ALA A 657 63.68 35.36 -14.50
CA ALA A 657 64.36 35.92 -13.31
C ALA A 657 65.74 35.30 -13.06
N VAL A 658 65.91 33.99 -13.30
CA VAL A 658 67.20 33.29 -13.18
C VAL A 658 68.21 33.83 -14.21
N GLU A 659 67.77 34.01 -15.46
CA GLU A 659 68.62 34.58 -16.52
C GLU A 659 68.98 36.04 -16.25
N MET A 660 68.05 36.85 -15.70
CA MET A 660 68.36 38.21 -15.23
C MET A 660 69.41 38.21 -14.11
N LYS A 661 69.28 37.32 -13.12
CA LYS A 661 70.25 37.17 -12.02
C LYS A 661 71.65 36.82 -12.58
N LYS A 662 71.70 35.94 -13.59
CA LYS A 662 72.94 35.56 -14.28
C LYS A 662 73.58 36.74 -15.00
N ARG A 663 72.80 37.54 -15.75
CA ARG A 663 73.29 38.71 -16.48
C ARG A 663 73.67 39.89 -15.59
N LEU A 664 73.01 40.04 -14.42
CA LEU A 664 73.40 40.96 -13.36
C LEU A 664 74.80 40.60 -12.80
N GLY A 665 75.04 39.30 -12.54
CA GLY A 665 76.35 38.82 -12.10
C GLY A 665 77.46 38.94 -13.15
N GLN A 666 77.11 39.07 -14.43
CA GLN A 666 78.03 39.29 -15.55
C GLN A 666 78.23 40.78 -15.90
N GLY A 667 77.62 41.71 -15.17
CA GLY A 667 77.73 43.16 -15.40
C GLY A 667 76.98 43.68 -16.64
N GLN A 668 76.08 42.89 -17.22
CA GLN A 668 75.33 43.24 -18.44
C GLN A 668 73.96 43.91 -18.14
N LEU A 669 73.61 44.05 -16.86
CA LEU A 669 72.40 44.71 -16.34
C LEU A 669 72.78 45.56 -15.13
N ASN A 670 72.24 46.78 -15.04
CA ASN A 670 72.49 47.68 -13.92
C ASN A 670 71.51 47.40 -12.77
N SER A 671 71.93 47.71 -11.54
CA SER A 671 71.08 47.55 -10.34
C SER A 671 69.80 48.40 -10.36
N SER A 672 69.77 49.48 -11.13
CA SER A 672 68.60 50.36 -11.33
C SER A 672 67.51 49.76 -12.23
N ASP A 673 67.85 48.75 -13.03
CA ASP A 673 66.95 48.18 -14.05
C ASP A 673 66.26 46.89 -13.58
N ILE A 674 66.34 46.58 -12.27
CA ILE A 674 65.76 45.37 -11.65
C ILE A 674 64.28 45.64 -11.27
N PRO A 675 63.31 44.95 -11.88
CA PRO A 675 61.92 44.98 -11.45
C PRO A 675 61.72 44.55 -9.98
N GLU A 676 60.78 45.19 -9.29
CA GLU A 676 60.37 44.79 -7.94
C GLU A 676 59.87 43.33 -7.90
N GLY A 677 60.20 42.61 -6.82
CA GLY A 677 59.73 41.24 -6.57
C GLY A 677 60.55 40.10 -7.22
N ILE A 678 61.66 40.38 -7.90
CA ILE A 678 62.54 39.34 -8.48
C ILE A 678 63.09 38.37 -7.41
N THR A 679 63.44 38.88 -6.23
CA THR A 679 63.93 38.07 -5.10
C THR A 679 62.88 37.10 -4.58
N GLU A 680 61.60 37.44 -4.64
CA GLU A 680 60.51 36.53 -4.27
C GLU A 680 60.28 35.44 -5.32
N VAL A 681 60.33 35.79 -6.61
CA VAL A 681 60.18 34.82 -7.70
C VAL A 681 61.27 33.75 -7.63
N LEU A 682 62.52 34.14 -7.32
CA LEU A 682 63.66 33.22 -7.24
C LEU A 682 63.56 32.18 -6.11
N LYS A 683 62.70 32.39 -5.11
CA LYS A 683 62.46 31.42 -4.01
C LYS A 683 61.67 30.19 -4.45
N ARG A 684 61.02 30.22 -5.63
CA ARG A 684 60.21 29.12 -6.20
C ARG A 684 58.95 28.76 -5.41
N ASP A 685 58.61 29.49 -4.34
CA ASP A 685 57.45 29.21 -3.47
C ASP A 685 56.12 29.10 -4.24
N MET A 686 55.86 30.02 -5.18
CA MET A 686 54.62 30.00 -5.98
C MET A 686 54.52 28.79 -6.92
N ILE A 687 55.64 28.34 -7.49
CA ILE A 687 55.67 27.16 -8.37
C ILE A 687 55.44 25.90 -7.53
N SER A 688 56.09 25.80 -6.37
CA SER A 688 55.90 24.70 -5.42
C SER A 688 54.43 24.61 -4.97
N TRP A 689 53.80 25.74 -4.64
CA TRP A 689 52.38 25.78 -4.29
C TRP A 689 51.48 25.33 -5.45
N LEU A 690 51.70 25.85 -6.67
CA LEU A 690 50.93 25.43 -7.86
C LEU A 690 51.13 23.94 -8.18
N GLU A 691 52.32 23.38 -8.00
CA GLU A 691 52.59 21.95 -8.21
C GLU A 691 51.86 21.08 -7.18
N SER A 692 51.85 21.49 -5.90
CA SER A 692 51.08 20.80 -4.86
C SER A 692 49.57 20.86 -5.11
N GLU A 693 49.05 22.05 -5.47
CA GLU A 693 47.63 22.25 -5.73
C GLU A 693 47.17 21.49 -6.99
N ALA A 694 48.01 21.42 -8.04
CA ALA A 694 47.74 20.62 -9.24
C ALA A 694 47.60 19.13 -8.89
N ALA A 695 48.55 18.61 -8.11
CA ALA A 695 48.55 17.21 -7.69
C ALA A 695 47.30 16.89 -6.85
N GLU A 696 46.91 17.79 -5.95
CA GLU A 696 45.72 17.63 -5.12
C GLU A 696 44.43 17.67 -5.96
N ALA A 697 44.29 18.63 -6.88
CA ALA A 697 43.13 18.76 -7.75
C ALA A 697 42.95 17.56 -8.68
N VAL A 698 44.04 17.03 -9.25
CA VAL A 698 44.02 15.81 -10.08
C VAL A 698 43.62 14.59 -9.26
N ASN A 699 44.14 14.45 -8.03
CA ASN A 699 43.74 13.38 -7.13
C ASN A 699 42.26 13.45 -6.75
N PHE A 700 41.72 14.64 -6.49
CA PHE A 700 40.29 14.82 -6.25
C PHE A 700 39.45 14.49 -7.49
N GLN A 701 39.93 14.85 -8.69
CA GLN A 701 39.25 14.54 -9.94
C GLN A 701 39.17 13.03 -10.18
N ILE A 702 40.28 12.31 -9.95
CA ILE A 702 40.35 10.84 -10.04
C ILE A 702 39.37 10.21 -9.04
N ARG A 703 39.39 10.63 -7.76
CA ARG A 703 38.46 10.11 -6.74
C ARG A 703 37.00 10.38 -7.09
N ALA A 704 36.66 11.58 -7.55
CA ALA A 704 35.30 11.93 -7.94
C ALA A 704 34.82 11.08 -9.13
N ARG A 705 35.71 10.78 -10.08
CA ARG A 705 35.44 9.89 -11.21
C ARG A 705 35.24 8.45 -10.77
N GLU A 706 36.15 7.92 -9.96
CA GLU A 706 36.06 6.56 -9.41
C GLU A 706 34.79 6.38 -8.57
N GLU A 707 34.48 7.31 -7.67
CA GLU A 707 33.23 7.29 -6.90
C GLU A 707 32.02 7.38 -7.82
N SER A 708 32.05 8.23 -8.86
CA SER A 708 30.96 8.28 -9.83
C SER A 708 30.78 6.96 -10.55
N GLU A 709 31.85 6.28 -10.96
CA GLU A 709 31.79 4.98 -11.63
C GLU A 709 31.29 3.87 -10.67
N ILE A 710 31.63 3.94 -9.37
CA ILE A 710 31.12 3.01 -8.34
C ILE A 710 29.62 3.19 -8.12
N PHE A 711 29.14 4.44 -8.00
CA PHE A 711 27.72 4.72 -7.78
C PHE A 711 26.86 4.66 -9.06
N ASP A 712 27.48 4.87 -10.24
CA ASP A 712 26.86 4.74 -11.58
C ASP A 712 26.92 3.29 -12.08
N GLY A 713 27.78 2.45 -11.49
CA GLY A 713 27.76 0.99 -11.61
C GLY A 713 26.38 0.49 -11.21
N HIS A 714 25.54 0.23 -12.21
CA HIS A 714 24.17 -0.18 -12.05
C HIS A 714 24.12 -1.47 -11.23
N ASP A 715 23.82 -1.37 -9.94
CA ASP A 715 23.46 -2.52 -9.13
C ASP A 715 22.06 -2.96 -9.59
N GLU A 716 21.99 -3.69 -10.71
CA GLU A 716 20.77 -4.39 -11.19
C GLU A 716 20.12 -5.14 -10.02
N ASN A 717 20.95 -5.67 -9.11
CA ASN A 717 20.54 -6.30 -7.86
C ASN A 717 19.63 -5.40 -7.00
N ILE A 718 19.98 -4.13 -6.79
CA ILE A 718 19.19 -3.19 -5.95
C ILE A 718 17.91 -2.75 -6.66
N LYS A 719 17.93 -2.62 -8.00
CA LYS A 719 16.74 -2.31 -8.80
C LYS A 719 15.73 -3.46 -8.75
N GLU A 720 16.19 -4.70 -8.92
CA GLU A 720 15.32 -5.88 -8.84
C GLU A 720 14.78 -6.10 -7.42
N ILE A 721 15.61 -5.93 -6.38
CA ILE A 721 15.14 -5.97 -4.98
C ILE A 721 14.04 -4.94 -4.75
N SER A 722 14.21 -3.70 -5.26
CA SER A 722 13.19 -2.65 -5.14
C SER A 722 11.90 -3.01 -5.87
N LYS A 723 12.00 -3.51 -7.11
CA LYS A 723 10.85 -3.88 -7.93
C LYS A 723 10.05 -5.01 -7.28
N LEU A 724 10.69 -6.14 -6.99
CA LEU A 724 10.05 -7.30 -6.36
C LEU A 724 9.50 -6.98 -4.97
N SER A 725 10.21 -6.18 -4.17
CA SER A 725 9.69 -5.73 -2.86
C SER A 725 8.46 -4.82 -3.01
N THR A 726 8.38 -4.00 -4.06
CA THR A 726 7.21 -3.16 -4.34
C THR A 726 6.02 -4.03 -4.76
N GLU A 727 6.23 -5.02 -5.62
CA GLU A 727 5.18 -5.97 -6.03
C GLU A 727 4.64 -6.74 -4.81
N ILE A 728 5.51 -7.28 -3.95
CA ILE A 728 5.11 -7.94 -2.70
C ILE A 728 4.37 -6.98 -1.77
N GLN A 729 4.79 -5.71 -1.68
CA GLN A 729 4.08 -4.68 -0.90
C GLN A 729 2.65 -4.48 -1.39
N THR A 730 2.46 -4.40 -2.70
CA THR A 730 1.14 -4.17 -3.29
C THR A 730 0.19 -5.33 -3.02
N LEU A 731 0.68 -6.58 -3.11
CA LEU A 731 -0.10 -7.76 -2.75
C LEU A 731 -0.45 -7.78 -1.26
N ALA A 732 0.52 -7.49 -0.39
CA ALA A 732 0.29 -7.42 1.05
C ALA A 732 -0.75 -6.34 1.42
N GLY A 733 -0.69 -5.16 0.77
CA GLY A 733 -1.66 -4.09 0.96
C GLY A 733 -3.06 -4.45 0.49
N ARG A 734 -3.20 -5.04 -0.71
CA ARG A 734 -4.50 -5.55 -1.20
C ARG A 734 -5.09 -6.59 -0.27
N ARG A 735 -4.26 -7.48 0.29
CA ARG A 735 -4.69 -8.50 1.25
C ARG A 735 -5.24 -7.86 2.53
N LEU A 736 -4.56 -6.86 3.08
CA LEU A 736 -5.02 -6.14 4.28
C LEU A 736 -6.37 -5.44 4.04
N ASP A 737 -6.53 -4.77 2.90
CA ASP A 737 -7.79 -4.13 2.52
C ASP A 737 -8.94 -5.13 2.42
N ILE A 738 -8.68 -6.31 1.86
CA ILE A 738 -9.68 -7.38 1.77
C ILE A 738 -10.02 -7.95 3.14
N LEU A 739 -9.03 -8.11 4.04
CA LEU A 739 -9.28 -8.54 5.42
C LEU A 739 -10.15 -7.52 6.18
N TYR A 740 -9.97 -6.22 5.97
CA TYR A 740 -10.85 -5.20 6.54
C TYR A 740 -12.28 -5.31 5.99
N LYS A 741 -12.44 -5.44 4.66
CA LYS A 741 -13.75 -5.63 4.03
C LYS A 741 -14.45 -6.91 4.48
N LEU A 742 -13.69 -7.99 4.66
CA LEU A 742 -14.19 -9.26 5.18
C LEU A 742 -14.73 -9.07 6.60
N LYS A 743 -13.96 -8.43 7.47
CA LYS A 743 -14.36 -8.14 8.85
C LYS A 743 -15.59 -7.24 8.94
N GLU A 744 -15.69 -6.22 8.10
CA GLU A 744 -16.88 -5.36 8.00
C GLU A 744 -18.12 -6.18 7.63
N ARG A 745 -17.99 -7.11 6.67
CA ARG A 745 -19.06 -8.02 6.26
C ARG A 745 -19.44 -9.05 7.32
N GLU A 746 -18.46 -9.58 8.05
CA GLU A 746 -18.68 -10.48 9.20
C GLU A 746 -19.47 -9.78 10.30
N GLN A 747 -19.09 -8.53 10.64
CA GLN A 747 -19.84 -7.72 11.61
C GLN A 747 -21.27 -7.44 11.14
N GLY A 748 -21.46 -7.17 9.84
CA GLY A 748 -22.78 -7.00 9.24
C GLY A 748 -23.63 -8.29 9.23
N PHE A 749 -23.01 -9.47 9.22
CA PHE A 749 -23.72 -10.76 9.29
C PHE A 749 -24.23 -11.07 10.70
N GLU A 750 -23.49 -10.68 11.75
CA GLU A 750 -23.88 -10.91 13.15
C GLU A 750 -24.96 -9.93 13.67
N GLN A 751 -25.27 -8.87 12.93
CA GLN A 751 -26.31 -7.92 13.33
C GLN A 751 -27.69 -8.58 13.37
N LYS A 752 -28.28 -8.60 14.57
CA LYS A 752 -29.66 -9.02 14.78
C LYS A 752 -30.62 -7.95 14.25
N ARG A 753 -31.86 -8.35 13.94
CA ARG A 753 -32.92 -7.47 13.44
C ARG A 753 -33.14 -6.22 14.31
N GLU A 754 -32.91 -6.34 15.61
CA GLU A 754 -33.00 -5.27 16.62
C GLU A 754 -31.92 -4.18 16.47
N ALA A 755 -30.86 -4.44 15.70
CA ALA A 755 -29.74 -3.54 15.47
C ALA A 755 -29.77 -2.85 14.08
N LEU A 756 -30.75 -3.17 13.22
CA LEU A 756 -30.93 -2.55 11.90
C LEU A 756 -31.55 -1.15 12.02
N SER A 757 -31.18 -0.25 11.11
CA SER A 757 -31.78 1.10 11.05
C SER A 757 -33.28 1.03 10.68
N GLU A 758 -34.08 2.00 11.14
CA GLU A 758 -35.52 2.06 10.81
C GLU A 758 -35.76 2.04 9.29
N THR A 759 -34.91 2.71 8.52
CA THR A 759 -34.98 2.75 7.05
C THR A 759 -34.74 1.38 6.40
N GLU A 760 -33.78 0.60 6.91
CA GLU A 760 -33.50 -0.74 6.37
C GLU A 760 -34.60 -1.73 6.73
N LEU A 761 -35.13 -1.66 7.96
CA LEU A 761 -36.29 -2.43 8.40
C LEU A 761 -37.51 -2.15 7.53
N GLN A 762 -37.80 -0.87 7.27
CA GLN A 762 -38.87 -0.47 6.36
C GLN A 762 -38.63 -0.96 4.93
N SER A 763 -37.38 -0.93 4.45
CA SER A 763 -37.06 -1.41 3.10
C SER A 763 -37.28 -2.93 2.97
N LEU A 764 -36.90 -3.72 3.98
CA LEU A 764 -37.10 -5.17 4.01
C LEU A 764 -38.59 -5.51 4.09
N ASP A 765 -39.32 -4.84 4.97
CA ASP A 765 -40.77 -5.00 5.09
C ASP A 765 -41.51 -4.59 3.81
N GLN A 766 -41.06 -3.53 3.13
CA GLN A 766 -41.59 -3.12 1.82
C GLN A 766 -41.27 -4.14 0.73
N LYS A 767 -40.05 -4.69 0.69
CA LYS A 767 -39.65 -5.71 -0.30
C LYS A 767 -40.48 -6.99 -0.14
N ALA A 768 -40.69 -7.42 1.11
CA ALA A 768 -41.55 -8.56 1.44
C ALA A 768 -43.01 -8.29 1.06
N LEU A 769 -43.53 -7.08 1.32
CA LEU A 769 -44.90 -6.69 0.94
C LEU A 769 -45.08 -6.70 -0.58
N ARG A 770 -44.11 -6.15 -1.33
CA ARG A 770 -44.14 -6.13 -2.80
C ARG A 770 -44.12 -7.54 -3.40
N ARG A 771 -43.35 -8.47 -2.83
CA ARG A 771 -43.35 -9.87 -3.28
C ARG A 771 -44.69 -10.56 -2.99
N LEU A 772 -45.27 -10.29 -1.82
CA LEU A 772 -46.60 -10.80 -1.49
C LEU A 772 -47.66 -10.28 -2.47
N GLU A 773 -47.61 -9.00 -2.85
CA GLU A 773 -48.53 -8.37 -3.81
C GLU A 773 -48.31 -8.82 -5.25
N ALA A 774 -47.06 -8.99 -5.69
CA ALA A 774 -46.72 -9.37 -7.06
C ALA A 774 -47.20 -10.79 -7.43
N GLU A 775 -47.32 -11.66 -6.43
CA GLU A 775 -47.73 -13.06 -6.63
C GLU A 775 -49.22 -13.32 -6.32
N ASP A 776 -49.96 -12.35 -5.77
CA ASP A 776 -51.41 -12.48 -5.53
C ASP A 776 -52.17 -12.38 -6.87
N ARG A 777 -53.06 -13.33 -7.16
CA ARG A 777 -53.85 -13.34 -8.42
C ARG A 777 -54.97 -12.29 -8.39
N ILE A 778 -55.44 -11.83 -9.57
CA ILE A 778 -56.59 -10.89 -9.67
C ILE A 778 -57.83 -11.39 -8.90
N SER A 779 -58.06 -12.70 -8.89
CA SER A 779 -59.13 -13.32 -8.10
C SER A 779 -58.94 -13.19 -6.58
N GLU A 780 -57.69 -13.25 -6.10
CA GLU A 780 -57.34 -13.09 -4.68
C GLU A 780 -57.42 -11.64 -4.22
N PHE A 781 -57.07 -10.70 -5.12
CA PHE A 781 -57.28 -9.27 -4.90
C PHE A 781 -58.77 -8.94 -4.71
N LEU A 782 -59.65 -9.43 -5.59
CA LEU A 782 -61.10 -9.22 -5.50
C LEU A 782 -61.71 -9.88 -4.25
N LEU A 783 -61.19 -11.03 -3.81
CA LEU A 783 -61.63 -11.68 -2.57
C LEU A 783 -61.05 -11.03 -1.30
N GLY A 784 -60.03 -10.18 -1.43
CA GLY A 784 -59.38 -9.46 -0.34
C GLY A 784 -60.25 -8.39 0.32
N PHE A 785 -61.31 -7.92 -0.34
CA PHE A 785 -62.23 -6.91 0.19
C PHE A 785 -63.12 -7.43 1.34
N ILE A 786 -63.15 -8.74 1.59
CA ILE A 786 -63.98 -9.35 2.64
C ILE A 786 -63.19 -9.38 3.96
N PRO A 787 -63.56 -8.58 4.98
CA PRO A 787 -62.80 -8.48 6.21
C PRO A 787 -62.94 -9.74 7.08
N LEU A 788 -61.82 -10.42 7.32
CA LEU A 788 -61.77 -11.71 8.00
C LEU A 788 -60.60 -11.79 8.97
N LYS A 789 -60.88 -12.05 10.25
CA LYS A 789 -59.83 -12.22 11.28
C LYS A 789 -58.87 -13.37 10.94
N ARG A 790 -59.39 -14.51 10.44
CA ARG A 790 -58.57 -15.67 10.04
C ARG A 790 -57.70 -15.37 8.82
N VAL A 791 -58.23 -14.68 7.81
CA VAL A 791 -57.47 -14.27 6.61
C VAL A 791 -56.40 -13.25 6.98
N LYS A 792 -56.69 -12.30 7.88
CA LYS A 792 -55.71 -11.34 8.40
C LYS A 792 -54.56 -12.03 9.13
N ASN A 793 -54.85 -13.05 9.94
CA ASN A 793 -53.82 -13.84 10.63
C ASN A 793 -52.96 -14.64 9.64
N LEU A 794 -53.56 -15.30 8.65
CA LEU A 794 -52.83 -16.04 7.60
C LEU A 794 -51.97 -15.09 6.75
N THR A 795 -52.48 -13.92 6.40
CA THR A 795 -51.73 -12.87 5.68
C THR A 795 -50.57 -12.35 6.53
N GLY A 796 -50.76 -12.19 7.85
CA GLY A 796 -49.70 -11.82 8.78
C GLY A 796 -48.60 -12.88 8.89
N LEU A 797 -48.96 -14.17 8.92
CA LEU A 797 -48.00 -15.28 8.91
C LEU A 797 -47.23 -15.36 7.57
N MET A 798 -47.92 -15.22 6.44
CA MET A 798 -47.27 -15.15 5.13
C MET A 798 -46.29 -13.98 5.04
N LYS A 799 -46.70 -12.78 5.49
CA LYS A 799 -45.80 -11.62 5.55
C LYS A 799 -44.56 -11.93 6.40
N ALA A 800 -44.73 -12.56 7.57
CA ALA A 800 -43.60 -12.96 8.42
C ALA A 800 -42.64 -13.93 7.70
N TYR A 801 -43.16 -14.94 6.99
CA TYR A 801 -42.34 -15.87 6.21
C TYR A 801 -41.64 -15.21 5.01
N TYR A 802 -42.28 -14.28 4.31
CA TYR A 802 -41.62 -13.51 3.24
C TYR A 802 -40.53 -12.58 3.79
N THR A 803 -40.76 -11.94 4.94
CA THR A 803 -39.73 -11.15 5.61
C THR A 803 -38.55 -12.03 6.02
N GLU A 804 -38.82 -13.19 6.64
CA GLU A 804 -37.78 -14.19 6.99
C GLU A 804 -37.00 -14.66 5.75
N LEU A 805 -37.69 -14.93 4.62
CA LEU A 805 -37.06 -15.30 3.35
C LEU A 805 -36.12 -14.19 2.84
N THR A 806 -36.58 -12.93 2.81
CA THR A 806 -35.74 -11.81 2.37
C THR A 806 -34.53 -11.56 3.30
N GLU A 807 -34.68 -11.81 4.60
CA GLU A 807 -33.57 -11.74 5.57
C GLU A 807 -32.54 -12.85 5.31
N LEU A 808 -33.01 -14.08 5.04
CA LEU A 808 -32.14 -15.22 4.73
C LEU A 808 -31.41 -15.04 3.39
N GLU A 809 -32.09 -14.55 2.36
CA GLU A 809 -31.45 -14.21 1.07
C GLU A 809 -30.38 -13.12 1.23
N LYS A 810 -30.62 -12.06 2.02
CA LYS A 810 -29.61 -11.02 2.30
C LYS A 810 -28.41 -11.60 3.07
N LYS A 811 -28.65 -12.53 3.99
CA LYS A 811 -27.57 -13.24 4.70
C LYS A 811 -26.78 -14.15 3.77
N GLN A 812 -27.44 -14.84 2.85
CA GLN A 812 -26.80 -15.65 1.82
C GLN A 812 -25.95 -14.80 0.86
N GLU A 813 -26.46 -13.65 0.41
CA GLU A 813 -25.70 -12.70 -0.41
C GLU A 813 -24.45 -12.20 0.33
N ASN A 814 -24.57 -11.92 1.63
CA ASN A 814 -23.42 -11.56 2.47
C ASN A 814 -22.41 -12.71 2.59
N LEU A 815 -22.85 -13.95 2.85
CA LEU A 815 -21.96 -15.13 2.91
C LEU A 815 -21.24 -15.38 1.57
N ASN A 816 -21.95 -15.30 0.45
CA ASN A 816 -21.36 -15.39 -0.89
C ASN A 816 -20.32 -14.27 -1.11
N GLY A 817 -20.64 -13.08 -0.62
CA GLY A 817 -19.72 -11.95 -0.60
C GLY A 817 -18.47 -12.19 0.26
N GLN A 818 -18.60 -12.83 1.43
CA GLN A 818 -17.47 -13.20 2.29
C GLN A 818 -16.63 -14.30 1.64
N ARG A 819 -17.28 -15.29 1.02
CA ARG A 819 -16.63 -16.38 0.26
C ARG A 819 -15.78 -15.83 -0.87
N ALA A 820 -16.34 -14.96 -1.72
CA ALA A 820 -15.61 -14.35 -2.83
C ALA A 820 -14.38 -13.56 -2.37
N LEU A 821 -14.48 -12.82 -1.25
CA LEU A 821 -13.34 -12.12 -0.65
C LEU A 821 -12.30 -13.10 -0.10
N THR A 822 -12.73 -14.19 0.54
CA THR A 822 -11.84 -15.23 1.09
C THR A 822 -11.11 -16.01 -0.01
N GLU A 823 -11.76 -16.31 -1.13
CA GLU A 823 -11.13 -16.91 -2.31
C GLU A 823 -10.09 -15.97 -2.94
N LEU A 824 -10.35 -14.66 -2.95
CA LEU A 824 -9.40 -13.64 -3.40
C LEU A 824 -8.17 -13.58 -2.47
N LEU A 825 -8.35 -13.72 -1.15
CA LEU A 825 -7.24 -13.80 -0.19
C LEU A 825 -6.33 -15.00 -0.47
N ILE A 826 -6.90 -16.15 -0.85
CA ILE A 826 -6.13 -17.35 -1.24
C ILE A 826 -5.30 -17.05 -2.49
N ARG A 827 -5.90 -16.51 -3.55
CA ARG A 827 -5.20 -16.18 -4.80
C ARG A 827 -4.05 -15.20 -4.58
N LEU A 828 -4.28 -14.09 -3.85
CA LEU A 828 -3.21 -13.13 -3.53
C LEU A 828 -2.07 -13.75 -2.72
N SER A 829 -2.39 -14.69 -1.83
CA SER A 829 -1.40 -15.41 -1.03
C SER A 829 -0.61 -16.42 -1.87
N GLU A 830 -1.20 -17.00 -2.91
CA GLU A 830 -0.52 -17.87 -3.86
C GLU A 830 0.40 -17.09 -4.81
N GLU A 831 -0.02 -15.90 -5.26
CA GLU A 831 0.79 -14.98 -6.08
C GLU A 831 2.03 -14.44 -5.35
N GLU A 832 2.01 -14.34 -4.02
CA GLU A 832 3.14 -13.87 -3.21
C GLU A 832 4.33 -14.86 -3.20
N LYS A 833 4.06 -16.18 -3.31
CA LYS A 833 5.10 -17.24 -3.25
C LYS A 833 6.19 -17.14 -4.33
N PRO A 834 5.87 -17.06 -5.64
CA PRO A 834 6.89 -16.98 -6.68
C PRO A 834 7.72 -15.70 -6.55
N LEU A 835 7.11 -14.56 -6.18
CA LEU A 835 7.80 -13.29 -6.00
C LEU A 835 8.82 -13.33 -4.86
N ILE A 836 8.48 -13.93 -3.73
CA ILE A 836 9.44 -14.12 -2.62
C ILE A 836 10.57 -15.07 -3.05
N SER A 837 10.25 -16.13 -3.79
CA SER A 837 11.24 -17.09 -4.29
C SER A 837 12.22 -16.45 -5.28
N GLU A 838 11.75 -15.49 -6.08
CA GLU A 838 12.58 -14.71 -7.00
C GLU A 838 13.41 -13.64 -6.26
N LEU A 839 12.88 -13.04 -5.18
CA LEU A 839 13.56 -12.01 -4.38
C LEU A 839 14.73 -12.57 -3.55
N LEU A 840 14.60 -13.77 -2.99
CA LEU A 840 15.58 -14.34 -2.06
C LEU A 840 17.01 -14.41 -2.63
N PRO A 841 17.25 -14.93 -3.86
CA PRO A 841 18.58 -14.93 -4.46
C PRO A 841 19.25 -13.55 -4.52
N PHE A 842 18.49 -12.49 -4.81
CA PHE A 842 19.03 -11.12 -4.86
C PHE A 842 19.41 -10.61 -3.46
N LEU A 843 18.59 -10.92 -2.45
CA LEU A 843 18.91 -10.61 -1.05
C LEU A 843 20.16 -11.35 -0.54
N HIS A 844 20.32 -12.63 -0.89
CA HIS A 844 21.53 -13.38 -0.54
C HIS A 844 22.78 -12.81 -1.24
N ARG A 845 22.67 -12.42 -2.52
CA ARG A 845 23.77 -11.73 -3.22
C ARG A 845 24.12 -10.40 -2.56
N GLN A 846 23.12 -9.61 -2.15
CA GLN A 846 23.33 -8.35 -1.44
C GLN A 846 24.05 -8.57 -0.11
N ARG A 847 23.61 -9.56 0.69
CA ARG A 847 24.27 -9.95 1.95
C ARG A 847 25.72 -10.37 1.70
N GLN A 848 25.98 -11.18 0.67
CA GLN A 848 27.33 -11.63 0.32
C GLN A 848 28.23 -10.47 -0.14
N GLN A 849 27.70 -9.53 -0.93
CA GLN A 849 28.42 -8.31 -1.30
C GLN A 849 28.81 -7.48 -0.07
N LEU A 850 27.91 -7.31 0.90
CA LEU A 850 28.18 -6.59 2.14
C LEU A 850 29.26 -7.29 3.01
N GLU A 851 29.27 -8.62 3.04
CA GLU A 851 30.34 -9.39 3.71
C GLU A 851 31.70 -9.20 3.03
N ILE A 852 31.73 -9.23 1.70
CA ILE A 852 32.94 -9.00 0.93
C ILE A 852 33.45 -7.57 1.16
N GLU A 853 32.59 -6.55 1.09
CA GLU A 853 32.96 -5.15 1.37
C GLU A 853 33.53 -4.96 2.78
N LYS A 854 32.88 -5.57 3.78
CA LYS A 854 33.33 -5.52 5.18
C LYS A 854 34.72 -6.15 5.34
N GLU A 855 34.95 -7.31 4.72
CA GLU A 855 36.25 -8.00 4.78
C GLU A 855 37.34 -7.27 3.99
N GLU A 856 37.05 -6.78 2.79
CA GLU A 856 37.97 -5.96 2.01
C GLU A 856 38.40 -4.70 2.78
N TYR A 857 37.46 -3.99 3.41
CA TYR A 857 37.78 -2.81 4.21
C TYR A 857 38.60 -3.17 5.45
N ARG A 858 38.27 -4.29 6.12
CA ARG A 858 39.03 -4.79 7.28
C ARG A 858 40.48 -5.10 6.92
N VAL A 859 40.72 -5.68 5.75
CA VAL A 859 42.07 -6.01 5.27
C VAL A 859 42.83 -4.73 4.88
N ARG A 860 42.18 -3.80 4.17
CA ARG A 860 42.80 -2.50 3.80
C ARG A 860 43.20 -1.68 5.02
N ILE A 861 42.34 -1.57 6.04
CA ILE A 861 42.68 -0.79 7.23
C ILE A 861 43.81 -1.44 8.05
N ARG A 862 43.83 -2.78 8.13
CA ARG A 862 44.93 -3.51 8.80
C ARG A 862 46.27 -3.31 8.10
N ALA A 863 46.28 -3.36 6.77
CA ALA A 863 47.49 -3.10 5.98
C ALA A 863 47.97 -1.64 6.12
N ARG A 864 47.06 -0.68 6.34
CA ARG A 864 47.42 0.74 6.56
C ARG A 864 47.89 1.06 7.98
N LEU A 865 47.38 0.34 8.99
CA LEU A 865 47.76 0.52 10.40
C LEU A 865 49.14 -0.09 10.69
N ILE A 866 49.53 -1.16 9.98
CA ILE A 866 50.83 -1.84 10.11
C ILE A 866 51.51 -1.91 8.73
N PRO A 867 52.12 -0.81 8.26
CA PRO A 867 52.72 -0.75 6.92
C PRO A 867 53.82 -1.79 6.70
N GLU A 868 54.56 -2.18 7.76
CA GLU A 868 55.61 -3.22 7.70
C GLU A 868 55.08 -4.62 7.36
N LYS A 869 53.80 -4.92 7.63
CA LYS A 869 53.15 -6.22 7.34
C LYS A 869 52.16 -6.12 6.19
N ALA A 870 52.07 -4.96 5.52
CA ALA A 870 51.04 -4.67 4.52
C ALA A 870 51.08 -5.65 3.35
N GLU A 871 52.26 -5.92 2.77
CA GLU A 871 52.39 -6.86 1.65
C GLU A 871 51.95 -8.28 2.02
N LYS A 872 52.29 -8.76 3.22
CA LYS A 872 51.89 -10.09 3.72
C LYS A 872 50.38 -10.20 3.97
N ILE A 873 49.77 -9.12 4.48
CA ILE A 873 48.32 -9.05 4.73
C ILE A 873 47.54 -9.02 3.40
N LEU A 874 48.05 -8.32 2.39
CA LEU A 874 47.43 -8.23 1.07
C LEU A 874 47.61 -9.52 0.26
N SER A 875 48.80 -10.11 0.27
CA SER A 875 49.08 -11.36 -0.44
C SER A 875 48.28 -12.53 0.13
N SER A 876 48.12 -12.61 1.46
CA SER A 876 47.26 -13.63 2.10
C SER A 876 45.77 -13.45 1.80
N PHE A 877 45.31 -12.22 1.55
CA PHE A 877 43.96 -11.97 1.06
C PHE A 877 43.80 -12.31 -0.42
N GLU A 878 44.79 -11.99 -1.25
CA GLU A 878 44.83 -12.32 -2.68
C GLU A 878 44.85 -13.84 -2.91
N LEU A 879 45.63 -14.59 -2.12
CA LEU A 879 45.66 -16.06 -2.13
C LEU A 879 44.33 -16.70 -1.73
N LYS A 880 43.58 -16.08 -0.81
CA LYS A 880 42.28 -16.60 -0.34
C LYS A 880 41.11 -16.26 -1.25
N THR A 881 41.17 -15.15 -1.97
CA THR A 881 40.00 -14.58 -2.67
C THR A 881 40.22 -14.37 -4.17
N GLY A 882 41.44 -14.50 -4.67
CA GLY A 882 41.82 -14.22 -6.06
C GLY A 882 41.78 -12.74 -6.44
N ARG A 883 41.58 -11.82 -5.48
CA ARG A 883 41.44 -10.37 -5.71
C ARG A 883 42.63 -9.59 -5.16
N ARG A 884 43.30 -8.81 -6.01
CA ARG A 884 44.37 -7.90 -5.62
C ARG A 884 43.81 -6.56 -5.14
N LEU A 885 44.05 -6.21 -3.88
CA LEU A 885 43.63 -4.94 -3.29
C LEU A 885 44.75 -3.89 -3.40
N SER A 886 44.42 -2.69 -3.87
CA SER A 886 45.33 -1.54 -3.84
C SER A 886 45.33 -0.89 -2.46
N THR A 887 46.51 -0.64 -1.88
CA THR A 887 46.64 0.12 -0.63
C THR A 887 46.97 1.58 -0.88
N LEU A 888 46.31 2.45 -0.12
CA LEU A 888 46.72 3.85 0.08
C LEU A 888 47.90 3.88 1.08
N GLY A 889 48.71 4.95 1.02
CA GLY A 889 49.90 5.12 1.86
C GLY A 889 49.65 5.00 3.38
N PRO A 890 50.73 4.80 4.18
CA PRO A 890 50.67 4.64 5.62
C PRO A 890 49.98 5.84 6.31
N ILE A 891 49.25 5.57 7.40
CA ILE A 891 48.58 6.62 8.18
C ILE A 891 49.63 7.34 9.04
N GLN A 892 49.73 8.66 8.91
CA GLN A 892 50.58 9.49 9.78
C GLN A 892 50.15 9.38 11.25
N GLU A 893 51.10 9.37 12.19
CA GLU A 893 50.84 9.13 13.61
C GLU A 893 49.79 10.11 14.20
N GLU A 894 49.81 11.37 13.79
CA GLU A 894 48.88 12.42 14.23
C GLU A 894 47.40 12.15 13.89
N HIS A 895 47.12 11.27 12.92
CA HIS A 895 45.76 10.97 12.46
C HIS A 895 45.31 9.53 12.77
N ARG A 896 46.18 8.74 13.40
CA ARG A 896 45.98 7.30 13.63
C ARG A 896 44.75 7.00 14.48
N GLU A 897 44.54 7.75 15.57
CA GLU A 897 43.40 7.56 16.48
C GLU A 897 42.05 7.87 15.78
N LYS A 898 42.00 8.98 15.03
CA LYS A 898 40.80 9.41 14.31
C LYS A 898 40.41 8.42 13.21
N GLU A 899 41.39 7.85 12.51
CA GLU A 899 41.18 6.84 11.49
C GLU A 899 40.78 5.48 12.07
N ILE A 900 41.29 5.08 13.25
CA ILE A 900 40.83 3.88 13.97
C ILE A 900 39.35 4.01 14.37
N ARG A 901 38.94 5.15 14.94
CA ARG A 901 37.53 5.39 15.30
C ARG A 901 36.63 5.38 14.07
N ARG A 902 37.03 6.02 12.96
CA ARG A 902 36.31 5.96 11.68
C ARG A 902 36.18 4.54 11.14
N ALA A 903 37.26 3.76 11.18
CA ALA A 903 37.26 2.38 10.71
C ALA A 903 36.36 1.47 11.56
N ALA A 904 36.34 1.69 12.89
CA ALA A 904 35.43 0.99 13.79
C ALA A 904 33.95 1.32 13.48
N GLU A 905 33.64 2.60 13.26
CA GLU A 905 32.30 3.05 12.88
C GLU A 905 31.83 2.42 11.56
N PHE A 906 32.69 2.39 10.54
CA PHE A 906 32.39 1.81 9.23
C PHE A 906 32.18 0.29 9.30
N LEU A 907 33.07 -0.45 9.98
CA LEU A 907 32.94 -1.90 10.14
C LEU A 907 31.70 -2.28 10.95
N PHE A 908 31.34 -1.46 11.94
CA PHE A 908 30.11 -1.61 12.70
C PHE A 908 28.87 -1.37 11.83
N GLU A 909 28.86 -0.31 11.02
CA GLU A 909 27.75 -0.01 10.10
C GLU A 909 27.54 -1.16 9.11
N LYS A 910 28.60 -1.64 8.45
CA LYS A 910 28.53 -2.81 7.56
C LYS A 910 28.06 -4.07 8.25
N HIS A 911 28.46 -4.29 9.51
CA HIS A 911 27.95 -5.41 10.28
C HIS A 911 26.44 -5.31 10.54
N THR A 912 25.95 -4.13 10.92
CA THR A 912 24.51 -3.93 11.15
C THR A 912 23.68 -4.03 9.87
N GLU A 913 24.25 -3.68 8.71
CA GLU A 913 23.65 -3.90 7.38
C GLU A 913 23.50 -5.40 7.08
N ILE A 914 24.54 -6.20 7.33
CA ILE A 914 24.49 -7.67 7.15
C ILE A 914 23.42 -8.28 8.05
N VAL A 915 23.37 -7.91 9.33
CA VAL A 915 22.35 -8.43 10.26
C VAL A 915 20.93 -8.01 9.85
N ALA A 916 20.76 -6.80 9.32
CA ALA A 916 19.48 -6.36 8.78
C ALA A 916 19.09 -7.19 7.54
N ALA A 917 20.03 -7.49 6.64
CA ALA A 917 19.81 -8.35 5.48
C ALA A 917 19.43 -9.77 5.91
N ASP A 918 20.11 -10.35 6.90
CA ASP A 918 19.80 -11.68 7.45
C ASP A 918 18.38 -11.72 8.05
N LYS A 919 17.98 -10.67 8.78
CA LYS A 919 16.60 -10.57 9.31
C LYS A 919 15.54 -10.49 8.20
N TRP A 920 15.84 -9.81 7.09
CA TRP A 920 14.95 -9.75 5.94
C TRP A 920 14.85 -11.09 5.23
N ILE A 921 15.99 -11.77 5.00
CA ILE A 921 16.05 -13.13 4.44
C ILE A 921 15.23 -14.07 5.31
N ALA A 922 15.50 -14.12 6.61
CA ALA A 922 14.79 -14.99 7.55
C ALA A 922 13.28 -14.72 7.57
N LEU A 923 12.85 -13.45 7.46
CA LEU A 923 11.44 -13.06 7.40
C LEU A 923 10.75 -13.59 6.14
N PHE A 924 11.43 -13.56 4.98
CA PHE A 924 10.91 -14.08 3.72
C PHE A 924 10.96 -15.61 3.65
N GLU A 925 12.03 -16.23 4.13
CA GLU A 925 12.15 -17.69 4.25
C GLU A 925 11.07 -18.25 5.18
N GLN A 926 10.88 -17.65 6.36
CA GLN A 926 9.81 -18.01 7.28
C GLN A 926 8.44 -17.92 6.61
N ARG A 927 8.24 -16.96 5.70
CA ARG A 927 6.97 -16.80 4.97
C ARG A 927 6.73 -17.91 3.94
N LEU A 928 7.79 -18.48 3.36
CA LEU A 928 7.71 -19.65 2.46
C LEU A 928 7.55 -20.99 3.21
N THR A 929 7.87 -21.05 4.50
CA THR A 929 7.70 -22.30 5.28
C THR A 929 6.23 -22.73 5.37
N PRO A 930 5.97 -24.02 5.70
CA PRO A 930 4.60 -24.50 5.94
C PRO A 930 3.83 -23.71 7.01
N SER A 931 4.53 -23.06 7.95
CA SER A 931 3.93 -22.24 9.01
C SER A 931 3.65 -20.79 8.61
N GLY A 932 4.11 -20.36 7.42
CA GLY A 932 3.87 -19.04 6.82
C GLY A 932 2.64 -19.01 5.91
N ILE A 933 2.84 -18.74 4.62
CA ILE A 933 1.78 -18.57 3.61
C ILE A 933 0.86 -19.80 3.53
N ASN A 934 1.41 -21.03 3.61
CA ASN A 934 0.60 -22.25 3.52
C ASN A 934 -0.38 -22.39 4.71
N LYS A 935 0.03 -21.99 5.91
CA LYS A 935 -0.85 -21.95 7.08
C LYS A 935 -1.92 -20.88 6.95
N GLU A 936 -1.58 -19.73 6.37
CA GLU A 936 -2.50 -18.63 6.09
C GLU A 936 -3.57 -19.07 5.06
N ILE A 937 -3.16 -19.69 3.94
CA ILE A 937 -4.06 -20.30 2.96
C ILE A 937 -4.94 -21.36 3.63
N GLY A 938 -4.37 -22.23 4.48
CA GLY A 938 -5.13 -23.23 5.23
C GLY A 938 -6.19 -22.61 6.16
N LYS A 939 -5.89 -21.47 6.81
CA LYS A 939 -6.89 -20.72 7.60
C LYS A 939 -8.02 -20.21 6.70
N TYR A 940 -7.72 -19.68 5.52
CA TYR A 940 -8.73 -19.19 4.58
C TYR A 940 -9.58 -20.32 4.00
N GLN A 941 -8.98 -21.46 3.65
CA GLN A 941 -9.70 -22.66 3.20
C GLN A 941 -10.62 -23.21 4.29
N TYR A 942 -10.16 -23.26 5.55
CA TYR A 942 -11.01 -23.60 6.68
C TYR A 942 -12.17 -22.60 6.85
N GLY A 943 -11.89 -21.30 6.67
CA GLY A 943 -12.90 -20.25 6.65
C GLY A 943 -13.98 -20.48 5.59
N ILE A 944 -13.60 -20.85 4.36
CA ILE A 944 -14.54 -21.23 3.30
C ILE A 944 -15.41 -22.41 3.72
N GLY A 945 -14.84 -23.46 4.31
CA GLY A 945 -15.62 -24.60 4.82
C GLY A 945 -16.64 -24.20 5.90
N MET A 946 -16.28 -23.27 6.79
CA MET A 946 -17.21 -22.70 7.78
C MET A 946 -18.30 -21.84 7.13
N LEU A 947 -18.00 -21.12 6.05
CA LEU A 947 -19.00 -20.37 5.28
C LEU A 947 -19.95 -21.32 4.53
N ASP A 948 -19.45 -22.39 3.93
CA ASP A 948 -20.24 -23.40 3.20
C ASP A 948 -21.23 -24.13 4.14
N THR A 949 -20.80 -24.45 5.37
CA THR A 949 -21.70 -25.07 6.36
C THR A 949 -22.81 -24.11 6.81
N ARG A 950 -22.50 -22.82 6.97
CA ARG A 950 -23.49 -21.77 7.29
C ARG A 950 -24.45 -21.54 6.14
N ASP A 951 -23.94 -21.46 4.91
CA ASP A 951 -24.75 -21.28 3.69
C ASP A 951 -25.69 -22.46 3.49
N SER A 952 -25.20 -23.69 3.63
CA SER A 952 -26.03 -24.91 3.59
C SER A 952 -27.18 -24.88 4.61
N GLY A 953 -26.92 -24.35 5.81
CA GLY A 953 -27.95 -24.19 6.84
C GLY A 953 -29.03 -23.16 6.47
N ILE A 954 -28.62 -22.04 5.86
CA ILE A 954 -29.52 -21.00 5.37
C ILE A 954 -30.33 -21.51 4.18
N GLN A 955 -29.69 -22.21 3.25
CA GLN A 955 -30.30 -22.76 2.05
C GLN A 955 -31.42 -23.75 2.39
N ARG A 956 -31.20 -24.68 3.33
CA ARG A 956 -32.26 -25.58 3.83
C ARG A 956 -33.45 -24.82 4.42
N ARG A 957 -33.22 -23.67 5.06
CA ARG A 957 -34.29 -22.84 5.62
C ARG A 957 -35.05 -22.08 4.54
N ILE A 958 -34.34 -21.58 3.52
CA ILE A 958 -34.96 -20.97 2.33
C ILE A 958 -35.85 -22.01 1.64
N GLU A 959 -35.32 -23.20 1.35
CA GLU A 959 -36.04 -24.31 0.73
C GLU A 959 -37.27 -24.74 1.54
N TYR A 960 -37.17 -24.79 2.87
CA TYR A 960 -38.32 -25.03 3.74
C TYR A 960 -39.43 -23.98 3.59
N ILE A 961 -39.07 -22.71 3.38
CA ILE A 961 -40.01 -21.59 3.27
C ILE A 961 -40.62 -21.51 1.85
N SER A 962 -39.80 -21.62 0.81
CA SER A 962 -40.18 -21.43 -0.61
C SER A 962 -40.57 -22.71 -1.35
N GLY A 963 -40.15 -23.89 -0.89
CA GLY A 963 -40.32 -25.17 -1.57
C GLY A 963 -39.11 -25.57 -2.42
N HIS A 964 -39.05 -26.84 -2.80
CA HIS A 964 -37.99 -27.44 -3.62
C HIS A 964 -38.31 -27.41 -5.12
N SER A 965 -37.27 -27.45 -5.94
CA SER A 965 -37.43 -27.47 -7.40
C SER A 965 -37.93 -28.84 -7.92
N PRO A 966 -38.63 -28.89 -9.08
CA PRO A 966 -39.08 -30.16 -9.66
C PRO A 966 -37.93 -31.14 -9.98
N ASP A 967 -36.74 -30.61 -10.27
CA ASP A 967 -35.55 -31.39 -10.62
C ASP A 967 -34.88 -32.03 -9.38
N GLU A 968 -35.02 -31.42 -8.20
CA GLU A 968 -34.57 -32.02 -6.93
C GLU A 968 -35.43 -33.21 -6.53
N LEU A 969 -36.74 -33.16 -6.82
CA LEU A 969 -37.64 -34.28 -6.60
C LEU A 969 -37.26 -35.52 -7.43
N ALA A 970 -36.71 -35.31 -8.64
CA ALA A 970 -36.26 -36.39 -9.52
C ALA A 970 -34.93 -37.04 -9.07
N LYS A 971 -34.18 -36.39 -8.16
CA LYS A 971 -32.90 -36.86 -7.63
C LYS A 971 -33.02 -37.61 -6.30
N LEU A 972 -34.21 -37.62 -5.69
CA LEU A 972 -34.47 -38.28 -4.41
C LEU A 972 -34.54 -39.80 -4.58
N SER A 973 -34.01 -40.53 -3.60
CA SER A 973 -34.12 -41.98 -3.55
C SER A 973 -35.58 -42.41 -3.30
N PRO A 974 -36.01 -43.62 -3.73
CA PRO A 974 -37.41 -44.07 -3.59
C PRO A 974 -37.97 -44.03 -2.17
N ASP A 975 -37.09 -44.15 -1.16
CA ASP A 975 -37.45 -44.15 0.26
C ASP A 975 -37.58 -42.73 0.85
N GLU A 976 -37.04 -41.71 0.17
CA GLU A 976 -37.10 -40.29 0.58
C GLU A 976 -38.13 -39.49 -0.23
N ALA A 977 -38.75 -40.12 -1.24
CA ALA A 977 -39.77 -39.49 -2.05
C ALA A 977 -41.10 -39.38 -1.27
N PRO A 978 -41.81 -38.24 -1.36
CA PRO A 978 -43.06 -38.03 -0.64
C PRO A 978 -44.14 -39.05 -1.06
N GLU A 979 -44.62 -39.84 -0.11
CA GLU A 979 -45.55 -40.96 -0.34
C GLU A 979 -46.98 -40.52 -0.73
N THR A 980 -47.43 -39.36 -0.24
CA THR A 980 -48.76 -38.83 -0.58
C THR A 980 -48.70 -37.63 -1.54
N GLU A 981 -49.75 -37.47 -2.35
CA GLU A 981 -49.85 -36.33 -3.27
C GLU A 981 -49.88 -34.98 -2.53
N ASN A 982 -50.36 -34.97 -1.28
CA ASN A 982 -50.31 -33.78 -0.41
C ASN A 982 -48.89 -33.50 0.09
N ASP A 983 -48.10 -34.52 0.45
CA ASP A 983 -46.71 -34.36 0.84
C ASP A 983 -45.85 -33.91 -0.34
N ARG A 984 -46.14 -34.41 -1.55
CA ARG A 984 -45.48 -33.98 -2.79
C ARG A 984 -45.77 -32.53 -3.13
N ARG A 985 -47.02 -32.09 -2.95
CA ARG A 985 -47.40 -30.67 -3.11
C ARG A 985 -46.82 -29.77 -2.03
N SER A 986 -46.68 -30.27 -0.80
CA SER A 986 -46.04 -29.57 0.33
C SER A 986 -44.56 -29.35 0.09
N PHE A 987 -43.86 -30.40 -0.36
CA PHE A 987 -42.44 -30.37 -0.71
C PHE A 987 -42.12 -29.37 -1.83
N LEU A 988 -42.94 -29.34 -2.88
CA LEU A 988 -42.74 -28.45 -4.03
C LEU A 988 -43.17 -27.00 -3.79
N LYS A 989 -44.12 -26.73 -2.88
CA LYS A 989 -44.70 -25.38 -2.69
C LYS A 989 -44.26 -24.67 -1.40
N GLY A 990 -43.57 -25.36 -0.50
CA GLY A 990 -43.08 -24.80 0.76
C GLY A 990 -44.18 -24.30 1.72
N ARG A 991 -43.77 -23.66 2.82
CA ARG A 991 -44.70 -23.09 3.81
C ARG A 991 -45.53 -21.94 3.26
N ILE A 992 -44.93 -21.09 2.42
CA ILE A 992 -45.62 -19.95 1.81
C ILE A 992 -46.74 -20.43 0.87
N GLY A 993 -46.47 -21.42 0.01
CA GLY A 993 -47.46 -21.95 -0.91
C GLY A 993 -48.59 -22.70 -0.21
N MET A 994 -48.32 -23.38 0.90
CA MET A 994 -49.36 -23.99 1.75
C MET A 994 -50.28 -22.93 2.39
N LEU A 995 -49.71 -21.87 2.98
CA LEU A 995 -50.49 -20.81 3.62
C LEU A 995 -51.35 -20.02 2.61
N ARG A 996 -50.83 -19.80 1.39
CA ARG A 996 -51.61 -19.17 0.31
C ARG A 996 -52.81 -20.04 -0.09
N ALA A 997 -52.62 -21.35 -0.21
CA ALA A 997 -53.71 -22.28 -0.52
C ALA A 997 -54.80 -22.29 0.58
N GLU A 998 -54.43 -22.26 1.86
CA GLU A 998 -55.38 -22.17 2.97
C GLU A 998 -56.13 -20.83 2.98
N ARG A 999 -55.43 -19.71 2.74
CA ARG A 999 -56.02 -18.37 2.62
C ARG A 999 -57.09 -18.33 1.54
N TYR A 1000 -56.80 -18.88 0.36
CA TYR A 1000 -57.71 -18.93 -0.77
C TYR A 1000 -58.99 -19.74 -0.48
N GLN A 1001 -58.85 -20.90 0.17
CA GLN A 1001 -60.01 -21.72 0.57
C GLN A 1001 -60.91 -21.01 1.59
N VAL A 1002 -60.33 -20.28 2.55
CA VAL A 1002 -61.12 -19.54 3.54
C VAL A 1002 -61.86 -18.35 2.91
N GLN A 1003 -61.19 -17.61 2.02
CA GLN A 1003 -61.78 -16.46 1.32
C GLN A 1003 -62.96 -16.85 0.43
N THR A 1004 -62.83 -17.91 -0.36
CA THR A 1004 -63.88 -18.38 -1.27
C THR A 1004 -65.16 -18.79 -0.52
N ARG A 1005 -65.03 -19.47 0.62
CA ARG A 1005 -66.17 -19.83 1.48
C ARG A 1005 -66.92 -18.60 2.01
N GLN A 1006 -66.19 -17.54 2.33
CA GLN A 1006 -66.77 -16.32 2.91
C GLN A 1006 -67.43 -15.42 1.86
N ALA A 1007 -66.86 -15.35 0.66
CA ALA A 1007 -67.47 -14.65 -0.46
C ALA A 1007 -68.89 -15.17 -0.74
N GLY A 1008 -69.11 -16.49 -0.67
CA GLY A 1008 -70.45 -17.08 -0.78
C GLY A 1008 -71.44 -16.52 0.24
N VAL A 1009 -71.02 -16.31 1.49
CA VAL A 1009 -71.87 -15.76 2.55
C VAL A 1009 -72.20 -14.28 2.33
N VAL A 1010 -71.24 -13.48 1.86
CA VAL A 1010 -71.46 -12.05 1.58
C VAL A 1010 -72.41 -11.86 0.39
N VAL A 1011 -72.22 -12.62 -0.69
CA VAL A 1011 -73.11 -12.59 -1.86
C VAL A 1011 -74.54 -12.89 -1.44
N ALA A 1012 -74.75 -13.90 -0.58
CA ALA A 1012 -76.07 -14.24 -0.06
C ALA A 1012 -76.71 -13.11 0.80
N LYS A 1013 -75.93 -12.35 1.57
CA LYS A 1013 -76.46 -11.20 2.34
C LYS A 1013 -76.90 -10.04 1.44
N VAL A 1014 -76.09 -9.72 0.43
CA VAL A 1014 -76.38 -8.62 -0.51
C VAL A 1014 -77.66 -8.89 -1.28
N THR A 1015 -77.86 -10.13 -1.77
CA THR A 1015 -79.08 -10.50 -2.48
C THR A 1015 -80.32 -10.37 -1.60
N VAL A 1016 -80.26 -10.76 -0.31
CA VAL A 1016 -81.37 -10.61 0.64
C VAL A 1016 -81.71 -9.13 0.88
N ILE A 1017 -80.72 -8.26 1.13
CA ILE A 1017 -80.96 -6.82 1.37
C ILE A 1017 -81.63 -6.17 0.15
N PHE A 1018 -81.16 -6.50 -1.05
CA PHE A 1018 -81.71 -5.96 -2.29
C PHE A 1018 -83.18 -6.36 -2.50
N LEU A 1019 -83.53 -7.63 -2.22
CA LEU A 1019 -84.91 -8.11 -2.30
C LEU A 1019 -85.84 -7.40 -1.31
N ILE A 1020 -85.37 -7.15 -0.07
CA ILE A 1020 -86.13 -6.40 0.94
C ILE A 1020 -86.41 -4.96 0.47
N ALA A 1021 -85.41 -4.27 -0.10
CA ALA A 1021 -85.58 -2.91 -0.60
C ALA A 1021 -86.63 -2.81 -1.72
N ILE A 1022 -86.64 -3.79 -2.63
CA ILE A 1022 -87.66 -3.90 -3.69
C ILE A 1022 -89.06 -4.08 -3.07
N LEU A 1023 -89.20 -4.98 -2.10
CA LEU A 1023 -90.47 -5.24 -1.42
C LEU A 1023 -91.03 -3.99 -0.72
N ILE A 1024 -90.18 -3.26 0.02
CA ILE A 1024 -90.60 -2.03 0.72
C ILE A 1024 -90.97 -0.93 -0.29
N THR A 1025 -90.20 -0.77 -1.36
CA THR A 1025 -90.49 0.20 -2.44
C THR A 1025 -91.86 -0.07 -3.07
N TRP A 1026 -92.17 -1.35 -3.33
CA TRP A 1026 -93.47 -1.76 -3.83
C TRP A 1026 -94.61 -1.43 -2.85
N LEU A 1027 -94.42 -1.70 -1.55
CA LEU A 1027 -95.40 -1.41 -0.51
C LEU A 1027 -95.70 0.09 -0.38
N VAL A 1028 -94.66 0.93 -0.36
CA VAL A 1028 -94.79 2.41 -0.31
C VAL A 1028 -95.49 2.92 -1.56
N GLY A 1029 -95.13 2.42 -2.75
CA GLY A 1029 -95.82 2.74 -3.99
C GLY A 1029 -97.33 2.45 -3.92
N ARG A 1030 -97.71 1.30 -3.36
CA ARG A 1030 -99.11 0.90 -3.18
C ARG A 1030 -99.87 1.80 -2.19
N LEU A 1031 -99.25 2.16 -1.07
CA LEU A 1031 -99.83 3.09 -0.08
C LEU A 1031 -100.11 4.47 -0.67
N PHE A 1032 -99.12 5.08 -1.33
CA PHE A 1032 -99.30 6.39 -1.97
C PHE A 1032 -100.36 6.35 -3.08
N HIS A 1033 -100.42 5.28 -3.87
CA HIS A 1033 -101.46 5.10 -4.88
C HIS A 1033 -102.87 5.04 -4.25
N ARG A 1034 -103.01 4.35 -3.11
CA ARG A 1034 -104.28 4.26 -2.35
C ARG A 1034 -104.73 5.62 -1.78
N ILE A 1035 -103.79 6.43 -1.29
CA ILE A 1035 -104.08 7.79 -0.77
C ILE A 1035 -104.46 8.74 -1.92
N MET A 1036 -103.72 8.68 -3.04
CA MET A 1036 -103.95 9.56 -4.20
C MET A 1036 -105.33 9.34 -4.84
N THR A 1037 -105.76 8.08 -4.95
CA THR A 1037 -107.05 7.69 -5.52
C THR A 1037 -108.23 8.04 -4.62
N HIS A 1038 -108.02 8.14 -3.30
CA HIS A 1038 -109.04 8.59 -2.35
C HIS A 1038 -109.21 10.12 -2.35
N SER A 1039 -108.12 10.89 -2.55
CA SER A 1039 -108.17 12.36 -2.55
C SER A 1039 -108.66 12.99 -3.86
N GLN A 1040 -108.74 12.24 -4.98
CA GLN A 1040 -109.29 12.75 -6.25
C GLN A 1040 -110.82 12.69 -6.33
N LYS A 1041 -111.51 11.99 -5.41
CA LYS A 1041 -112.97 11.82 -5.45
C LYS A 1041 -113.77 12.94 -4.75
N THR A 1042 -113.13 13.94 -4.13
CA THR A 1042 -113.82 14.87 -3.22
C THR A 1042 -113.67 16.38 -3.47
N ASP A 1043 -112.92 16.89 -4.45
CA ASP A 1043 -112.98 18.34 -4.79
C ASP A 1043 -112.50 18.66 -6.22
N GLY A 1044 -113.43 19.14 -7.05
CA GLY A 1044 -113.18 19.60 -8.42
C GLY A 1044 -112.64 21.04 -8.46
N LYS A 1045 -111.54 21.23 -9.22
CA LYS A 1045 -110.96 22.52 -9.69
C LYS A 1045 -110.05 23.36 -8.76
N LYS A 1046 -109.58 22.87 -7.60
CA LYS A 1046 -108.45 23.52 -6.84
C LYS A 1046 -107.37 22.56 -6.30
N SER A 1047 -106.96 21.53 -7.06
CA SER A 1047 -106.11 20.42 -6.53
C SER A 1047 -104.79 20.14 -7.28
N LEU A 1048 -104.33 21.01 -8.20
CA LEU A 1048 -103.04 20.77 -8.90
C LEU A 1048 -101.82 20.83 -7.95
N GLY A 1049 -101.84 21.71 -6.94
CA GLY A 1049 -100.76 21.82 -5.95
C GLY A 1049 -100.63 20.60 -5.03
N LYS A 1050 -101.75 20.04 -4.55
CA LYS A 1050 -101.73 18.88 -3.63
C LYS A 1050 -101.15 17.63 -4.32
N ILE A 1051 -101.52 17.40 -5.57
CA ILE A 1051 -101.02 16.28 -6.40
C ILE A 1051 -99.50 16.37 -6.60
N ALA A 1052 -98.96 17.57 -6.83
CA ALA A 1052 -97.52 17.78 -6.98
C ALA A 1052 -96.76 17.49 -5.68
N VAL A 1053 -97.27 17.94 -4.53
CA VAL A 1053 -96.67 17.71 -3.21
C VAL A 1053 -96.64 16.21 -2.86
N PHE A 1054 -97.74 15.47 -3.06
CA PHE A 1054 -97.75 14.02 -2.79
C PHE A 1054 -96.80 13.23 -3.70
N ARG A 1055 -96.65 13.66 -4.95
CA ARG A 1055 -95.69 13.05 -5.88
C ARG A 1055 -94.25 13.29 -5.44
N LEU A 1056 -93.92 14.51 -5.01
CA LEU A 1056 -92.60 14.83 -4.47
C LEU A 1056 -92.29 14.00 -3.21
N LEU A 1057 -93.25 13.88 -2.31
CA LEU A 1057 -93.09 13.10 -1.08
C LEU A 1057 -92.85 11.61 -1.36
N ARG A 1058 -93.59 11.01 -2.31
CA ARG A 1058 -93.36 9.61 -2.73
C ARG A 1058 -91.93 9.41 -3.25
N THR A 1059 -91.47 10.31 -4.12
CA THR A 1059 -90.11 10.23 -4.69
C THR A 1059 -89.05 10.32 -3.58
N LEU A 1060 -89.25 11.21 -2.61
CA LEU A 1060 -88.34 11.36 -1.46
C LEU A 1060 -88.29 10.08 -0.60
N CYS A 1061 -89.43 9.43 -0.33
CA CYS A 1061 -89.46 8.18 0.43
C CYS A 1061 -88.76 7.04 -0.31
N ILE A 1062 -89.00 6.88 -1.62
CA ILE A 1062 -88.34 5.84 -2.43
C ILE A 1062 -86.84 6.07 -2.47
N PHE A 1063 -86.40 7.32 -2.65
CA PHE A 1063 -85.00 7.69 -2.58
C PHE A 1063 -84.38 7.27 -1.25
N LEU A 1064 -85.04 7.58 -0.12
CA LEU A 1064 -84.53 7.22 1.21
C LEU A 1064 -84.41 5.70 1.42
N ILE A 1065 -85.34 4.90 0.90
CA ILE A 1065 -85.30 3.42 0.99
C ILE A 1065 -84.08 2.87 0.25
N TRP A 1066 -83.91 3.27 -1.01
CA TRP A 1066 -82.77 2.81 -1.82
C TRP A 1066 -81.44 3.30 -1.26
N PHE A 1067 -81.42 4.51 -0.74
CA PHE A 1067 -80.27 5.06 -0.05
C PHE A 1067 -79.86 4.18 1.15
N LEU A 1068 -80.81 3.83 2.04
CA LEU A 1068 -80.53 2.95 3.18
C LEU A 1068 -80.12 1.53 2.76
N ALA A 1069 -80.71 1.00 1.69
CA ALA A 1069 -80.36 -0.31 1.14
C ALA A 1069 -78.92 -0.34 0.61
N ILE A 1070 -78.52 0.69 -0.16
CA ILE A 1070 -77.15 0.85 -0.66
C ILE A 1070 -76.18 0.94 0.51
N VAL A 1071 -76.46 1.79 1.50
CA VAL A 1071 -75.62 1.91 2.70
C VAL A 1071 -75.47 0.56 3.43
N SER A 1072 -76.55 -0.22 3.54
CA SER A 1072 -76.52 -1.55 4.16
C SER A 1072 -75.75 -2.58 3.34
N ILE A 1073 -75.83 -2.54 2.02
CA ILE A 1073 -75.03 -3.37 1.11
C ILE A 1073 -73.54 -3.04 1.26
N LEU A 1074 -73.19 -1.76 1.30
CA LEU A 1074 -71.82 -1.32 1.56
C LEU A 1074 -71.30 -1.84 2.90
N ASN A 1075 -72.14 -1.84 3.95
CA ASN A 1075 -71.76 -2.45 5.24
C ASN A 1075 -71.48 -3.95 5.12
N ALA A 1076 -72.33 -4.68 4.38
CA ALA A 1076 -72.18 -6.12 4.19
C ALA A 1076 -70.90 -6.48 3.40
N LEU A 1077 -70.46 -5.58 2.51
CA LEU A 1077 -69.20 -5.65 1.79
C LEU A 1077 -67.99 -5.21 2.63
N GLY A 1078 -68.21 -4.76 3.87
CA GLY A 1078 -67.13 -4.38 4.80
C GLY A 1078 -66.69 -2.92 4.71
N PHE A 1079 -67.40 -2.05 3.99
CA PHE A 1079 -67.10 -0.62 3.97
C PHE A 1079 -67.48 0.05 5.30
N ASN A 1080 -66.68 1.05 5.73
CA ASN A 1080 -66.98 1.82 6.93
C ASN A 1080 -68.13 2.80 6.67
N VAL A 1081 -69.35 2.31 6.90
CA VAL A 1081 -70.58 3.08 6.77
C VAL A 1081 -70.63 4.29 7.70
N GLY A 1082 -69.93 4.27 8.84
CA GLY A 1082 -69.86 5.40 9.76
C GLY A 1082 -69.29 6.66 9.11
N ALA A 1083 -68.24 6.52 8.28
CA ALA A 1083 -67.65 7.64 7.55
C ALA A 1083 -68.60 8.22 6.49
N ILE A 1084 -69.33 7.36 5.78
CA ILE A 1084 -70.31 7.74 4.77
C ILE A 1084 -71.48 8.50 5.42
N ILE A 1085 -72.03 7.95 6.51
CA ILE A 1085 -73.10 8.59 7.29
C ILE A 1085 -72.62 9.93 7.87
N ALA A 1086 -71.37 10.00 8.37
CA ALA A 1086 -70.82 11.25 8.89
C ALA A 1086 -70.71 12.32 7.78
N GLY A 1087 -70.20 11.98 6.61
CA GLY A 1087 -70.12 12.89 5.46
C GLY A 1087 -71.50 13.36 4.98
N LEU A 1088 -72.47 12.44 4.91
CA LEU A 1088 -73.87 12.78 4.60
C LEU A 1088 -74.54 13.61 5.70
N GLY A 1089 -74.17 13.40 6.97
CA GLY A 1089 -74.61 14.23 8.09
C GLY A 1089 -74.15 15.66 7.91
N ILE A 1090 -72.88 15.88 7.57
CA ILE A 1090 -72.34 17.21 7.25
C ILE A 1090 -73.07 17.81 6.04
N GLY A 1091 -73.26 17.03 4.98
CA GLY A 1091 -73.99 17.47 3.78
C GLY A 1091 -75.46 17.82 4.06
N GLY A 1092 -76.13 17.05 4.91
CA GLY A 1092 -77.50 17.30 5.35
C GLY A 1092 -77.62 18.56 6.21
N ILE A 1093 -76.64 18.81 7.08
CA ILE A 1093 -76.55 20.06 7.85
C ILE A 1093 -76.36 21.25 6.90
N ALA A 1094 -75.50 21.14 5.89
CA ALA A 1094 -75.31 22.18 4.88
C ALA A 1094 -76.62 22.48 4.10
N PHE A 1095 -77.36 21.44 3.71
CA PHE A 1095 -78.66 21.58 3.06
C PHE A 1095 -79.71 22.24 3.97
N ALA A 1096 -79.73 21.87 5.26
CA ALA A 1096 -80.61 22.48 6.25
C ALA A 1096 -80.29 23.96 6.47
N LEU A 1097 -79.00 24.32 6.52
CA LEU A 1097 -78.53 25.71 6.59
C LEU A 1097 -78.96 26.51 5.35
N ALA A 1098 -78.84 25.95 4.15
CA ALA A 1098 -79.26 26.61 2.92
C ALA A 1098 -80.79 26.82 2.84
N SER A 1099 -81.57 25.90 3.42
CA SER A 1099 -83.04 25.99 3.45
C SER A 1099 -83.59 26.80 4.62
N LYS A 1100 -82.71 27.34 5.49
CA LYS A 1100 -83.06 28.00 6.75
C LYS A 1100 -84.04 29.16 6.52
N ASP A 1101 -83.78 30.02 5.55
CA ASP A 1101 -84.58 31.23 5.34
C ASP A 1101 -85.99 30.91 4.88
N THR A 1102 -86.15 29.94 3.97
CA THR A 1102 -87.47 29.50 3.50
C THR A 1102 -88.31 28.93 4.64
N ILE A 1103 -87.68 28.14 5.52
CA ILE A 1103 -88.36 27.58 6.71
C ILE A 1103 -88.70 28.70 7.70
N ALA A 1104 -87.78 29.64 7.92
CA ALA A 1104 -87.99 30.80 8.79
C ALA A 1104 -89.15 31.67 8.32
N ASP A 1105 -89.30 31.89 7.01
CA ASP A 1105 -90.41 32.63 6.42
C ASP A 1105 -91.75 31.92 6.63
N MET A 1106 -91.78 30.60 6.48
CA MET A 1106 -93.00 29.81 6.74
C MET A 1106 -93.41 29.89 8.21
N ILE A 1107 -92.46 29.74 9.14
CA ILE A 1107 -92.72 29.84 10.57
C ILE A 1107 -93.13 31.27 10.94
N GLY A 1108 -92.46 32.28 10.38
CA GLY A 1108 -92.80 33.69 10.56
C GLY A 1108 -94.22 34.00 10.09
N GLY A 1109 -94.65 33.45 8.97
CA GLY A 1109 -96.03 33.61 8.49
C GLY A 1109 -97.05 32.99 9.43
N VAL A 1110 -96.80 31.75 9.86
CA VAL A 1110 -97.65 31.09 10.87
C VAL A 1110 -97.72 31.95 12.14
N ASN A 1111 -96.61 32.55 12.57
CA ASN A 1111 -96.57 33.41 13.74
C ASN A 1111 -97.36 34.72 13.55
N LEU A 1112 -97.21 35.43 12.43
CA LEU A 1112 -97.96 36.65 12.12
C LEU A 1112 -99.48 36.40 12.10
N PHE A 1113 -99.89 35.25 11.55
CA PHE A 1113 -101.29 34.83 11.57
C PHE A 1113 -101.82 34.58 12.98
N LEU A 1114 -101.00 34.02 13.86
CA LEU A 1114 -101.38 33.72 15.25
C LEU A 1114 -101.38 34.98 16.14
N SER A 1115 -100.39 35.87 15.99
CA SER A 1115 -100.17 37.01 16.89
C SER A 1115 -101.01 38.27 16.58
N LYS A 1116 -101.41 38.48 15.31
CA LYS A 1116 -102.22 39.64 14.85
C LYS A 1116 -101.65 41.02 15.20
N ALA A 1117 -100.32 41.22 15.12
CA ALA A 1117 -99.66 42.51 15.40
C ALA A 1117 -100.18 43.69 14.55
N PHE A 1118 -100.62 43.42 13.33
CA PHE A 1118 -101.35 44.32 12.45
C PHE A 1118 -102.32 43.50 11.60
N LYS A 1119 -103.33 44.14 11.03
CA LYS A 1119 -104.33 43.50 10.17
C LYS A 1119 -104.22 44.01 8.75
N VAL A 1120 -104.73 43.22 7.81
CA VAL A 1120 -104.93 43.67 6.43
C VAL A 1120 -105.80 44.93 6.47
N GLY A 1121 -105.28 46.06 6.00
CA GLY A 1121 -105.89 47.39 6.04
C GLY A 1121 -105.21 48.43 6.94
N ASP A 1122 -104.35 48.05 7.90
CA ASP A 1122 -103.69 49.00 8.80
C ASP A 1122 -102.52 49.74 8.11
N ARG A 1123 -102.29 51.02 8.49
CA ARG A 1123 -101.11 51.81 8.07
C ARG A 1123 -99.97 51.71 9.07
N ILE A 1124 -98.87 51.16 8.61
CA ILE A 1124 -97.66 50.90 9.39
C ILE A 1124 -96.48 51.68 8.81
N LEU A 1125 -95.57 52.15 9.67
CA LEU A 1125 -94.29 52.67 9.24
C LEU A 1125 -93.36 51.49 9.01
N PHE A 1126 -93.14 51.15 7.74
CA PHE A 1126 -92.24 50.08 7.36
C PHE A 1126 -90.98 50.67 6.72
N LYS A 1127 -89.84 50.50 7.40
CA LYS A 1127 -88.53 51.05 6.99
C LYS A 1127 -88.53 52.58 6.80
N GLY A 1128 -89.26 53.30 7.65
CA GLY A 1128 -89.29 54.77 7.66
C GLY A 1128 -90.21 55.40 6.61
N GLU A 1129 -90.92 54.59 5.81
CA GLU A 1129 -91.99 55.04 4.91
C GLU A 1129 -93.33 54.46 5.39
N ASP A 1130 -94.40 55.24 5.26
CA ASP A 1130 -95.75 54.79 5.60
C ASP A 1130 -96.24 53.77 4.56
N ALA A 1131 -96.85 52.67 4.99
CA ALA A 1131 -97.33 51.59 4.12
C ALA A 1131 -98.63 50.94 4.64
N ASP A 1132 -99.51 50.56 3.73
CA ASP A 1132 -100.78 49.89 4.03
C ASP A 1132 -100.69 48.37 3.80
N VAL A 1133 -101.23 47.55 4.70
CA VAL A 1133 -101.12 46.07 4.59
C VAL A 1133 -102.19 45.48 3.66
N GLU A 1134 -101.80 44.73 2.62
CA GLU A 1134 -102.72 44.24 1.58
C GLU A 1134 -103.06 42.73 1.68
N SER A 1135 -102.09 41.86 1.94
CA SER A 1135 -102.37 40.42 2.14
C SER A 1135 -101.26 39.71 2.91
N ILE A 1136 -101.60 38.74 3.76
CA ILE A 1136 -100.65 37.89 4.49
C ILE A 1136 -100.69 36.48 3.89
N GLY A 1137 -99.55 35.96 3.43
CA GLY A 1137 -99.38 34.59 2.93
C GLY A 1137 -98.53 33.72 3.87
N LEU A 1138 -98.23 32.46 3.50
CA LEU A 1138 -97.45 31.57 4.39
C LEU A 1138 -95.97 32.00 4.51
N GLN A 1139 -95.35 32.47 3.43
CA GLN A 1139 -93.95 32.93 3.44
C GLN A 1139 -93.81 34.45 3.33
N TYR A 1140 -94.78 35.13 2.72
CA TYR A 1140 -94.66 36.56 2.43
C TYR A 1140 -95.96 37.31 2.74
N THR A 1141 -95.84 38.56 3.18
CA THR A 1141 -96.91 39.54 3.34
C THR A 1141 -96.69 40.68 2.36
N ARG A 1142 -97.75 41.21 1.76
CA ARG A 1142 -97.68 42.27 0.76
C ARG A 1142 -98.15 43.59 1.36
N LEU A 1143 -97.34 44.63 1.22
CA LEU A 1143 -97.53 45.99 1.73
C LEU A 1143 -97.56 47.00 0.58
N ARG A 1144 -98.36 48.05 0.68
CA ARG A 1144 -98.52 49.11 -0.31
C ARG A 1144 -97.94 50.41 0.21
N MET A 1145 -96.82 50.87 -0.33
CA MET A 1145 -96.11 52.07 0.16
C MET A 1145 -96.88 53.36 -0.16
N ASP A 1146 -96.87 54.35 0.74
CA ASP A 1146 -97.71 55.55 0.60
C ASP A 1146 -97.14 56.57 -0.40
N ALA A 1147 -95.81 56.80 -0.42
CA ALA A 1147 -95.21 57.80 -1.31
C ALA A 1147 -95.12 57.30 -2.76
N THR A 1148 -94.84 56.00 -2.96
CA THR A 1148 -94.65 55.40 -4.30
C THR A 1148 -95.84 54.61 -4.83
N LYS A 1149 -96.78 54.19 -3.97
CA LYS A 1149 -97.92 53.30 -4.28
C LYS A 1149 -97.55 51.90 -4.81
N PHE A 1150 -96.29 51.46 -4.65
CA PHE A 1150 -95.84 50.13 -5.05
C PHE A 1150 -96.26 49.03 -4.08
N LEU A 1151 -96.55 47.83 -4.63
CA LEU A 1151 -96.81 46.62 -3.86
C LEU A 1151 -95.49 45.90 -3.55
N VAL A 1152 -95.06 45.97 -2.31
CA VAL A 1152 -93.84 45.35 -1.81
C VAL A 1152 -94.20 44.02 -1.15
N THR A 1153 -93.65 42.93 -1.66
CA THR A 1153 -93.80 41.59 -1.05
C THR A 1153 -92.64 41.37 -0.08
N VAL A 1154 -92.96 41.31 1.20
CA VAL A 1154 -91.98 41.20 2.29
C VAL A 1154 -92.04 39.79 2.88
N PRO A 1155 -90.89 39.12 3.05
CA PRO A 1155 -90.84 37.85 3.75
C PRO A 1155 -91.35 37.98 5.18
N ASN A 1156 -92.13 37.00 5.62
CA ASN A 1156 -92.78 37.07 6.93
C ASN A 1156 -91.79 36.97 8.08
N SER A 1157 -90.66 36.26 7.89
CA SER A 1157 -89.60 36.24 8.91
C SER A 1157 -89.10 37.67 9.17
N GLN A 1158 -88.89 38.45 8.11
CA GLN A 1158 -88.43 39.84 8.19
C GLN A 1158 -89.45 40.74 8.91
N LEU A 1159 -90.74 40.60 8.60
CA LEU A 1159 -91.79 41.38 9.29
C LEU A 1159 -91.93 40.99 10.77
N SER A 1160 -91.78 39.71 11.09
CA SER A 1160 -91.84 39.24 12.48
C SER A 1160 -90.65 39.68 13.34
N GLN A 1161 -89.54 40.08 12.71
CA GLN A 1161 -88.29 40.47 13.37
C GLN A 1161 -88.05 42.00 13.41
N THR A 1162 -88.82 42.79 12.67
CA THR A 1162 -88.63 44.25 12.59
C THR A 1162 -89.63 44.95 13.51
N GLU A 1163 -89.20 46.00 14.22
CA GLU A 1163 -90.13 46.89 14.92
C GLU A 1163 -91.01 47.63 13.91
N LEU A 1164 -92.32 47.52 14.07
CA LEU A 1164 -93.30 48.16 13.22
C LEU A 1164 -94.09 49.15 14.05
N PHE A 1165 -94.03 50.43 13.68
CA PHE A 1165 -94.89 51.45 14.29
C PHE A 1165 -96.21 51.47 13.56
N ASN A 1166 -97.31 51.22 14.26
CA ASN A 1166 -98.62 51.43 13.68
C ASN A 1166 -98.93 52.94 13.74
N VAL A 1167 -98.71 53.65 12.63
CA VAL A 1167 -98.88 55.12 12.58
C VAL A 1167 -100.33 55.53 12.77
N THR A 1168 -101.25 54.63 12.41
CA THR A 1168 -102.69 54.80 12.62
C THR A 1168 -103.05 55.05 14.11
N SER A 1169 -102.13 54.87 15.07
CA SER A 1169 -102.38 55.07 16.50
C SER A 1169 -101.79 56.34 17.18
N ALA A 1170 -101.17 57.33 16.50
CA ALA A 1170 -100.43 58.48 17.11
C ALA A 1170 -101.13 59.89 17.15
N PRO A 1171 -100.71 60.88 18.02
CA PRO A 1171 -101.43 62.16 18.26
C PRO A 1171 -100.99 63.51 17.59
N GLY A 1172 -99.84 63.69 16.89
CA GLY A 1172 -99.41 64.97 16.22
C GLY A 1172 -97.94 65.00 15.66
N TYR A 1173 -97.42 66.08 15.00
CA TYR A 1173 -96.08 66.12 14.30
C TYR A 1173 -95.11 67.27 14.71
N PHE A 1174 -93.83 66.99 15.04
CA PHE A 1174 -92.83 67.98 15.54
C PHE A 1174 -91.69 68.35 14.55
N VAL A 1175 -91.18 69.60 14.57
CA VAL A 1175 -90.14 70.18 13.67
C VAL A 1175 -88.95 70.82 14.44
N ASN A 1176 -87.70 70.57 14.01
CA ASN A 1176 -86.43 71.06 14.62
C ASN A 1176 -85.50 71.72 13.60
N ILE A 1177 -84.84 72.84 13.95
CA ILE A 1177 -83.89 73.57 13.07
C ILE A 1177 -82.68 74.09 13.86
N ASN A 1178 -81.48 74.04 13.27
CA ASN A 1178 -80.27 74.72 13.76
C ASN A 1178 -79.75 75.69 12.68
N LEU A 1179 -79.39 76.92 13.05
CA LEU A 1179 -78.98 78.01 12.17
C LEU A 1179 -77.60 78.53 12.57
N ALA A 1180 -76.61 78.48 11.68
CA ALA A 1180 -75.22 78.85 11.99
C ALA A 1180 -74.81 80.22 11.42
N LEU A 1181 -74.39 81.14 12.27
CA LEU A 1181 -73.95 82.50 11.95
C LEU A 1181 -72.41 82.58 11.85
N SER A 1182 -71.87 83.37 10.91
CA SER A 1182 -70.42 83.60 10.72
C SER A 1182 -69.75 84.15 11.98
N VAL A 1183 -68.49 83.76 12.25
CA VAL A 1183 -67.66 84.37 13.31
C VAL A 1183 -67.35 85.84 13.06
N ARG A 1184 -67.49 86.31 11.82
CA ARG A 1184 -67.38 87.74 11.52
C ARG A 1184 -68.47 88.57 12.20
N ASN A 1185 -69.59 87.96 12.56
CA ASN A 1185 -70.65 88.66 13.27
C ASN A 1185 -70.22 88.99 14.69
N THR A 1186 -70.56 90.20 15.11
CA THR A 1186 -70.40 90.61 16.50
C THR A 1186 -71.44 89.92 17.39
N LYS A 1187 -71.15 89.79 18.68
CA LYS A 1187 -72.08 89.20 19.67
C LYS A 1187 -73.47 89.85 19.64
N ALA A 1188 -73.54 91.18 19.46
CA ALA A 1188 -74.80 91.92 19.40
C ALA A 1188 -75.69 91.48 18.22
N GLN A 1189 -75.08 91.20 17.06
CA GLN A 1189 -75.80 90.69 15.90
C GLN A 1189 -76.37 89.29 16.15
N ALA A 1190 -75.63 88.40 16.85
CA ALA A 1190 -76.12 87.06 17.18
C ALA A 1190 -77.31 87.07 18.17
N GLU A 1191 -77.30 87.96 19.17
CA GLU A 1191 -78.43 88.10 20.11
C GLU A 1191 -79.69 88.66 19.41
N LEU A 1192 -79.50 89.55 18.44
CA LEU A 1192 -80.61 90.11 17.64
C LEU A 1192 -81.29 89.05 16.77
N ALA A 1193 -80.53 88.12 16.18
CA ALA A 1193 -81.09 87.01 15.40
C ALA A 1193 -82.02 86.09 16.22
N ILE A 1194 -81.67 85.79 17.48
CA ILE A 1194 -82.51 84.93 18.35
C ILE A 1194 -83.86 85.58 18.63
N LYS A 1195 -83.87 86.89 18.89
CA LYS A 1195 -85.10 87.63 19.19
C LYS A 1195 -86.05 87.63 17.99
N LEU A 1196 -85.53 87.88 16.79
CA LEU A 1196 -86.31 87.89 15.56
C LEU A 1196 -86.96 86.53 15.26
N ILE A 1197 -86.22 85.43 15.45
CA ILE A 1197 -86.73 84.08 15.19
C ILE A 1197 -87.89 83.70 16.13
N ARG A 1198 -87.83 84.09 17.40
CA ARG A 1198 -88.90 83.80 18.37
C ARG A 1198 -90.23 84.44 17.97
N GLU A 1199 -90.19 85.70 17.57
CA GLU A 1199 -91.39 86.46 17.18
C GLU A 1199 -92.09 85.85 15.96
N ILE A 1200 -91.34 85.31 15.00
CA ILE A 1200 -91.89 84.67 13.79
C ILE A 1200 -92.74 83.44 14.14
N ILE A 1201 -92.28 82.62 15.09
CA ILE A 1201 -92.93 81.34 15.40
C ILE A 1201 -94.15 81.56 16.29
N GLU A 1202 -94.07 82.45 17.29
CA GLU A 1202 -95.19 82.72 18.21
C GLU A 1202 -96.37 83.44 17.53
N GLN A 1203 -96.17 84.07 16.37
CA GLN A 1203 -97.25 84.70 15.60
C GLN A 1203 -98.09 83.74 14.75
N ASN A 1204 -97.69 82.47 14.53
CA ASN A 1204 -98.40 81.54 13.64
C ASN A 1204 -99.29 80.53 14.41
N SER A 1205 -100.61 80.50 14.14
CA SER A 1205 -101.61 79.71 14.88
C SER A 1205 -101.55 78.19 14.67
N GLU A 1206 -100.95 77.72 13.59
CA GLU A 1206 -100.77 76.28 13.28
C GLU A 1206 -99.50 75.70 13.92
N THR A 1207 -98.76 76.54 14.66
CA THR A 1207 -97.53 76.13 15.32
C THR A 1207 -97.50 76.47 16.79
N LYS A 1208 -96.80 75.64 17.55
CA LYS A 1208 -96.44 75.94 18.94
C LYS A 1208 -94.94 75.88 19.10
N LEU A 1209 -94.32 77.00 19.47
CA LEU A 1209 -92.88 77.05 19.78
C LEU A 1209 -92.61 76.20 21.03
N ASP A 1210 -91.63 75.31 20.92
CA ASP A 1210 -91.17 74.46 22.02
C ASP A 1210 -89.89 75.04 22.64
N ASN A 1211 -88.89 75.42 21.84
CA ASN A 1211 -87.59 75.91 22.35
C ASN A 1211 -86.81 76.77 21.33
N ILE A 1212 -86.03 77.77 21.78
CA ILE A 1212 -85.00 78.49 20.99
C ILE A 1212 -83.80 78.93 21.85
N ARG A 1213 -82.56 78.65 21.41
CA ARG A 1213 -81.32 78.98 22.13
C ARG A 1213 -80.09 79.12 21.24
N LEU A 1214 -79.07 79.86 21.66
CA LEU A 1214 -77.71 79.73 21.13
C LEU A 1214 -77.16 78.37 21.60
N ALA A 1215 -77.00 77.41 20.68
CA ALA A 1215 -76.73 76.02 21.01
C ALA A 1215 -75.24 75.72 21.16
N SER A 1216 -74.39 76.21 20.25
CA SER A 1216 -72.96 75.90 20.22
C SER A 1216 -72.16 76.90 19.39
N PHE A 1217 -70.84 76.93 19.59
CA PHE A 1217 -69.88 77.59 18.71
C PHE A 1217 -69.07 76.52 18.00
N ASP A 1218 -69.25 76.38 16.69
CA ASP A 1218 -68.71 75.23 15.93
C ASP A 1218 -68.23 75.65 14.54
N ASN A 1219 -67.12 75.08 14.06
CA ASN A 1219 -66.50 75.44 12.77
C ASN A 1219 -66.31 76.95 12.52
N CYS A 1220 -65.90 77.68 13.57
CA CYS A 1220 -65.86 79.14 13.52
C CYS A 1220 -67.22 79.75 13.08
N SER A 1221 -68.32 79.30 13.69
CA SER A 1221 -69.67 79.85 13.53
C SER A 1221 -70.48 79.77 14.85
N PHE A 1222 -71.40 80.71 15.08
CA PHE A 1222 -72.35 80.70 16.20
C PHE A 1222 -73.67 80.01 15.80
N VAL A 1223 -74.06 78.92 16.45
CA VAL A 1223 -75.26 78.14 16.07
C VAL A 1223 -76.45 78.44 16.98
N ILE A 1224 -77.61 78.77 16.41
CA ILE A 1224 -78.92 78.95 17.08
C ILE A 1224 -79.80 77.73 16.80
N SER A 1225 -80.34 77.07 17.82
CA SER A 1225 -81.25 75.91 17.70
C SER A 1225 -82.69 76.28 18.07
N LEU A 1226 -83.69 75.80 17.32
CA LEU A 1226 -85.12 76.03 17.54
C LEU A 1226 -86.00 74.78 17.26
N ARG A 1227 -87.12 74.62 17.98
CA ARG A 1227 -88.09 73.50 17.84
C ARG A 1227 -89.54 74.00 17.97
N TYR A 1228 -90.47 73.45 17.16
CA TYR A 1228 -91.92 73.72 17.21
C TYR A 1228 -92.78 72.55 16.69
N CYS A 1229 -94.07 72.48 17.05
CA CYS A 1229 -95.01 71.41 16.67
C CYS A 1229 -96.12 71.85 15.70
N VAL A 1230 -96.54 70.95 14.80
CA VAL A 1230 -97.69 71.05 13.88
C VAL A 1230 -98.74 70.00 14.26
N THR A 1231 -99.99 70.42 14.46
CA THR A 1231 -101.07 69.61 15.05
C THR A 1231 -101.63 68.53 14.11
N ASP A 1232 -101.79 68.83 12.81
CA ASP A 1232 -102.25 67.86 11.80
C ASP A 1232 -101.08 67.37 10.94
N PHE A 1233 -100.90 66.04 10.86
CA PHE A 1233 -99.85 65.43 10.05
C PHE A 1233 -100.00 65.79 8.56
N SER A 1234 -101.21 65.99 8.06
CA SER A 1234 -101.47 66.33 6.66
C SER A 1234 -100.94 67.72 6.30
N LEU A 1235 -100.93 68.67 7.25
CA LEU A 1235 -100.53 70.08 7.05
C LEU A 1235 -99.05 70.35 7.37
N ARG A 1236 -98.26 69.31 7.68
CA ARG A 1236 -96.87 69.44 8.18
C ARG A 1236 -95.91 70.20 7.27
N HIS A 1237 -95.97 70.00 5.96
CA HIS A 1237 -95.00 70.58 5.02
C HIS A 1237 -95.27 72.05 4.66
N PRO A 1238 -96.53 72.47 4.37
CA PRO A 1238 -96.84 73.87 4.10
C PRO A 1238 -96.41 74.82 5.22
N VAL A 1239 -96.79 74.49 6.46
CA VAL A 1239 -96.53 75.34 7.64
C VAL A 1239 -95.03 75.51 7.90
N ARG A 1240 -94.25 74.44 7.75
CA ARG A 1240 -92.79 74.48 7.93
C ARG A 1240 -92.09 75.44 6.97
N THR A 1241 -92.49 75.41 5.70
CA THR A 1241 -91.87 76.22 4.65
C THR A 1241 -92.07 77.71 4.90
N GLN A 1242 -93.28 78.09 5.33
CA GLN A 1242 -93.62 79.48 5.65
C GLN A 1242 -92.72 80.04 6.76
N ILE A 1243 -92.47 79.29 7.83
CA ILE A 1243 -91.63 79.74 8.96
C ILE A 1243 -90.17 79.91 8.56
N HIS A 1244 -89.61 78.97 7.78
CA HIS A 1244 -88.19 79.01 7.43
C HIS A 1244 -87.86 80.20 6.51
N GLY A 1245 -88.75 80.52 5.56
CA GLY A 1245 -88.56 81.65 4.65
C GLY A 1245 -88.48 82.99 5.38
N GLU A 1246 -89.34 83.19 6.38
CA GLU A 1246 -89.39 84.43 7.15
C GLU A 1246 -88.14 84.63 8.02
N ILE A 1247 -87.56 83.54 8.54
CA ILE A 1247 -86.32 83.58 9.34
C ILE A 1247 -85.14 84.10 8.51
N VAL A 1248 -84.94 83.56 7.31
CA VAL A 1248 -83.79 83.94 6.45
C VAL A 1248 -83.90 85.42 6.04
N ARG A 1249 -85.11 85.85 5.65
CA ARG A 1249 -85.37 87.22 5.23
C ARG A 1249 -84.97 88.23 6.30
N ARG A 1250 -85.43 88.03 7.54
CA ARG A 1250 -85.17 88.95 8.68
C ARG A 1250 -83.70 89.03 9.07
N ILE A 1251 -82.93 87.95 8.89
CA ILE A 1251 -81.52 87.91 9.27
C ILE A 1251 -80.64 88.65 8.27
N GLN A 1252 -80.94 88.54 6.97
CA GLN A 1252 -80.23 89.27 5.92
C GLN A 1252 -80.49 90.79 5.98
N GLU A 1253 -81.71 91.23 6.29
CA GLU A 1253 -82.07 92.65 6.44
C GLU A 1253 -81.27 93.39 7.54
N ASN A 1254 -80.63 92.67 8.47
CA ASN A 1254 -79.88 93.24 9.60
C ASN A 1254 -78.35 93.04 9.49
N ASP A 1255 -77.85 92.76 8.29
CA ASP A 1255 -76.42 92.57 7.99
C ASP A 1255 -75.72 91.47 8.84
N ILE A 1256 -76.41 90.35 9.08
CA ILE A 1256 -75.87 89.20 9.82
C ILE A 1256 -75.44 88.08 8.83
N GLU A 1257 -74.15 87.71 8.84
CA GLU A 1257 -73.54 86.74 7.90
C GLU A 1257 -73.60 85.25 8.35
N LEU A 1258 -73.37 84.30 7.43
CA LEU A 1258 -73.29 82.83 7.64
C LEU A 1258 -71.87 82.27 7.16
N SER A 1259 -71.34 81.08 7.59
CA SER A 1259 -69.87 80.63 7.55
C SER A 1259 -69.35 79.53 6.50
N PHE A 1260 -67.99 79.30 6.24
CA PHE A 1260 -67.25 78.29 5.31
C PHE A 1260 -65.69 77.82 5.62
N THR A 1261 -65.03 76.70 5.10
CA THR A 1261 -63.68 76.00 5.57
C THR A 1261 -62.61 75.27 4.57
N PRO A 1262 -61.20 75.20 4.71
CA PRO A 1262 -60.20 74.28 3.94
C PRO A 1262 -58.79 73.69 4.55
N VAL A 1263 -57.95 72.77 3.87
CA VAL A 1263 -56.85 71.78 4.37
C VAL A 1263 -55.43 71.62 3.60
N PHE A 1264 -54.28 71.08 4.18
CA PHE A 1264 -52.92 70.77 3.54
C PHE A 1264 -52.23 69.36 3.85
N LEU A 1265 -51.24 68.86 3.03
CA LEU A 1265 -50.54 67.52 3.04
C LEU A 1265 -48.98 67.54 3.19
N VAL A 1266 -48.34 66.48 3.77
CA VAL A 1266 -46.90 66.33 4.18
C VAL A 1266 -46.14 65.28 3.33
N LYS A 1267 -44.79 65.39 3.18
CA LYS A 1267 -43.93 64.51 2.35
C LYS A 1267 -43.46 63.24 3.07
#